data_AF-A0A0S4M6V4-F1
#
_entry.id   AF-A0A0S4M6V4-F1
#
_cell.length_a   1.000
_cell.length_b   1.000
_cell.length_c   1.000
_cell.angle_alpha   90.00
_cell.angle_beta   90.00
_cell.angle_gamma   90.00
#
_symmetry.space_group_name_H-M   'P 1'
#
loop_
_entity.id
_entity.type
_entity.pdbx_description
1 polymer ?
#
loop_
_entity_poly.entity_id
_entity_poly.type
_entity_poly.pdbx_seq_one_letter_code
_entity_poly.pdbx_strand_id
1 'polypeptide(L)'
;MRPYTLINDFTAGKINENDNVKNEAHDLVFCTRDTLCQDNSYEEKLLLPDIFKLTKSDESNFSSENYNFNTYQQHTYSTLKRRFIEDSSPSIEPRPKVICLKQITSNEKNYIASLAFTEKITTSPNLKNIGRKIKDHSGEYKTTAWPIIKKDLRIKLYRCDTRQSMCTEKIFNTSSLDPTQQITAVNTSVKNNQLSVAKELKPKRTNLKIGMSDKNIIKKNISLKTYARSRLLHTKNNSRIVYMDAIKKIDIDNNGLFKNSVLEKIDEIIERKGLLKLSIDLSPTYSNIRKYALEKISSLLNDDIVNSDILITPEMSISDLRLSCISNKVFFEKLREHCEKIAKDILATPDNYLSHIFQSYASFNSKDPSNTNSIRIKLPHKKNKFLPKLKELIADTISNLPNRIIYELERIDQETIVNALFSDVHGVLVSKSLIKSLNLRFKSNKNKFKFANERFDDNLSFLNKLLEKIGNLVRKFCIFHEGVFLPSESTVKQLSKYILSDIYDVHPKFHKKLKFPARNISKPRESTNNVNLEHRYKKGVKTNTLVKEELQIKKLDPLSRTDTTLSILADIKTKKIEIGNSDPIATTSITENPLEQQTMTKEFSLKSYCRSNLLSADNTSSIYKDITKNIGIDNNCRFKNCVLEELSACVTSRGFTKSSINIDATYLNVRKYIWDKISPCISDDITTTDVLITPGISLSDLLHNCVSNKVFFEKLNKNCEEIAKNIYFIPDHYFLSIIQTCIYLGSPKHIQIPYTKKNKLCSELKLLIMETISNLPNNIIHELKKFKTNDVINGLFVNIHDVYLQKSLIRKIELIFNSNKLPDDKFISNLNLLNNLLTKIFIEVESHPVLHEGKIFFPGEHTSKLLSKYLLSDMYGVPIKIYKNLTIQKHLGNAALDNSYTKNARANTPDNIKIRSSEKSILIPQRISPWNPNIVTSTNMYKLAISMANINRSNFENCVAEKIKHYPIIKECLSKKNKIYIDLSVTHDRIKNYILETFVPFLKEIEEETKIRIKLIHGMTIDELRLAYISNEEFFDKLRKFCTKVVSGIKNCNNNTLVDLIQSRVPLKIYIMQSSTPLETKILRINKKRRAEFHDEISNLLIRNISNISEEILTWIKLIPHPKLIEGFFSPFHDVYVDNTSLLKVKSVFDTVQKKLKNDHLLIGLVDQISIDIMGKIGKIKTLRMLINRHIISEKLSIHNYIKKLVKEETHTLKDKLSDPIMIIRNDKIETAATKTKDEIFNLIELDLIETTIRSYNKLCLKAYRSHKSKV
;
A
#
# COMPACT_ATOMS: atom_id res chain seq x y z
N MET A 1 64.76 4.26 49.45
CA MET A 1 65.74 5.34 49.73
C MET A 1 66.69 5.47 48.53
N ARG A 2 67.49 6.55 48.43
CA ARG A 2 68.62 6.66 47.45
C ARG A 2 69.78 5.72 47.88
N PRO A 3 70.67 5.24 46.99
CA PRO A 3 71.74 6.00 46.30
C PRO A 3 71.56 6.08 44.75
N TYR A 4 72.11 7.02 43.94
CA TYR A 4 73.51 7.42 43.60
C TYR A 4 74.30 6.37 42.75
N THR A 5 75.13 6.65 41.72
CA THR A 5 75.30 7.75 40.70
C THR A 5 76.41 7.37 39.68
N LEU A 6 76.57 8.16 38.60
CA LEU A 6 77.71 8.22 37.64
C LEU A 6 77.77 7.06 36.60
N ILE A 7 78.09 7.21 35.30
CA ILE A 7 79.04 8.07 34.53
C ILE A 7 80.47 7.47 34.56
N ASN A 8 81.16 7.15 33.44
CA ASN A 8 80.87 7.33 32.00
C ASN A 8 81.14 6.01 31.19
N ASP A 9 81.88 5.81 30.07
CA ASP A 9 82.63 6.64 29.09
C ASP A 9 82.96 5.87 27.77
N PHE A 10 83.72 6.50 26.87
CA PHE A 10 84.62 5.99 25.81
C PHE A 10 84.11 5.17 24.60
N THR A 11 83.80 5.90 23.51
CA THR A 11 84.34 5.73 22.11
C THR A 11 84.15 4.42 21.30
N ALA A 12 84.32 4.38 19.97
CA ALA A 12 84.08 5.32 18.86
C ALA A 12 84.33 4.57 17.54
N GLY A 13 83.52 4.77 16.49
CA GLY A 13 83.67 4.01 15.22
C GLY A 13 82.98 4.65 14.01
N LYS A 14 83.77 5.36 13.20
CA LYS A 14 83.49 5.67 11.77
C LYS A 14 83.94 4.45 10.91
N ILE A 15 83.65 4.26 9.61
CA ILE A 15 83.26 5.16 8.50
C ILE A 15 82.65 4.32 7.34
N ASN A 16 81.76 4.91 6.50
CA ASN A 16 81.36 4.52 5.12
C ASN A 16 80.93 3.04 4.84
N GLU A 17 80.45 2.60 3.65
CA GLU A 17 80.27 3.25 2.33
C GLU A 17 78.98 2.79 1.58
N ASN A 18 78.81 3.25 0.33
CA ASN A 18 77.63 3.14 -0.54
C ASN A 18 77.14 1.71 -0.87
N ASP A 19 75.87 1.57 -1.29
CA ASP A 19 75.61 1.22 -2.71
C ASP A 19 74.20 1.61 -3.24
N ASN A 20 74.02 1.58 -4.58
CA ASN A 20 72.80 1.96 -5.30
C ASN A 20 72.03 0.76 -5.91
N VAL A 21 70.69 0.76 -5.84
CA VAL A 21 69.81 0.22 -6.92
C VAL A 21 68.54 1.08 -7.04
N LYS A 22 68.10 1.34 -8.27
CA LYS A 22 66.85 2.07 -8.59
C LYS A 22 65.64 1.11 -8.69
N ASN A 23 64.43 1.65 -8.53
CA ASN A 23 63.39 1.47 -9.57
C ASN A 23 62.28 2.52 -9.47
N GLU A 24 61.66 2.82 -10.61
CA GLU A 24 60.69 3.90 -10.79
C GLU A 24 59.25 3.35 -10.92
N ALA A 25 58.27 4.13 -10.48
CA ALA A 25 56.87 3.99 -10.89
C ALA A 25 56.19 5.37 -10.89
N HIS A 26 55.58 5.76 -12.01
CA HIS A 26 54.86 7.02 -12.14
C HIS A 26 53.43 6.93 -11.62
N ASP A 27 52.99 7.94 -10.87
CA ASP A 27 51.57 8.20 -10.61
C ASP A 27 51.14 9.46 -11.37
N LEU A 28 50.10 9.36 -12.19
CA LEU A 28 49.52 10.47 -12.95
C LEU A 28 48.00 10.53 -12.79
N VAL A 29 47.49 11.72 -12.51
CA VAL A 29 46.11 11.96 -12.05
C VAL A 29 45.10 11.88 -13.20
N PHE A 30 43.97 11.18 -12.97
CA PHE A 30 42.72 11.45 -13.68
C PHE A 30 41.51 11.54 -12.76
N CYS A 31 40.67 12.55 -12.99
CA CYS A 31 39.38 12.69 -12.33
C CYS A 31 38.27 11.96 -13.10
N THR A 32 37.32 11.37 -12.37
CA THR A 32 35.99 11.00 -12.90
C THR A 32 34.88 11.62 -12.05
N ARG A 33 33.68 11.74 -12.63
CA ARG A 33 32.61 12.62 -12.14
C ARG A 33 31.24 11.95 -12.19
N ASP A 34 30.40 12.32 -11.22
CA ASP A 34 28.93 12.23 -11.20
C ASP A 34 28.21 10.85 -11.05
N THR A 35 27.06 10.92 -10.38
CA THR A 35 25.94 9.96 -10.32
C THR A 35 26.16 8.57 -9.66
N LEU A 36 26.05 8.54 -8.33
CA LEU A 36 25.56 7.35 -7.60
C LEU A 36 24.05 7.48 -7.33
N CYS A 37 23.25 6.55 -7.86
CA CYS A 37 21.91 6.29 -7.34
C CYS A 37 22.03 5.45 -6.06
N GLN A 38 21.39 5.87 -4.98
CA GLN A 38 21.29 5.07 -3.75
C GLN A 38 20.10 4.11 -3.85
N ASP A 39 20.36 2.84 -4.21
CA ASP A 39 19.46 1.75 -3.88
C ASP A 39 19.66 1.36 -2.39
N ASN A 40 18.57 1.34 -1.62
CA ASN A 40 18.64 1.09 -0.18
C ASN A 40 18.79 -0.41 0.13
N SER A 41 20.02 -0.84 0.44
CA SER A 41 20.30 -2.13 1.10
C SER A 41 21.20 -1.93 2.32
N TYR A 42 20.59 -1.62 3.46
CA TYR A 42 21.27 -1.70 4.76
C TYR A 42 21.38 -3.17 5.19
N GLU A 43 22.55 -3.78 4.99
CA GLU A 43 22.97 -4.96 5.74
C GLU A 43 23.81 -4.49 6.95
N GLU A 44 23.36 -4.79 8.16
CA GLU A 44 24.09 -4.44 9.38
C GLU A 44 25.33 -5.33 9.53
N LYS A 45 26.52 -4.72 9.50
CA LYS A 45 27.78 -5.39 9.85
C LYS A 45 27.92 -5.54 11.37
N LEU A 46 27.26 -6.55 11.93
CA LEU A 46 27.58 -7.01 13.29
C LEU A 46 28.89 -7.81 13.25
N LEU A 47 29.85 -7.41 14.08
CA LEU A 47 31.10 -8.14 14.31
C LEU A 47 30.86 -9.24 15.35
N LEU A 48 31.51 -10.39 15.17
CA LEU A 48 31.49 -11.50 16.11
C LEU A 48 32.50 -11.24 17.25
N PRO A 49 32.14 -11.49 18.53
CA PRO A 49 33.09 -11.69 19.61
C PRO A 49 33.50 -13.17 19.69
N ASP A 50 34.80 -13.47 19.67
CA ASP A 50 35.32 -14.82 19.92
C ASP A 50 35.24 -15.18 21.41
N ILE A 51 34.50 -16.24 21.76
CA ILE A 51 34.46 -16.80 23.13
C ILE A 51 34.39 -18.34 23.07
N PHE A 52 35.55 -19.01 23.03
CA PHE A 52 35.71 -20.41 23.45
C PHE A 52 37.20 -20.73 23.74
N LYS A 53 37.56 -21.02 25.02
CA LYS A 53 38.78 -21.78 25.36
C LYS A 53 38.78 -22.28 26.82
N LEU A 54 38.52 -23.58 27.01
CA LEU A 54 38.66 -24.44 28.21
C LEU A 54 38.60 -25.91 27.71
N THR A 55 39.11 -26.99 28.33
CA THR A 55 40.17 -27.31 29.33
C THR A 55 40.29 -28.85 29.32
N LYS A 56 41.40 -29.52 29.66
CA LYS A 56 42.77 -29.09 30.02
C LYS A 56 43.69 -29.39 28.79
N SER A 57 44.88 -30.04 28.80
CA SER A 57 45.90 -30.43 29.81
C SER A 57 47.25 -30.64 29.10
N ASP A 58 48.35 -30.58 29.87
CA ASP A 58 49.38 -31.62 30.08
C ASP A 58 50.65 -30.96 30.67
N GLU A 59 51.53 -31.74 31.31
CA GLU A 59 52.63 -31.21 32.12
C GLU A 59 53.97 -31.19 31.35
N SER A 60 54.68 -30.05 31.36
CA SER A 60 56.05 -29.94 31.91
C SER A 60 56.84 -28.70 31.44
N ASN A 61 57.77 -28.27 32.32
CA ASN A 61 59.08 -27.67 32.00
C ASN A 61 59.22 -26.27 31.33
N PHE A 62 59.55 -25.31 32.21
CA PHE A 62 60.60 -24.29 32.09
C PHE A 62 60.40 -22.95 31.34
N SER A 63 61.11 -21.96 31.90
CA SER A 63 61.34 -20.57 31.47
C SER A 63 60.15 -19.60 31.53
N SER A 64 60.40 -18.42 32.10
CA SER A 64 59.43 -17.35 32.27
C SER A 64 60.10 -15.99 32.05
N GLU A 65 59.59 -15.22 31.09
CA GLU A 65 59.95 -13.80 30.90
C GLU A 65 58.70 -12.93 30.90
N ASN A 66 58.77 -11.83 31.67
CA ASN A 66 57.73 -10.80 31.69
C ASN A 66 58.11 -9.67 30.74
N TYR A 67 57.23 -9.29 29.82
CA TYR A 67 57.28 -7.95 29.23
C TYR A 67 55.92 -7.27 29.16
N ASN A 68 55.82 -6.15 29.89
CA ASN A 68 54.77 -5.16 29.71
C ASN A 68 54.97 -4.42 28.39
N PHE A 69 53.88 -4.12 27.67
CA PHE A 69 53.86 -3.01 26.73
C PHE A 69 52.66 -2.10 26.97
N ASN A 70 52.96 -0.83 27.22
CA ASN A 70 52.00 0.23 27.51
C ASN A 70 52.49 1.51 26.82
N THR A 71 52.00 1.77 25.61
CA THR A 71 52.47 2.86 24.75
C THR A 71 51.32 3.77 24.31
N TYR A 72 51.02 4.78 25.13
CA TYR A 72 50.44 6.01 24.63
C TYR A 72 51.53 6.82 23.92
N GLN A 73 51.29 7.22 22.67
CA GLN A 73 52.06 8.30 22.05
C GLN A 73 51.13 9.27 21.31
N GLN A 74 51.42 10.56 21.46
CA GLN A 74 50.65 11.65 20.86
C GLN A 74 51.38 12.13 19.60
N HIS A 75 50.63 12.46 18.54
CA HIS A 75 51.19 13.18 17.39
C HIS A 75 50.73 14.64 17.37
N THR A 76 51.72 15.52 17.25
CA THR A 76 51.60 16.98 17.30
C THR A 76 51.09 17.54 15.97
N TYR A 77 50.16 18.49 16.03
CA TYR A 77 49.83 19.33 14.87
C TYR A 77 50.65 20.62 14.89
N SER A 78 51.35 20.89 13.79
CA SER A 78 52.15 22.12 13.62
C SER A 78 51.26 23.34 13.39
N THR A 79 51.70 24.50 13.86
CA THR A 79 51.02 25.80 13.65
C THR A 79 51.97 26.76 12.94
N LEU A 80 51.65 27.11 11.69
CA LEU A 80 52.43 28.08 10.92
C LEU A 80 51.94 29.50 11.21
N LYS A 81 52.77 30.33 11.84
CA LYS A 81 52.48 31.76 12.07
C LYS A 81 52.92 32.59 10.86
N ARG A 82 52.14 33.62 10.49
CA ARG A 82 52.67 34.84 9.84
C ARG A 82 52.13 36.09 10.55
N ARG A 83 53.07 36.93 11.01
CA ARG A 83 52.97 38.38 11.20
C ARG A 83 53.28 39.04 9.83
N PHE A 84 53.07 40.34 9.54
CA PHE A 84 52.44 41.52 10.17
C PHE A 84 51.74 42.29 8.99
N ILE A 85 51.30 43.55 8.97
CA ILE A 85 51.36 44.74 9.86
C ILE A 85 50.06 45.59 9.67
N GLU A 86 49.92 46.73 10.36
CA GLU A 86 48.86 47.75 10.18
C GLU A 86 49.31 48.87 9.21
N ASP A 87 48.40 49.58 8.52
CA ASP A 87 48.03 50.97 8.87
C ASP A 87 47.08 51.69 7.86
N SER A 88 46.50 52.81 8.31
CA SER A 88 45.91 53.94 7.55
C SER A 88 44.55 53.82 6.81
N SER A 89 43.91 54.98 6.63
CA SER A 89 42.60 55.28 6.01
C SER A 89 42.60 56.78 5.56
N PRO A 90 41.51 57.45 5.12
CA PRO A 90 40.14 57.07 4.71
C PRO A 90 39.72 57.66 3.33
N SER A 91 38.44 57.54 2.88
CA SER A 91 37.74 58.55 2.04
C SER A 91 36.24 58.23 1.73
N ILE A 92 35.32 59.18 1.99
CA ILE A 92 34.20 59.76 1.14
C ILE A 92 33.38 58.78 0.22
N GLU A 93 32.03 58.74 0.11
CA GLU A 93 30.95 59.75 -0.07
C GLU A 93 29.50 59.15 0.21
N PRO A 94 28.34 59.68 -0.27
CA PRO A 94 27.56 60.88 0.12
C PRO A 94 26.26 60.60 0.94
N ARG A 95 25.58 61.67 1.40
CA ARG A 95 24.13 61.69 1.74
C ARG A 95 23.32 62.21 0.53
N PRO A 96 22.07 61.75 0.28
CA PRO A 96 20.88 62.50 0.75
C PRO A 96 19.67 61.55 1.05
N LYS A 97 18.45 61.97 1.41
CA LYS A 97 17.80 63.27 1.72
C LYS A 97 16.67 63.01 2.74
N VAL A 98 16.31 63.99 3.58
CA VAL A 98 15.12 63.91 4.46
C VAL A 98 13.97 64.68 3.83
N ILE A 99 12.76 64.12 3.90
CA ILE A 99 11.47 64.81 3.65
C ILE A 99 10.53 64.45 4.81
N CYS A 100 9.71 65.39 5.25
CA CYS A 100 8.80 65.24 6.38
C CYS A 100 7.44 65.91 6.10
N LEU A 101 6.45 65.69 6.98
CA LEU A 101 5.07 66.19 6.93
C LEU A 101 4.20 65.56 5.81
N LYS A 102 2.87 65.47 5.95
CA LYS A 102 1.96 66.03 6.97
C LYS A 102 1.14 64.94 7.69
N GLN A 103 0.76 65.23 8.94
CA GLN A 103 -0.44 64.63 9.55
C GLN A 103 -1.71 65.30 9.00
N ILE A 104 -2.83 64.58 8.97
CA ILE A 104 -4.18 65.16 9.00
C ILE A 104 -4.97 64.40 10.07
N THR A 105 -5.73 65.13 10.87
CA THR A 105 -6.45 64.66 12.07
C THR A 105 -7.97 64.73 11.90
N SER A 106 -8.68 63.64 12.17
CA SER A 106 -10.11 63.60 12.52
C SER A 106 -10.64 62.15 12.56
N ASN A 107 -11.68 61.79 13.30
CA ASN A 107 -12.03 62.11 14.70
C ASN A 107 -13.16 61.14 15.14
N GLU A 108 -13.20 60.82 16.43
CA GLU A 108 -14.41 60.49 17.21
C GLU A 108 -15.28 59.21 16.99
N LYS A 109 -15.78 58.75 18.15
CA LYS A 109 -17.11 58.17 18.46
C LYS A 109 -17.45 56.72 18.06
N ASN A 110 -17.13 55.84 19.00
CA ASN A 110 -18.04 54.88 19.66
C ASN A 110 -19.51 54.86 19.17
N TYR A 111 -20.06 53.65 19.01
CA TYR A 111 -21.36 53.31 19.62
C TYR A 111 -21.38 51.85 20.08
N ILE A 112 -22.01 51.62 21.23
CA ILE A 112 -22.36 50.28 21.73
C ILE A 112 -23.87 50.12 21.54
N ALA A 113 -24.30 49.05 20.87
CA ALA A 113 -25.68 48.56 20.95
C ALA A 113 -25.72 47.07 20.62
N SER A 114 -26.41 46.31 21.45
CA SER A 114 -26.90 44.96 21.14
C SER A 114 -28.30 45.04 20.53
N LEU A 115 -28.63 44.09 19.66
CA LEU A 115 -29.80 43.21 19.86
C LEU A 115 -29.77 42.03 18.88
N ALA A 116 -30.59 41.01 19.17
CA ALA A 116 -30.95 39.95 18.23
C ALA A 116 -32.40 40.17 17.74
N PHE A 117 -32.82 39.53 16.64
CA PHE A 117 -33.83 38.46 16.68
C PHE A 117 -34.13 37.84 15.28
N THR A 118 -34.70 36.63 15.33
CA THR A 118 -35.45 35.82 14.33
C THR A 118 -35.56 36.18 12.84
N GLU A 119 -35.47 35.11 12.04
CA GLU A 119 -36.39 34.70 10.95
C GLU A 119 -37.46 35.69 10.41
N LYS A 120 -37.55 35.80 9.07
CA LYS A 120 -38.55 34.98 8.34
C LYS A 120 -38.32 34.86 6.83
N ILE A 121 -39.04 33.90 6.25
CA ILE A 121 -39.07 33.51 4.83
C ILE A 121 -39.91 34.49 4.01
N THR A 122 -39.53 34.81 2.77
CA THR A 122 -40.51 35.06 1.68
C THR A 122 -39.91 34.88 0.27
N THR A 123 -40.46 33.90 -0.44
CA THR A 123 -40.76 33.80 -1.89
C THR A 123 -40.11 34.75 -2.92
N SER A 124 -39.57 34.14 -3.98
CA SER A 124 -39.35 34.72 -5.32
C SER A 124 -40.66 35.08 -6.04
N PRO A 125 -40.63 36.04 -6.98
CA PRO A 125 -41.29 35.83 -8.27
C PRO A 125 -40.35 36.02 -9.48
N ASN A 126 -40.73 35.42 -10.61
CA ASN A 126 -40.04 35.52 -11.90
C ASN A 126 -40.30 36.87 -12.60
N LEU A 127 -39.39 37.26 -13.50
CA LEU A 127 -39.74 38.11 -14.67
C LEU A 127 -38.93 37.69 -15.90
N LYS A 128 -39.55 37.80 -17.08
CA LYS A 128 -39.04 37.32 -18.39
C LYS A 128 -38.70 38.48 -19.33
N ASN A 129 -37.80 38.18 -20.27
CA ASN A 129 -37.70 38.79 -21.62
C ASN A 129 -37.54 40.31 -21.75
N ILE A 130 -36.32 40.75 -22.10
CA ILE A 130 -36.10 41.74 -23.17
C ILE A 130 -35.01 41.17 -24.10
N GLY A 131 -35.04 41.48 -25.40
CA GLY A 131 -34.04 41.02 -26.36
C GLY A 131 -33.81 42.00 -27.53
N ARG A 132 -32.72 41.77 -28.28
CA ARG A 132 -32.23 42.54 -29.45
C ARG A 132 -31.92 44.03 -29.21
N LYS A 133 -30.65 44.38 -29.38
CA LYS A 133 -30.16 44.93 -30.66
C LYS A 133 -28.64 44.75 -30.80
N ILE A 134 -28.18 44.76 -32.05
CA ILE A 134 -26.77 44.80 -32.49
C ILE A 134 -26.65 46.02 -33.39
N LYS A 135 -25.59 46.82 -33.23
CA LYS A 135 -24.86 47.63 -34.23
C LYS A 135 -23.73 48.33 -33.46
N ASP A 136 -22.47 47.99 -33.74
CA ASP A 136 -21.61 48.51 -34.81
C ASP A 136 -20.87 49.79 -34.37
N HIS A 137 -19.55 49.70 -34.21
CA HIS A 137 -18.59 50.67 -34.75
C HIS A 137 -17.18 50.09 -34.75
N SER A 138 -16.48 50.23 -35.86
CA SER A 138 -15.12 49.73 -36.10
C SER A 138 -14.08 50.84 -35.90
N GLY A 139 -12.95 50.51 -35.27
CA GLY A 139 -11.73 51.31 -35.30
C GLY A 139 -10.53 50.43 -35.64
N GLU A 140 -9.82 50.74 -36.72
CA GLU A 140 -8.61 50.00 -37.10
C GLU A 140 -7.46 50.27 -36.14
N TYR A 141 -6.59 49.28 -35.92
CA TYR A 141 -5.15 49.55 -35.89
C TYR A 141 -4.37 48.44 -36.61
N LYS A 142 -3.43 48.85 -37.45
CA LYS A 142 -2.61 48.00 -38.31
C LYS A 142 -1.49 47.35 -37.50
N THR A 143 -1.09 46.14 -37.87
CA THR A 143 0.21 45.58 -37.47
C THR A 143 0.88 44.95 -38.69
N THR A 144 2.15 45.29 -38.91
CA THR A 144 2.90 44.96 -40.13
C THR A 144 3.45 43.54 -40.11
N ALA A 145 3.27 42.81 -41.21
CA ALA A 145 4.10 41.63 -41.50
C ALA A 145 5.55 42.07 -41.84
N TRP A 146 6.54 41.21 -41.58
CA TRP A 146 7.87 41.19 -42.24
C TRP A 146 8.52 39.79 -42.02
N PRO A 147 9.63 39.43 -42.71
CA PRO A 147 9.65 38.20 -43.49
C PRO A 147 10.15 36.91 -42.79
N ILE A 148 9.69 35.78 -43.33
CA ILE A 148 10.19 34.44 -43.02
C ILE A 148 11.51 34.19 -43.77
N ILE A 149 12.62 34.09 -43.04
CA ILE A 149 13.90 33.64 -43.60
C ILE A 149 13.97 32.11 -43.48
N LYS A 150 13.91 31.39 -44.61
CA LYS A 150 14.36 29.99 -44.66
C LYS A 150 15.88 29.93 -44.46
N LYS A 151 16.34 29.07 -43.55
CA LYS A 151 17.70 28.53 -43.58
C LYS A 151 17.63 27.01 -43.48
N ASP A 152 18.04 26.33 -44.55
CA ASP A 152 18.30 24.90 -44.50
C ASP A 152 19.50 24.62 -43.60
N LEU A 153 19.41 23.58 -42.78
CA LEU A 153 20.50 23.12 -41.92
C LEU A 153 20.63 21.60 -42.03
N ARG A 154 21.43 21.16 -43.00
CA ARG A 154 21.77 19.75 -43.20
C ARG A 154 22.69 19.27 -42.07
N ILE A 155 22.18 18.43 -41.18
CA ILE A 155 23.00 17.75 -40.16
C ILE A 155 23.21 16.30 -40.56
N LYS A 156 24.47 15.92 -40.86
CA LYS A 156 24.87 14.52 -41.05
C LYS A 156 24.86 13.82 -39.68
N LEU A 157 24.08 12.76 -39.53
CA LEU A 157 24.19 11.84 -38.40
C LEU A 157 25.03 10.63 -38.81
N TYR A 158 26.23 10.50 -38.23
CA TYR A 158 27.01 9.28 -38.30
C TYR A 158 26.26 8.15 -37.56
N ARG A 159 26.19 6.98 -38.19
CA ARG A 159 25.87 5.70 -37.53
C ARG A 159 27.17 4.96 -37.30
N CYS A 160 27.33 4.34 -36.12
CA CYS A 160 28.33 3.29 -35.91
C CYS A 160 27.68 1.92 -36.16
N ASP A 161 28.45 1.00 -36.73
CA ASP A 161 27.93 -0.28 -37.21
C ASP A 161 27.69 -1.33 -36.13
N THR A 162 26.75 -2.23 -36.40
CA THR A 162 26.76 -3.61 -35.88
C THR A 162 26.96 -4.56 -37.06
N ARG A 163 28.14 -5.20 -37.15
CA ARG A 163 28.50 -6.04 -38.30
C ARG A 163 27.69 -7.34 -38.40
N GLN A 164 27.12 -7.54 -39.59
CA GLN A 164 27.08 -8.77 -40.40
C GLN A 164 26.76 -10.13 -39.75
N SER A 165 25.72 -10.79 -40.29
CA SER A 165 25.87 -12.17 -40.79
C SER A 165 25.13 -12.34 -42.12
N MET A 166 25.79 -12.98 -43.08
CA MET A 166 25.27 -13.35 -44.42
C MET A 166 24.12 -14.39 -44.31
N CYS A 167 23.24 -14.65 -45.29
CA CYS A 167 22.93 -14.05 -46.60
C CYS A 167 21.42 -14.37 -46.93
N THR A 168 20.82 -14.25 -48.12
CA THR A 168 21.27 -14.06 -49.52
C THR A 168 20.18 -13.32 -50.32
N GLU A 169 20.52 -12.73 -51.47
CA GLU A 169 19.56 -12.13 -52.41
C GLU A 169 18.94 -13.13 -53.40
N LYS A 170 17.69 -12.87 -53.82
CA LYS A 170 17.22 -13.14 -55.20
C LYS A 170 16.18 -12.08 -55.63
N ILE A 171 16.51 -11.42 -56.74
CA ILE A 171 15.69 -10.57 -57.63
C ILE A 171 14.48 -11.33 -58.21
N PHE A 172 13.40 -10.76 -58.78
CA PHE A 172 13.01 -9.39 -59.20
C PHE A 172 11.52 -9.13 -58.76
N ASN A 173 10.81 -8.00 -58.97
CA ASN A 173 11.06 -6.71 -59.63
C ASN A 173 10.20 -5.57 -59.02
N THR A 174 10.42 -4.31 -59.43
CA THR A 174 9.44 -3.20 -59.31
C THR A 174 9.51 -2.25 -60.52
N SER A 175 8.38 -1.96 -61.17
CA SER A 175 8.25 -0.89 -62.16
C SER A 175 7.43 0.27 -61.62
N SER A 176 8.09 1.39 -61.34
CA SER A 176 7.50 2.67 -60.99
C SER A 176 8.06 3.75 -61.90
N LEU A 177 7.18 4.51 -62.56
CA LEU A 177 7.57 5.73 -63.29
C LEU A 177 7.44 6.94 -62.37
N ASP A 178 8.52 7.71 -62.28
CA ASP A 178 8.69 8.90 -61.45
C ASP A 178 8.40 10.19 -62.29
N PRO A 179 8.47 11.44 -61.74
CA PRO A 179 7.38 12.39 -62.03
C PRO A 179 7.80 13.80 -62.50
N THR A 180 6.75 14.60 -62.80
CA THR A 180 6.67 16.08 -62.71
C THR A 180 7.32 17.00 -63.78
N GLN A 181 6.48 17.97 -64.20
CA GLN A 181 6.76 19.39 -64.53
C GLN A 181 7.48 19.79 -65.85
N GLN A 182 6.70 20.47 -66.70
CA GLN A 182 6.87 21.86 -67.20
C GLN A 182 5.43 22.48 -67.23
N ILE A 183 5.12 23.74 -66.90
CA ILE A 183 5.53 25.04 -67.52
C ILE A 183 5.03 25.09 -68.99
N THR A 184 4.16 26.00 -69.45
CA THR A 184 4.02 27.46 -69.19
C THR A 184 2.54 27.92 -69.19
N ALA A 185 2.26 29.20 -68.91
CA ALA A 185 0.96 29.85 -69.14
C ALA A 185 0.92 30.61 -70.49
N VAL A 186 -0.27 30.99 -71.00
CA VAL A 186 -0.56 32.27 -71.72
C VAL A 186 -2.05 32.46 -72.12
N ASN A 187 -2.62 33.60 -71.68
CA ASN A 187 -3.63 34.53 -72.23
C ASN A 187 -5.02 34.15 -72.84
N THR A 188 -5.94 35.13 -72.66
CA THR A 188 -7.12 35.55 -73.49
C THR A 188 -8.32 34.60 -73.60
N SER A 189 -9.55 35.01 -73.23
CA SER A 189 -10.50 35.93 -73.93
C SER A 189 -11.05 35.31 -75.21
N VAL A 190 -12.38 35.15 -75.41
CA VAL A 190 -13.39 36.21 -75.64
C VAL A 190 -14.82 35.80 -75.18
N LYS A 191 -15.73 36.79 -75.03
CA LYS A 191 -17.16 36.65 -74.68
C LYS A 191 -18.03 36.00 -75.78
N ASN A 192 -19.15 35.34 -75.41
CA ASN A 192 -20.53 35.86 -75.57
C ASN A 192 -21.65 34.80 -75.34
N ASN A 193 -22.79 35.26 -74.81
CA ASN A 193 -24.22 34.94 -75.09
C ASN A 193 -24.65 33.45 -75.25
N GLN A 194 -25.66 32.95 -74.50
CA GLN A 194 -27.13 33.10 -74.72
C GLN A 194 -27.61 32.60 -76.10
N LEU A 195 -28.73 31.86 -76.26
CA LEU A 195 -29.95 31.81 -75.43
C LEU A 195 -30.78 30.52 -75.63
N SER A 196 -31.49 30.03 -74.58
CA SER A 196 -32.71 29.16 -74.65
C SER A 196 -32.57 27.75 -75.30
N VAL A 197 -33.49 26.79 -75.18
CA VAL A 197 -34.92 26.76 -74.76
C VAL A 197 -35.16 25.68 -73.67
N ALA A 198 -36.15 25.91 -72.81
CA ALA A 198 -36.49 25.03 -71.68
C ALA A 198 -37.53 23.94 -72.01
N LYS A 199 -37.61 22.91 -71.16
CA LYS A 199 -38.84 22.15 -70.88
C LYS A 199 -39.01 21.98 -69.37
N GLU A 200 -40.25 21.98 -68.92
CA GLU A 200 -40.65 22.18 -67.52
C GLU A 200 -40.58 20.91 -66.66
N LEU A 201 -40.49 21.07 -65.33
CA LEU A 201 -40.39 19.94 -64.40
C LEU A 201 -40.98 20.24 -63.01
N LYS A 202 -42.18 19.71 -62.73
CA LYS A 202 -42.87 19.64 -61.42
C LYS A 202 -44.24 18.90 -61.61
N PRO A 203 -44.88 18.34 -60.57
CA PRO A 203 -44.30 17.46 -59.53
C PRO A 203 -45.22 16.27 -59.12
N LYS A 204 -44.66 15.12 -58.67
CA LYS A 204 -45.26 14.29 -57.59
C LYS A 204 -44.34 13.15 -57.10
N ARG A 205 -44.77 12.50 -56.00
CA ARG A 205 -44.02 11.50 -55.22
C ARG A 205 -44.12 10.07 -55.79
N THR A 206 -43.06 9.29 -55.62
CA THR A 206 -43.11 7.86 -55.31
C THR A 206 -41.92 7.46 -54.43
N ASN A 207 -42.07 6.38 -53.66
CA ASN A 207 -41.08 5.94 -52.67
C ASN A 207 -39.98 5.07 -53.31
N LEU A 208 -38.76 5.10 -52.76
CA LEU A 208 -37.77 4.03 -52.93
C LEU A 208 -37.18 3.63 -51.59
N LYS A 209 -37.03 2.32 -51.35
CA LYS A 209 -36.51 1.76 -50.10
C LYS A 209 -34.98 1.85 -50.07
N ILE A 210 -34.41 2.46 -49.04
CA ILE A 210 -33.00 2.25 -48.70
C ILE A 210 -32.90 0.98 -47.86
N GLY A 211 -32.41 -0.10 -48.47
CA GLY A 211 -32.05 -1.31 -47.73
C GLY A 211 -30.74 -1.09 -46.98
N MET A 212 -30.71 -1.39 -45.68
CA MET A 212 -29.44 -1.44 -44.93
C MET A 212 -28.69 -2.72 -45.30
N SER A 213 -27.78 -2.62 -46.27
CA SER A 213 -26.84 -3.70 -46.58
C SER A 213 -25.89 -3.91 -45.40
N ASP A 214 -25.71 -5.17 -44.97
CA ASP A 214 -24.65 -5.53 -44.02
C ASP A 214 -23.29 -5.07 -44.55
N LYS A 215 -22.65 -4.12 -43.84
CA LYS A 215 -21.27 -3.72 -44.14
C LYS A 215 -20.35 -4.91 -43.92
N ASN A 216 -19.86 -5.50 -45.01
CA ASN A 216 -18.86 -6.57 -44.98
C ASN A 216 -17.55 -6.09 -44.35
N ILE A 217 -17.41 -6.27 -43.03
CA ILE A 217 -16.26 -5.79 -42.23
C ILE A 217 -14.96 -6.31 -42.84
N ILE A 218 -14.15 -5.39 -43.38
CA ILE A 218 -12.94 -5.68 -44.12
C ILE A 218 -11.89 -6.32 -43.19
N LYS A 219 -11.51 -7.57 -43.51
CA LYS A 219 -10.49 -8.34 -42.78
C LYS A 219 -9.22 -8.42 -43.62
N LYS A 220 -8.16 -7.74 -43.18
CA LYS A 220 -6.88 -7.74 -43.90
C LYS A 220 -6.09 -9.00 -43.53
N ASN A 221 -5.58 -9.70 -44.54
CA ASN A 221 -4.68 -10.83 -44.35
C ASN A 221 -3.24 -10.31 -44.38
N ILE A 222 -2.50 -10.48 -43.28
CA ILE A 222 -1.14 -9.96 -43.13
C ILE A 222 -0.17 -11.13 -42.92
N SER A 223 0.90 -11.14 -43.71
CA SER A 223 2.06 -11.99 -43.53
C SER A 223 2.86 -11.55 -42.30
N LEU A 224 2.85 -12.35 -41.24
CA LEU A 224 3.73 -12.13 -40.09
C LEU A 224 5.19 -12.44 -40.47
N LYS A 225 6.12 -11.69 -39.88
CA LYS A 225 7.57 -12.00 -39.94
C LYS A 225 7.81 -13.41 -39.37
N THR A 226 8.92 -14.03 -39.76
CA THR A 226 9.39 -15.28 -39.14
C THR A 226 9.47 -15.11 -37.63
N TYR A 227 9.03 -16.12 -36.86
CA TYR A 227 8.94 -16.00 -35.40
C TYR A 227 10.33 -15.74 -34.79
N ALA A 228 10.50 -14.53 -34.28
CA ALA A 228 11.62 -14.12 -33.45
C ALA A 228 11.05 -13.71 -32.09
N ARG A 229 11.43 -14.41 -31.02
CA ARG A 229 10.81 -14.28 -29.69
C ARG A 229 10.77 -12.82 -29.22
N SER A 230 9.56 -12.26 -29.11
CA SER A 230 9.39 -10.87 -28.69
C SER A 230 9.40 -10.76 -27.16
N ARG A 231 9.78 -9.57 -26.65
CA ARG A 231 9.72 -9.27 -25.20
C ARG A 231 8.36 -8.72 -24.77
N LEU A 232 7.28 -9.20 -25.38
CA LEU A 232 5.87 -8.78 -25.22
C LEU A 232 5.39 -8.57 -23.76
N LEU A 233 5.93 -9.34 -22.82
CA LEU A 233 5.60 -9.29 -21.38
C LEU A 233 6.57 -8.47 -20.50
N HIS A 234 7.55 -7.77 -21.09
CA HIS A 234 8.62 -7.08 -20.36
C HIS A 234 8.73 -5.59 -20.68
N THR A 235 8.18 -5.11 -21.80
CA THR A 235 8.01 -3.68 -22.05
C THR A 235 6.80 -3.14 -21.26
N LYS A 236 6.90 -1.91 -20.72
CA LYS A 236 5.80 -1.24 -20.00
C LYS A 236 4.74 -0.73 -21.00
N ASN A 237 4.03 -1.66 -21.65
CA ASN A 237 3.07 -1.37 -22.73
C ASN A 237 1.76 -0.76 -22.19
N ASN A 238 1.84 0.51 -21.82
CA ASN A 238 0.71 1.32 -21.41
C ASN A 238 0.15 2.11 -22.60
N SER A 239 -1.18 2.13 -22.78
CA SER A 239 -1.86 3.10 -23.66
C SER A 239 -1.67 4.56 -23.21
N ARG A 240 -1.28 4.76 -21.94
CA ARG A 240 -0.86 6.02 -21.30
C ARG A 240 0.18 6.82 -22.11
N ILE A 241 0.93 6.16 -23.00
CA ILE A 241 1.97 6.76 -23.84
C ILE A 241 1.47 7.97 -24.64
N VAL A 242 0.26 7.94 -25.21
CA VAL A 242 -0.30 9.05 -26.02
C VAL A 242 -0.27 10.38 -25.26
N TYR A 243 -0.95 10.44 -24.11
CA TYR A 243 -1.03 11.66 -23.30
C TYR A 243 0.30 11.98 -22.60
N MET A 244 1.07 10.97 -22.19
CA MET A 244 2.40 11.19 -21.61
C MET A 244 3.37 11.83 -22.61
N ASP A 245 3.30 11.49 -23.90
CA ASP A 245 4.17 12.03 -24.93
C ASP A 245 3.72 13.43 -25.38
N ALA A 246 2.41 13.69 -25.41
CA ALA A 246 1.89 15.06 -25.50
C ALA A 246 2.45 15.94 -24.38
N ILE A 247 2.39 15.50 -23.11
CA ILE A 247 2.88 16.29 -21.96
C ILE A 247 4.39 16.54 -21.99
N LYS A 248 5.19 15.66 -22.62
CA LYS A 248 6.62 15.91 -22.87
C LYS A 248 6.84 16.97 -23.95
N LYS A 249 5.94 17.07 -24.94
CA LYS A 249 6.01 18.05 -26.05
C LYS A 249 5.47 19.43 -25.65
N ILE A 250 4.43 19.51 -24.79
CA ILE A 250 3.77 20.74 -24.31
C ILE A 250 4.78 21.87 -24.11
N ASP A 251 4.62 22.95 -24.86
CA ASP A 251 5.41 24.17 -24.65
C ASP A 251 5.06 24.86 -23.32
N ILE A 252 6.04 25.50 -22.70
CA ILE A 252 5.99 26.08 -21.35
C ILE A 252 6.49 27.52 -21.43
N ASP A 253 5.79 28.45 -20.78
CA ASP A 253 6.15 29.89 -20.83
C ASP A 253 6.13 30.45 -22.27
N ASN A 254 5.14 30.03 -23.06
CA ASN A 254 4.96 30.37 -24.48
C ASN A 254 4.92 31.89 -24.76
N ASN A 255 4.49 32.67 -23.78
CA ASN A 255 4.42 34.14 -23.80
C ASN A 255 5.66 34.82 -23.18
N GLY A 256 6.63 34.04 -22.72
CA GLY A 256 7.90 34.50 -22.13
C GLY A 256 7.78 35.26 -20.81
N LEU A 257 6.62 35.26 -20.13
CA LEU A 257 6.41 36.07 -18.94
C LEU A 257 7.34 35.67 -17.78
N PHE A 258 7.59 34.37 -17.58
CA PHE A 258 8.54 33.92 -16.58
C PHE A 258 9.98 34.20 -17.00
N LYS A 259 10.34 33.92 -18.27
CA LYS A 259 11.65 34.26 -18.86
C LYS A 259 12.00 35.73 -18.70
N ASN A 260 11.06 36.62 -19.00
CA ASN A 260 11.24 38.06 -18.92
C ASN A 260 11.40 38.50 -17.44
N SER A 261 10.60 37.97 -16.51
CA SER A 261 10.78 38.28 -15.09
C SER A 261 12.02 37.63 -14.46
N VAL A 262 12.60 36.58 -15.08
CA VAL A 262 13.92 36.08 -14.71
C VAL A 262 15.01 37.05 -15.19
N LEU A 263 14.93 37.55 -16.44
CA LEU A 263 15.87 38.53 -17.02
C LEU A 263 15.87 39.85 -16.21
N GLU A 264 14.70 40.46 -16.02
CA GLU A 264 14.44 41.62 -15.16
C GLU A 264 15.18 41.53 -13.80
N LYS A 265 15.12 40.36 -13.16
CA LYS A 265 15.66 40.14 -11.80
C LYS A 265 17.14 39.76 -11.76
N ILE A 266 17.81 39.69 -12.91
CA ILE A 266 19.25 39.47 -13.04
C ILE A 266 19.94 40.52 -13.93
N ASP A 267 19.26 41.61 -14.30
CA ASP A 267 19.75 42.59 -15.27
C ASP A 267 21.07 43.24 -14.79
N GLU A 268 21.16 43.61 -13.51
CA GLU A 268 22.39 44.03 -12.83
C GLU A 268 23.59 43.07 -13.01
N ILE A 269 23.33 41.78 -13.27
CA ILE A 269 24.34 40.72 -13.47
C ILE A 269 24.67 40.54 -14.96
N ILE A 270 23.72 40.86 -15.85
CA ILE A 270 23.88 40.88 -17.32
C ILE A 270 24.72 42.11 -17.71
N GLU A 271 24.38 43.30 -17.20
CA GLU A 271 25.09 44.56 -17.41
C GLU A 271 26.55 44.48 -16.97
N ARG A 272 26.81 44.08 -15.71
CA ARG A 272 28.16 43.91 -15.13
C ARG A 272 29.03 42.88 -15.86
N LYS A 273 28.48 42.14 -16.82
CA LYS A 273 29.19 41.16 -17.66
C LYS A 273 29.11 41.45 -19.16
N GLY A 274 28.53 42.59 -19.57
CA GLY A 274 28.42 42.99 -20.98
C GLY A 274 27.49 42.11 -21.83
N LEU A 275 26.55 41.36 -21.22
CA LEU A 275 25.83 40.27 -21.89
C LEU A 275 24.56 40.71 -22.64
N LEU A 276 24.47 41.99 -23.01
CA LEU A 276 23.28 42.75 -23.43
C LEU A 276 22.55 42.27 -24.72
N LYS A 277 22.96 41.15 -25.33
CA LYS A 277 22.31 40.55 -26.51
C LYS A 277 22.08 39.03 -26.41
N LEU A 278 22.37 38.41 -25.26
CA LEU A 278 22.32 36.96 -25.09
C LEU A 278 20.93 36.46 -24.68
N SER A 279 20.48 35.34 -25.25
CA SER A 279 19.24 34.69 -24.82
C SER A 279 19.50 33.76 -23.64
N ILE A 280 18.77 33.95 -22.53
CA ILE A 280 18.76 33.00 -21.42
C ILE A 280 18.08 31.68 -21.81
N ASP A 281 18.73 30.58 -21.48
CA ASP A 281 18.23 29.21 -21.58
C ASP A 281 17.62 28.75 -20.25
N LEU A 282 16.30 28.58 -20.25
CA LEU A 282 15.52 28.03 -19.14
C LEU A 282 15.00 26.61 -19.43
N SER A 283 15.50 25.95 -20.48
CA SER A 283 15.06 24.60 -20.85
C SER A 283 15.21 23.54 -19.74
N PRO A 284 16.20 23.59 -18.82
CA PRO A 284 16.22 22.71 -17.65
C PRO A 284 15.03 22.96 -16.69
N THR A 285 14.67 24.23 -16.44
CA THR A 285 13.51 24.57 -15.61
C THR A 285 12.21 24.12 -16.29
N TYR A 286 12.02 24.40 -17.58
CA TYR A 286 10.82 23.96 -18.31
C TYR A 286 10.70 22.42 -18.36
N SER A 287 11.82 21.70 -18.50
CA SER A 287 11.87 20.24 -18.40
C SER A 287 11.47 19.74 -17.00
N ASN A 288 11.96 20.39 -15.93
CA ASN A 288 11.56 20.09 -14.56
C ASN A 288 10.06 20.37 -14.32
N ILE A 289 9.48 21.41 -14.90
CA ILE A 289 8.04 21.70 -14.83
C ILE A 289 7.23 20.58 -15.50
N ARG A 290 7.60 20.15 -16.72
CA ARG A 290 6.97 19.01 -17.42
C ARG A 290 7.06 17.73 -16.58
N LYS A 291 8.24 17.45 -16.00
CA LYS A 291 8.45 16.29 -15.11
C LYS A 291 7.56 16.35 -13.87
N TYR A 292 7.48 17.51 -13.22
CA TYR A 292 6.66 17.73 -12.02
C TYR A 292 5.17 17.58 -12.31
N ALA A 293 4.68 18.16 -13.41
CA ALA A 293 3.29 17.97 -13.86
C ALA A 293 2.98 16.49 -14.12
N LEU A 294 3.86 15.80 -14.84
CA LEU A 294 3.74 14.36 -15.13
C LEU A 294 3.75 13.49 -13.86
N GLU A 295 4.55 13.87 -12.85
CA GLU A 295 4.59 13.19 -11.55
C GLU A 295 3.28 13.38 -10.77
N LYS A 296 2.75 14.61 -10.70
CA LYS A 296 1.52 14.92 -9.95
C LYS A 296 0.26 14.24 -10.50
N ILE A 297 0.12 14.17 -11.82
CA ILE A 297 -1.00 13.48 -12.48
C ILE A 297 -0.77 11.96 -12.64
N SER A 298 0.40 11.44 -12.23
CA SER A 298 0.77 10.04 -12.52
C SER A 298 -0.19 9.04 -11.91
N SER A 299 -0.81 9.37 -10.79
CA SER A 299 -1.93 8.64 -10.16
C SER A 299 -3.11 8.48 -11.13
N LEU A 300 -3.63 9.58 -11.68
CA LEU A 300 -4.74 9.60 -12.62
C LEU A 300 -4.40 8.87 -13.92
N LEU A 301 -3.20 9.07 -14.46
CA LEU A 301 -2.72 8.31 -15.62
C LEU A 301 -2.60 6.81 -15.32
N ASN A 302 -2.41 6.42 -14.06
CA ASN A 302 -2.27 5.03 -13.64
C ASN A 302 -3.59 4.37 -13.18
N ASP A 303 -4.67 5.14 -12.99
CA ASP A 303 -5.99 4.65 -12.56
C ASP A 303 -6.60 3.70 -13.60
N ASP A 304 -7.04 2.52 -13.15
CA ASP A 304 -7.69 1.55 -14.02
C ASP A 304 -9.16 1.92 -14.33
N ILE A 305 -9.77 2.90 -13.66
CA ILE A 305 -11.08 3.49 -13.99
C ILE A 305 -10.95 4.62 -15.04
N VAL A 306 -9.73 5.07 -15.35
CA VAL A 306 -9.44 5.96 -16.51
C VAL A 306 -9.20 5.14 -17.80
N ASN A 307 -9.18 3.80 -17.69
CA ASN A 307 -9.06 2.88 -18.83
C ASN A 307 -10.33 2.73 -19.69
N SER A 308 -11.10 3.80 -19.92
CA SER A 308 -11.95 3.87 -21.12
C SER A 308 -11.03 3.99 -22.34
N ASP A 309 -10.46 2.84 -22.72
CA ASP A 309 -9.54 2.70 -23.85
C ASP A 309 -10.16 3.32 -25.09
N ILE A 310 -9.37 4.16 -25.77
CA ILE A 310 -9.77 4.84 -27.02
C ILE A 310 -10.32 3.78 -27.98
N LEU A 311 -11.56 3.95 -28.43
CA LEU A 311 -12.31 2.89 -29.12
C LEU A 311 -11.83 2.75 -30.57
N ILE A 312 -10.75 2.00 -30.76
CA ILE A 312 -10.18 1.68 -32.07
C ILE A 312 -11.12 0.72 -32.81
N THR A 313 -12.04 1.25 -33.62
CA THR A 313 -12.87 0.46 -34.54
C THR A 313 -12.13 0.18 -35.85
N PRO A 314 -12.52 -0.83 -36.63
CA PRO A 314 -12.09 -0.97 -38.03
C PRO A 314 -12.46 0.28 -38.85
N GLU A 315 -11.85 0.42 -40.02
CA GLU A 315 -12.06 1.52 -40.99
C GLU A 315 -11.58 2.91 -40.51
N MET A 316 -11.14 3.07 -39.24
CA MET A 316 -10.53 4.31 -38.76
C MET A 316 -9.22 4.65 -39.51
N SER A 317 -9.11 5.89 -39.96
CA SER A 317 -7.86 6.52 -40.39
C SER A 317 -7.02 7.01 -39.19
N ILE A 318 -5.78 7.44 -39.44
CA ILE A 318 -4.95 8.06 -38.39
C ILE A 318 -5.57 9.37 -37.88
N SER A 319 -6.34 10.08 -38.72
CA SER A 319 -7.10 11.26 -38.31
C SER A 319 -8.24 10.90 -37.36
N ASP A 320 -8.96 9.80 -37.61
CA ASP A 320 -10.04 9.34 -36.72
C ASP A 320 -9.49 8.84 -35.38
N LEU A 321 -8.31 8.19 -35.40
CA LEU A 321 -7.58 7.86 -34.19
C LEU A 321 -7.19 9.11 -33.39
N ARG A 322 -6.67 10.16 -34.04
CA ARG A 322 -6.35 11.45 -33.40
C ARG A 322 -7.61 12.08 -32.79
N LEU A 323 -8.70 12.16 -33.54
CA LEU A 323 -9.98 12.67 -33.06
C LEU A 323 -10.53 11.86 -31.90
N SER A 324 -10.32 10.53 -31.88
CA SER A 324 -10.72 9.64 -30.79
C SER A 324 -9.86 9.81 -29.53
N CYS A 325 -8.59 10.21 -29.66
CA CYS A 325 -7.77 10.66 -28.52
C CYS A 325 -8.31 11.99 -27.95
N ILE A 326 -8.59 12.97 -28.80
CA ILE A 326 -9.04 14.31 -28.40
C ILE A 326 -10.46 14.27 -27.80
N SER A 327 -11.36 13.44 -28.34
CA SER A 327 -12.77 13.37 -27.95
C SER A 327 -13.02 12.55 -26.68
N ASN A 328 -11.99 12.12 -25.95
CA ASN A 328 -12.10 11.29 -24.76
C ASN A 328 -12.59 12.11 -23.54
N LYS A 329 -13.87 12.48 -23.53
CA LYS A 329 -14.50 13.34 -22.52
C LYS A 329 -14.24 12.85 -21.09
N VAL A 330 -14.45 11.56 -20.82
CA VAL A 330 -14.26 10.94 -19.50
C VAL A 330 -12.82 11.10 -18.97
N PHE A 331 -11.82 11.04 -19.86
CA PHE A 331 -10.44 11.34 -19.50
C PHE A 331 -10.25 12.85 -19.19
N PHE A 332 -10.70 13.73 -20.09
CA PHE A 332 -10.46 15.17 -19.96
C PHE A 332 -11.27 15.85 -18.84
N GLU A 333 -12.46 15.35 -18.49
CA GLU A 333 -13.27 15.79 -17.35
C GLU A 333 -12.56 15.46 -16.03
N LYS A 334 -12.17 14.19 -15.82
CA LYS A 334 -11.38 13.77 -14.65
C LYS A 334 -10.03 14.48 -14.58
N LEU A 335 -9.36 14.69 -15.72
CA LEU A 335 -8.10 15.43 -15.77
C LEU A 335 -8.30 16.89 -15.36
N ARG A 336 -9.38 17.55 -15.79
CA ARG A 336 -9.69 18.94 -15.42
C ARG A 336 -9.92 19.07 -13.91
N GLU A 337 -10.76 18.21 -13.32
CA GLU A 337 -11.00 18.17 -11.88
C GLU A 337 -9.69 17.96 -11.08
N HIS A 338 -8.88 17.01 -11.51
CA HIS A 338 -7.61 16.69 -10.85
C HIS A 338 -6.57 17.82 -11.01
N CYS A 339 -6.46 18.41 -12.20
CA CYS A 339 -5.59 19.55 -12.47
C CYS A 339 -6.00 20.80 -11.70
N GLU A 340 -7.29 21.09 -11.57
CA GLU A 340 -7.79 22.18 -10.73
C GLU A 340 -7.41 21.99 -9.27
N LYS A 341 -7.56 20.76 -8.74
CA LYS A 341 -7.15 20.45 -7.36
C LYS A 341 -5.64 20.64 -7.18
N ILE A 342 -4.83 20.05 -8.06
CA ILE A 342 -3.37 20.18 -8.01
C ILE A 342 -2.93 21.66 -8.14
N ALA A 343 -3.57 22.46 -9.00
CA ALA A 343 -3.27 23.88 -9.13
C ALA A 343 -3.63 24.67 -7.86
N LYS A 344 -4.78 24.39 -7.23
CA LYS A 344 -5.18 24.96 -5.92
C LYS A 344 -4.17 24.57 -4.83
N ASP A 345 -3.76 23.30 -4.77
CA ASP A 345 -2.74 22.80 -3.83
C ASP A 345 -1.38 23.49 -4.03
N ILE A 346 -0.97 23.73 -5.28
CA ILE A 346 0.29 24.41 -5.63
C ILE A 346 0.26 25.90 -5.27
N LEU A 347 -0.87 26.58 -5.49
CA LEU A 347 -1.05 27.98 -5.09
C LEU A 347 -1.05 28.12 -3.55
N ALA A 348 -1.60 27.15 -2.82
CA ALA A 348 -1.50 27.07 -1.36
C ALA A 348 -0.10 26.70 -0.84
N THR A 349 0.68 25.95 -1.62
CA THR A 349 2.02 25.45 -1.23
C THR A 349 3.04 26.60 -1.06
N PRO A 350 3.84 26.64 0.02
CA PRO A 350 4.94 27.59 0.18
C PRO A 350 5.94 27.60 -0.98
N ASP A 351 6.28 28.76 -1.50
CA ASP A 351 7.06 28.92 -2.74
C ASP A 351 8.45 28.23 -2.68
N ASN A 352 9.04 28.12 -1.48
CA ASN A 352 10.31 27.44 -1.25
C ASN A 352 10.26 25.93 -1.55
N TYR A 353 9.10 25.26 -1.48
CA TYR A 353 8.97 23.85 -1.88
C TYR A 353 9.27 23.64 -3.36
N LEU A 354 9.00 24.64 -4.22
CA LEU A 354 9.21 24.55 -5.67
C LEU A 354 10.64 24.96 -6.10
N SER A 355 11.50 25.33 -5.14
CA SER A 355 12.89 25.75 -5.39
C SER A 355 13.81 24.69 -6.03
N HIS A 356 13.39 23.42 -5.98
CA HIS A 356 14.07 22.29 -6.64
C HIS A 356 13.74 22.19 -8.15
N ILE A 357 12.63 22.77 -8.60
CA ILE A 357 12.21 22.80 -10.01
C ILE A 357 13.04 23.85 -10.76
N PHE A 358 13.35 24.98 -10.12
CA PHE A 358 14.20 26.03 -10.70
C PHE A 358 15.66 25.58 -10.83
N GLN A 359 16.26 25.77 -12.00
CA GLN A 359 17.68 25.51 -12.24
C GLN A 359 18.61 26.34 -11.32
N SER A 360 19.82 25.82 -11.08
CA SER A 360 20.87 26.48 -10.29
C SER A 360 21.84 27.32 -11.14
N TYR A 361 21.89 27.04 -12.45
CA TYR A 361 22.70 27.74 -13.43
C TYR A 361 21.84 28.03 -14.66
N ALA A 362 22.08 29.14 -15.34
CA ALA A 362 21.49 29.44 -16.64
C ALA A 362 22.59 29.55 -17.70
N SER A 363 22.37 28.88 -18.83
CA SER A 363 23.14 29.04 -20.06
C SER A 363 22.73 30.36 -20.71
N PHE A 364 23.70 31.15 -21.16
CA PHE A 364 23.48 32.28 -22.04
C PHE A 364 24.12 31.97 -23.38
N ASN A 365 23.29 31.87 -24.42
CA ASN A 365 23.72 31.48 -25.76
C ASN A 365 24.09 32.73 -26.57
N SER A 366 25.28 32.73 -27.16
CA SER A 366 25.66 33.70 -28.18
C SER A 366 24.77 33.56 -29.41
N LYS A 367 24.47 34.69 -30.05
CA LYS A 367 23.92 34.71 -31.41
C LYS A 367 25.00 34.51 -32.47
N ASP A 368 26.27 34.59 -32.09
CA ASP A 368 27.42 34.34 -32.96
C ASP A 368 27.72 32.83 -33.00
N PRO A 369 27.53 32.15 -34.16
CA PRO A 369 27.76 30.72 -34.28
C PRO A 369 29.25 30.32 -34.23
N SER A 370 30.18 31.27 -34.29
CA SER A 370 31.62 30.99 -34.18
C SER A 370 32.07 30.69 -32.75
N ASN A 371 31.31 31.13 -31.73
CA ASN A 371 31.73 31.07 -30.33
C ASN A 371 30.81 30.15 -29.51
N THR A 372 31.19 28.87 -29.43
CA THR A 372 30.42 27.79 -28.77
C THR A 372 30.48 27.82 -27.24
N ASN A 373 31.22 28.75 -26.63
CA ASN A 373 31.38 28.84 -25.18
C ASN A 373 30.13 29.42 -24.49
N SER A 374 29.14 28.57 -24.21
CA SER A 374 27.92 28.95 -23.47
C SER A 374 28.28 29.54 -22.10
N ILE A 375 28.00 30.82 -21.87
CA ILE A 375 28.32 31.48 -20.60
C ILE A 375 27.33 30.98 -19.54
N ARG A 376 27.81 30.18 -18.59
CA ARG A 376 27.00 29.64 -17.49
C ARG A 376 27.02 30.57 -16.30
N ILE A 377 25.94 31.30 -16.07
CA ILE A 377 25.77 32.11 -14.85
C ILE A 377 25.14 31.26 -13.77
N LYS A 378 25.79 31.19 -12.60
CA LYS A 378 25.17 30.69 -11.37
C LYS A 378 24.09 31.68 -10.92
N LEU A 379 22.84 31.26 -10.95
CA LEU A 379 21.74 32.10 -10.48
C LEU A 379 21.91 32.35 -8.97
N PRO A 380 21.75 33.59 -8.48
CA PRO A 380 22.17 33.95 -7.13
C PRO A 380 21.42 33.17 -6.05
N HIS A 381 22.09 32.90 -4.93
CA HIS A 381 21.57 32.07 -3.82
C HIS A 381 20.20 32.52 -3.27
N LYS A 382 19.81 33.78 -3.48
CA LYS A 382 18.47 34.29 -3.21
C LYS A 382 17.43 33.81 -4.25
N LYS A 383 17.33 32.49 -4.51
CA LYS A 383 16.35 31.87 -5.42
C LYS A 383 14.92 32.39 -5.17
N ASN A 384 14.59 32.71 -3.93
CA ASN A 384 13.31 33.26 -3.46
C ASN A 384 12.74 34.39 -4.34
N LYS A 385 13.57 35.23 -4.98
CA LYS A 385 13.10 36.30 -5.91
C LYS A 385 12.31 35.76 -7.12
N PHE A 386 12.56 34.52 -7.54
CA PHE A 386 11.96 33.91 -8.75
C PHE A 386 10.80 32.96 -8.42
N LEU A 387 10.74 32.44 -7.20
CA LEU A 387 9.82 31.35 -6.82
C LEU A 387 8.32 31.70 -6.91
N PRO A 388 7.84 32.92 -6.58
CA PRO A 388 6.44 33.28 -6.79
C PRO A 388 6.01 33.15 -8.25
N LYS A 389 6.83 33.66 -9.18
CA LYS A 389 6.49 33.65 -10.61
C LYS A 389 6.67 32.27 -11.26
N LEU A 390 7.58 31.46 -10.72
CA LEU A 390 7.70 30.04 -11.07
C LEU A 390 6.47 29.24 -10.59
N LYS A 391 5.97 29.52 -9.39
CA LYS A 391 4.77 28.90 -8.81
C LYS A 391 3.53 29.23 -9.63
N GLU A 392 3.36 30.49 -10.04
CA GLU A 392 2.33 30.91 -10.99
C GLU A 392 2.44 30.14 -12.32
N LEU A 393 3.64 30.08 -12.94
CA LEU A 393 3.87 29.34 -14.19
C LEU A 393 3.52 27.85 -14.07
N ILE A 394 3.84 27.21 -12.95
CA ILE A 394 3.51 25.79 -12.70
C ILE A 394 1.98 25.61 -12.51
N ALA A 395 1.33 26.51 -11.76
CA ALA A 395 -0.11 26.45 -11.53
C ALA A 395 -0.91 26.70 -12.84
N ASP A 396 -0.48 27.65 -13.67
CA ASP A 396 -1.01 27.83 -15.03
C ASP A 396 -0.80 26.58 -15.89
N THR A 397 0.44 26.08 -15.95
CA THR A 397 0.79 24.90 -16.76
C THR A 397 -0.09 23.70 -16.42
N ILE A 398 -0.37 23.48 -15.12
CA ILE A 398 -1.17 22.35 -14.66
C ILE A 398 -2.68 22.59 -14.83
N SER A 399 -3.19 23.77 -14.50
CA SER A 399 -4.63 24.08 -14.69
C SER A 399 -5.03 24.09 -16.18
N ASN A 400 -4.18 24.62 -17.05
CA ASN A 400 -4.36 24.59 -18.51
C ASN A 400 -3.89 23.27 -19.17
N LEU A 401 -3.39 22.28 -18.41
CA LEU A 401 -2.87 21.02 -18.95
C LEU A 401 -3.87 20.26 -19.84
N PRO A 402 -5.19 20.15 -19.53
CA PRO A 402 -6.15 19.48 -20.41
C PRO A 402 -6.17 20.09 -21.82
N ASN A 403 -6.19 21.43 -21.89
CA ASN A 403 -6.25 22.17 -23.15
C ASN A 403 -4.89 22.11 -23.88
N ARG A 404 -3.77 22.22 -23.16
CA ARG A 404 -2.41 22.07 -23.70
C ARG A 404 -2.18 20.65 -24.29
N ILE A 405 -2.74 19.59 -23.68
CA ILE A 405 -2.68 18.22 -24.24
C ILE A 405 -3.47 18.12 -25.55
N ILE A 406 -4.67 18.69 -25.64
CA ILE A 406 -5.48 18.68 -26.88
C ILE A 406 -4.70 19.35 -28.02
N TYR A 407 -4.14 20.53 -27.77
CA TYR A 407 -3.33 21.29 -28.73
C TYR A 407 -2.09 20.51 -29.22
N GLU A 408 -1.40 19.79 -28.33
CA GLU A 408 -0.29 18.92 -28.75
C GLU A 408 -0.80 17.71 -29.56
N LEU A 409 -1.93 17.09 -29.21
CA LEU A 409 -2.50 15.96 -29.98
C LEU A 409 -2.93 16.34 -31.39
N GLU A 410 -3.41 17.56 -31.59
CA GLU A 410 -3.70 18.14 -32.92
C GLU A 410 -2.42 18.23 -33.78
N ARG A 411 -1.28 18.57 -33.16
CA ARG A 411 0.00 18.81 -33.81
C ARG A 411 0.93 17.59 -33.89
N ILE A 412 0.69 16.55 -33.09
CA ILE A 412 1.50 15.32 -33.09
C ILE A 412 1.39 14.60 -34.43
N ASP A 413 2.54 14.17 -34.93
CA ASP A 413 2.76 13.43 -36.17
C ASP A 413 2.04 12.06 -36.22
N GLN A 414 1.72 11.62 -37.43
CA GLN A 414 0.97 10.38 -37.67
C GLN A 414 1.68 9.14 -37.13
N GLU A 415 3.02 9.07 -37.28
CA GLU A 415 3.82 7.96 -36.76
C GLU A 415 3.74 7.87 -35.23
N THR A 416 3.90 8.98 -34.51
CA THR A 416 3.76 9.00 -33.04
C THR A 416 2.37 8.53 -32.61
N ILE A 417 1.28 8.91 -33.30
CA ILE A 417 -0.07 8.42 -32.96
C ILE A 417 -0.17 6.90 -33.13
N VAL A 418 0.32 6.35 -34.23
CA VAL A 418 0.33 4.90 -34.47
C VAL A 418 1.22 4.18 -33.45
N ASN A 419 2.44 4.64 -33.22
CA ASN A 419 3.38 4.08 -32.24
C ASN A 419 2.91 4.26 -30.79
N ALA A 420 2.05 5.24 -30.50
CA ALA A 420 1.47 5.46 -29.18
C ALA A 420 0.25 4.56 -28.91
N LEU A 421 -0.54 4.20 -29.93
CA LEU A 421 -1.73 3.32 -29.82
C LEU A 421 -1.46 1.83 -30.11
N PHE A 422 -0.52 1.51 -31.00
CA PHE A 422 -0.18 0.16 -31.46
C PHE A 422 1.26 -0.24 -31.08
N SER A 423 1.66 -1.49 -31.33
CA SER A 423 3.02 -1.98 -31.11
C SER A 423 3.35 -3.14 -32.05
N ASP A 424 4.58 -3.19 -32.60
CA ASP A 424 5.02 -4.30 -33.45
C ASP A 424 5.07 -5.60 -32.63
N VAL A 425 4.29 -6.58 -33.05
CA VAL A 425 4.29 -7.96 -32.58
C VAL A 425 4.42 -8.86 -33.81
N HIS A 426 5.64 -9.37 -34.05
CA HIS A 426 6.00 -10.24 -35.18
C HIS A 426 5.69 -9.67 -36.57
N GLY A 427 5.90 -8.36 -36.76
CA GLY A 427 5.63 -7.62 -37.99
C GLY A 427 4.21 -7.06 -38.11
N VAL A 428 3.36 -7.24 -37.10
CA VAL A 428 1.99 -6.71 -37.08
C VAL A 428 1.86 -5.67 -35.98
N LEU A 429 1.45 -4.46 -36.33
CA LEU A 429 1.13 -3.41 -35.36
C LEU A 429 -0.21 -3.73 -34.69
N VAL A 430 -0.16 -4.35 -33.51
CA VAL A 430 -1.36 -4.69 -32.73
C VAL A 430 -1.68 -3.60 -31.72
N SER A 431 -2.97 -3.34 -31.46
CA SER A 431 -3.39 -2.32 -30.49
C SER A 431 -2.87 -2.65 -29.07
N LYS A 432 -2.40 -1.63 -28.33
CA LYS A 432 -1.88 -1.83 -26.96
C LYS A 432 -2.94 -2.36 -26.00
N SER A 433 -4.22 -2.10 -26.27
CA SER A 433 -5.38 -2.70 -25.56
C SER A 433 -5.43 -4.23 -25.66
N LEU A 434 -5.01 -4.84 -26.77
CA LEU A 434 -4.83 -6.29 -26.86
C LEU A 434 -3.72 -6.76 -25.89
N ILE A 435 -2.56 -6.10 -25.91
CA ILE A 435 -1.41 -6.46 -25.06
C ILE A 435 -1.76 -6.30 -23.56
N LYS A 436 -2.44 -5.22 -23.20
CA LYS A 436 -3.00 -4.96 -21.87
C LYS A 436 -4.02 -6.04 -21.46
N SER A 437 -4.94 -6.43 -22.35
CA SER A 437 -5.92 -7.50 -22.12
C SER A 437 -5.26 -8.88 -21.95
N LEU A 438 -4.21 -9.17 -22.72
CA LEU A 438 -3.40 -10.39 -22.58
C LEU A 438 -2.67 -10.40 -21.22
N ASN A 439 -2.03 -9.29 -20.86
CA ASN A 439 -1.36 -9.12 -19.56
C ASN A 439 -2.33 -9.38 -18.39
N LEU A 440 -3.48 -8.70 -18.36
CA LEU A 440 -4.49 -8.87 -17.31
C LEU A 440 -4.99 -10.32 -17.21
N ARG A 441 -5.24 -10.99 -18.34
CA ARG A 441 -5.81 -12.35 -18.37
C ARG A 441 -4.79 -13.47 -18.13
N PHE A 442 -3.49 -13.23 -18.32
CA PHE A 442 -2.46 -14.28 -18.24
C PHE A 442 -1.34 -14.04 -17.20
N LYS A 443 -1.25 -12.86 -16.57
CA LYS A 443 -0.27 -12.56 -15.50
C LYS A 443 -0.33 -13.56 -14.34
N SER A 444 -1.52 -13.98 -13.90
CA SER A 444 -1.71 -14.99 -12.84
C SER A 444 -1.24 -16.39 -13.24
N ASN A 445 -1.37 -16.76 -14.52
CA ASN A 445 -1.00 -18.08 -15.02
C ASN A 445 0.52 -18.24 -15.26
N LYS A 446 1.31 -17.16 -15.24
CA LYS A 446 2.74 -17.16 -15.59
C LYS A 446 3.62 -17.98 -14.63
N ASN A 447 3.18 -18.18 -13.38
CA ASN A 447 3.93 -18.99 -12.40
C ASN A 447 3.71 -20.50 -12.54
N LYS A 448 2.60 -20.93 -13.14
CA LYS A 448 2.25 -22.36 -13.27
C LYS A 448 3.07 -23.09 -14.34
N PHE A 449 3.67 -22.36 -15.28
CA PHE A 449 4.36 -22.92 -16.43
C PHE A 449 5.87 -22.67 -16.38
N LYS A 450 6.53 -23.35 -15.43
CA LYS A 450 7.92 -23.79 -15.63
C LYS A 450 7.86 -25.22 -16.18
N PHE A 451 8.20 -25.41 -17.45
CA PHE A 451 8.34 -26.76 -18.01
C PHE A 451 9.51 -27.51 -17.35
N ALA A 452 9.21 -28.28 -16.31
CA ALA A 452 10.16 -29.09 -15.55
C ALA A 452 10.05 -30.57 -15.97
N ASN A 453 10.60 -30.88 -17.15
CA ASN A 453 10.74 -32.24 -17.71
C ASN A 453 9.45 -33.05 -18.00
N GLU A 454 8.25 -32.58 -17.63
CA GLU A 454 6.98 -33.19 -18.06
C GLU A 454 6.85 -33.26 -19.60
N ARG A 455 6.19 -34.31 -20.12
CA ARG A 455 6.06 -34.51 -21.57
C ARG A 455 5.14 -33.43 -22.15
N PHE A 456 5.58 -32.83 -23.26
CA PHE A 456 4.86 -31.72 -23.90
C PHE A 456 3.44 -32.11 -24.35
N ASP A 457 3.26 -33.35 -24.77
CA ASP A 457 2.01 -33.83 -25.36
C ASP A 457 0.87 -33.95 -24.33
N ASP A 458 1.17 -34.25 -23.06
CA ASP A 458 0.21 -34.25 -21.95
C ASP A 458 -0.44 -32.86 -21.77
N ASN A 459 0.35 -31.81 -22.01
CA ASN A 459 -0.04 -30.40 -21.89
C ASN A 459 -0.65 -29.82 -23.20
N LEU A 460 -0.66 -30.57 -24.31
CA LEU A 460 -1.11 -30.06 -25.62
C LEU A 460 -2.60 -29.65 -25.63
N SER A 461 -3.45 -30.38 -24.89
CA SER A 461 -4.88 -30.08 -24.76
C SER A 461 -5.11 -28.71 -24.09
N PHE A 462 -4.34 -28.39 -23.05
CA PHE A 462 -4.38 -27.12 -22.35
C PHE A 462 -3.80 -25.97 -23.20
N LEU A 463 -2.70 -26.21 -23.92
CA LEU A 463 -2.14 -25.21 -24.84
C LEU A 463 -3.09 -24.85 -25.97
N ASN A 464 -3.83 -25.81 -26.54
CA ASN A 464 -4.88 -25.52 -27.54
C ASN A 464 -6.04 -24.70 -26.93
N LYS A 465 -6.41 -24.96 -25.67
CA LYS A 465 -7.43 -24.20 -24.90
C LYS A 465 -6.97 -22.79 -24.49
N LEU A 466 -5.66 -22.56 -24.34
CA LEU A 466 -5.08 -21.22 -24.23
C LEU A 466 -5.06 -20.51 -25.59
N LEU A 467 -4.68 -21.22 -26.65
CA LEU A 467 -4.64 -20.70 -28.02
C LEU A 467 -6.04 -20.26 -28.49
N GLU A 468 -7.10 -21.01 -28.15
CA GLU A 468 -8.51 -20.63 -28.31
C GLU A 468 -8.81 -19.27 -27.63
N LYS A 469 -8.40 -19.10 -26.36
CA LYS A 469 -8.60 -17.86 -25.60
C LYS A 469 -7.84 -16.68 -26.18
N ILE A 470 -6.60 -16.88 -26.63
CA ILE A 470 -5.78 -15.85 -27.27
C ILE A 470 -6.40 -15.47 -28.62
N GLY A 471 -6.78 -16.44 -29.46
CA GLY A 471 -7.45 -16.17 -30.73
C GLY A 471 -8.78 -15.43 -30.57
N ASN A 472 -9.56 -15.76 -29.54
CA ASN A 472 -10.79 -15.04 -29.21
C ASN A 472 -10.57 -13.62 -28.64
N LEU A 473 -9.34 -13.27 -28.23
CA LEU A 473 -8.93 -11.88 -27.96
C LEU A 473 -8.44 -11.21 -29.25
N VAL A 474 -7.48 -11.83 -29.96
CA VAL A 474 -6.91 -11.28 -31.21
C VAL A 474 -7.99 -10.95 -32.24
N ARG A 475 -9.03 -11.78 -32.39
CA ARG A 475 -10.17 -11.52 -33.30
C ARG A 475 -11.07 -10.35 -32.88
N LYS A 476 -10.98 -9.87 -31.63
CA LYS A 476 -11.76 -8.73 -31.11
C LYS A 476 -11.02 -7.39 -31.18
N PHE A 477 -9.71 -7.40 -31.39
CA PHE A 477 -8.88 -6.20 -31.36
C PHE A 477 -8.32 -5.89 -32.74
N CYS A 478 -8.40 -4.62 -33.12
CA CYS A 478 -7.89 -4.14 -34.40
C CYS A 478 -6.36 -4.11 -34.45
N ILE A 479 -5.84 -4.18 -35.67
CA ILE A 479 -4.44 -4.06 -36.05
C ILE A 479 -4.27 -2.91 -37.05
N PHE A 480 -3.06 -2.36 -37.17
CA PHE A 480 -2.74 -1.31 -38.12
C PHE A 480 -1.88 -1.83 -39.28
N HIS A 481 -2.29 -1.55 -40.52
CA HIS A 481 -1.53 -1.83 -41.75
C HIS A 481 -2.04 -0.90 -42.87
N GLU A 482 -1.43 0.29 -42.99
CA GLU A 482 -1.92 1.45 -43.79
C GLU A 482 -3.34 1.95 -43.42
N GLY A 483 -3.83 1.57 -42.24
CA GLY A 483 -5.22 1.78 -41.80
C GLY A 483 -5.60 0.76 -40.73
N VAL A 484 -6.75 0.94 -40.08
CA VAL A 484 -7.20 0.09 -38.98
C VAL A 484 -8.14 -1.03 -39.48
N PHE A 485 -7.76 -2.29 -39.24
CA PHE A 485 -8.49 -3.47 -39.74
C PHE A 485 -8.70 -4.52 -38.64
N LEU A 486 -9.66 -5.44 -38.86
CA LEU A 486 -9.65 -6.72 -38.14
C LEU A 486 -8.69 -7.71 -38.82
N PRO A 487 -7.97 -8.54 -38.04
CA PRO A 487 -7.17 -9.62 -38.60
C PRO A 487 -8.05 -10.68 -39.30
N SER A 488 -7.58 -11.16 -40.46
CA SER A 488 -8.10 -12.38 -41.08
C SER A 488 -7.97 -13.59 -40.13
N GLU A 489 -8.77 -14.65 -40.34
CA GLU A 489 -8.70 -15.84 -39.46
C GLU A 489 -7.34 -16.56 -39.58
N SER A 490 -6.64 -16.45 -40.72
CA SER A 490 -5.25 -16.89 -40.90
C SER A 490 -4.28 -16.06 -40.05
N THR A 491 -4.36 -14.73 -40.10
CA THR A 491 -3.54 -13.84 -39.25
C THR A 491 -3.85 -14.07 -37.77
N VAL A 492 -5.13 -14.20 -37.36
CA VAL A 492 -5.54 -14.59 -35.99
C VAL A 492 -4.84 -15.90 -35.57
N LYS A 493 -4.93 -16.94 -36.40
CA LYS A 493 -4.41 -18.28 -36.11
C LYS A 493 -2.88 -18.31 -35.96
N GLN A 494 -2.14 -17.55 -36.76
CA GLN A 494 -0.67 -17.49 -36.71
C GLN A 494 -0.18 -16.56 -35.58
N LEU A 495 -0.71 -15.33 -35.51
CA LEU A 495 -0.39 -14.35 -34.46
C LEU A 495 -0.68 -14.91 -33.06
N SER A 496 -1.78 -15.66 -32.89
CA SER A 496 -2.10 -16.28 -31.59
C SER A 496 -1.10 -17.36 -31.17
N LYS A 497 -0.50 -18.10 -32.12
CA LYS A 497 0.57 -19.07 -31.82
C LYS A 497 1.86 -18.37 -31.40
N TYR A 498 2.19 -17.25 -32.05
CA TYR A 498 3.38 -16.47 -31.72
C TYR A 498 3.25 -15.78 -30.36
N ILE A 499 2.08 -15.19 -30.07
CA ILE A 499 1.75 -14.62 -28.74
C ILE A 499 1.77 -15.71 -27.65
N LEU A 500 1.22 -16.91 -27.90
CA LEU A 500 1.29 -18.02 -26.95
C LEU A 500 2.75 -18.39 -26.61
N SER A 501 3.63 -18.45 -27.62
CA SER A 501 5.06 -18.72 -27.44
C SER A 501 5.79 -17.62 -26.68
N ASP A 502 5.52 -16.34 -26.94
CA ASP A 502 6.13 -15.23 -26.18
C ASP A 502 5.70 -15.22 -24.70
N ILE A 503 4.45 -15.60 -24.42
CA ILE A 503 3.89 -15.62 -23.06
C ILE A 503 4.42 -16.83 -22.25
N TYR A 504 4.44 -18.03 -22.84
CA TYR A 504 4.68 -19.30 -22.13
C TYR A 504 5.98 -20.03 -22.53
N ASP A 505 6.85 -19.43 -23.35
CA ASP A 505 8.11 -20.03 -23.83
C ASP A 505 7.92 -21.31 -24.68
N VAL A 506 6.77 -21.44 -25.35
CA VAL A 506 6.46 -22.61 -26.20
C VAL A 506 7.34 -22.60 -27.45
N HIS A 507 8.22 -23.60 -27.59
CA HIS A 507 9.19 -23.66 -28.68
C HIS A 507 8.52 -23.75 -30.08
N PRO A 508 9.00 -23.03 -31.11
CA PRO A 508 8.32 -22.94 -32.43
C PRO A 508 8.10 -24.27 -33.15
N LYS A 509 8.94 -25.29 -32.90
CA LYS A 509 8.71 -26.67 -33.41
C LYS A 509 7.30 -27.19 -33.07
N PHE A 510 6.72 -26.77 -31.95
CA PHE A 510 5.36 -27.15 -31.54
C PHE A 510 4.24 -26.38 -32.24
N HIS A 511 4.52 -25.31 -33.01
CA HIS A 511 3.50 -24.59 -33.79
C HIS A 511 2.79 -25.50 -34.80
N LYS A 512 3.45 -26.57 -35.27
CA LYS A 512 2.81 -27.60 -36.11
C LYS A 512 1.85 -28.52 -35.31
N LYS A 513 2.20 -28.89 -34.06
CA LYS A 513 1.33 -29.69 -33.17
C LYS A 513 0.09 -28.93 -32.66
N LEU A 514 0.18 -27.61 -32.49
CA LEU A 514 -0.92 -26.78 -31.99
C LEU A 514 -2.13 -26.74 -32.95
N LYS A 515 -3.21 -27.43 -32.58
CA LYS A 515 -4.48 -27.47 -33.32
C LYS A 515 -5.36 -26.30 -32.85
N PHE A 516 -5.45 -25.26 -33.68
CA PHE A 516 -6.49 -24.24 -33.54
C PHE A 516 -7.84 -24.90 -33.88
N PRO A 517 -8.87 -24.83 -33.01
CA PRO A 517 -10.11 -25.56 -33.22
C PRO A 517 -10.78 -25.10 -34.53
N ALA A 518 -11.25 -26.06 -35.33
CA ALA A 518 -12.10 -25.76 -36.46
C ALA A 518 -13.38 -25.09 -35.95
N ARG A 519 -13.72 -23.93 -36.51
CA ARG A 519 -14.94 -23.24 -36.15
C ARG A 519 -16.09 -23.95 -36.85
N ASN A 520 -17.09 -24.42 -36.11
CA ASN A 520 -18.35 -24.87 -36.70
C ASN A 520 -19.01 -23.65 -37.35
N ILE A 521 -18.77 -23.47 -38.64
CA ILE A 521 -19.50 -22.52 -39.48
C ILE A 521 -20.85 -23.19 -39.73
N SER A 522 -21.84 -22.86 -38.90
CA SER A 522 -23.24 -23.06 -39.26
C SER A 522 -23.46 -22.36 -40.60
N LYS A 523 -23.80 -23.11 -41.65
CA LYS A 523 -24.18 -22.54 -42.95
C LYS A 523 -25.26 -21.47 -42.73
N PRO A 524 -25.28 -20.37 -43.51
CA PRO A 524 -26.46 -19.51 -43.56
C PRO A 524 -27.68 -20.37 -43.87
N ARG A 525 -28.70 -20.32 -43.01
CA ARG A 525 -29.96 -21.03 -43.28
C ARG A 525 -30.77 -20.14 -44.21
N GLU A 526 -30.93 -20.59 -45.44
CA GLU A 526 -31.64 -19.85 -46.49
C GLU A 526 -33.09 -19.56 -46.03
N SER A 527 -33.49 -18.31 -46.12
CA SER A 527 -34.81 -17.85 -45.70
C SER A 527 -35.83 -18.05 -46.81
N THR A 528 -36.39 -19.26 -46.89
CA THR A 528 -37.53 -19.59 -47.75
C THR A 528 -38.82 -18.94 -47.25
N ASN A 529 -38.98 -17.63 -47.49
CA ASN A 529 -40.27 -16.97 -47.44
C ASN A 529 -40.99 -17.19 -48.78
N ASN A 530 -42.16 -17.85 -48.77
CA ASN A 530 -43.37 -17.49 -49.55
C ASN A 530 -44.42 -18.64 -49.64
N VAL A 531 -45.33 -18.72 -48.67
CA VAL A 531 -46.79 -18.99 -48.82
C VAL A 531 -47.40 -18.36 -47.54
N ASN A 532 -48.21 -17.30 -47.47
CA ASN A 532 -49.22 -16.64 -48.33
C ASN A 532 -50.68 -17.09 -48.03
N LEU A 533 -51.61 -16.13 -48.00
CA LEU A 533 -53.07 -16.26 -47.78
C LEU A 533 -53.49 -16.68 -46.33
N GLU A 534 -54.62 -16.26 -45.75
CA GLU A 534 -55.65 -15.30 -46.21
C GLU A 534 -56.40 -14.56 -45.07
N HIS A 535 -57.26 -13.61 -45.42
CA HIS A 535 -58.13 -12.83 -44.52
C HIS A 535 -59.41 -13.59 -44.08
N ARG A 536 -59.92 -13.26 -42.88
CA ARG A 536 -61.35 -12.85 -42.75
C ARG A 536 -61.64 -12.00 -41.49
N TYR A 537 -62.40 -10.92 -41.70
CA TYR A 537 -63.06 -10.10 -40.66
C TYR A 537 -64.56 -10.41 -40.65
N LYS A 538 -65.23 -10.36 -39.47
CA LYS A 538 -66.46 -9.55 -39.18
C LYS A 538 -67.30 -10.10 -38.00
N LYS A 539 -67.85 -9.14 -37.22
CA LYS A 539 -69.05 -9.23 -36.32
C LYS A 539 -69.02 -10.27 -35.18
N GLY A 540 -69.77 -10.10 -34.08
CA GLY A 540 -70.40 -8.87 -33.56
C GLY A 540 -71.76 -9.02 -32.85
N VAL A 541 -71.74 -8.99 -31.51
CA VAL A 541 -72.72 -8.35 -30.59
C VAL A 541 -74.15 -8.98 -30.44
N LYS A 542 -74.63 -9.08 -29.17
CA LYS A 542 -75.99 -9.45 -28.67
C LYS A 542 -76.39 -10.96 -28.82
N THR A 543 -77.24 -11.59 -27.98
CA THR A 543 -77.89 -11.20 -26.68
C THR A 543 -78.36 -12.41 -25.83
N ASN A 544 -78.37 -12.20 -24.50
CA ASN A 544 -79.24 -12.70 -23.41
C ASN A 544 -80.19 -13.92 -23.59
N THR A 545 -80.03 -14.89 -22.67
CA THR A 545 -81.07 -15.54 -21.82
C THR A 545 -80.36 -16.03 -20.54
N LEU A 546 -80.78 -15.71 -19.31
CA LEU A 546 -81.83 -16.32 -18.48
C LEU A 546 -81.75 -17.86 -18.30
N VAL A 547 -82.00 -18.47 -17.13
CA VAL A 547 -81.95 -18.06 -15.70
C VAL A 547 -82.23 -19.30 -14.82
N LYS A 548 -81.79 -19.35 -13.54
CA LYS A 548 -82.22 -20.34 -12.50
C LYS A 548 -81.84 -21.84 -12.78
N GLU A 549 -81.81 -22.80 -11.84
CA GLU A 549 -81.57 -22.79 -10.37
C GLU A 549 -81.25 -24.23 -9.88
N GLU A 550 -81.13 -24.42 -8.56
CA GLU A 550 -81.31 -25.65 -7.77
C GLU A 550 -80.33 -26.86 -7.88
N LEU A 551 -79.65 -27.09 -6.75
CA LEU A 551 -79.53 -28.34 -5.99
C LEU A 551 -79.41 -29.70 -6.71
N GLN A 552 -78.40 -30.48 -6.29
CA GLN A 552 -78.67 -31.47 -5.23
C GLN A 552 -77.44 -31.86 -4.40
N ILE A 553 -77.61 -31.84 -3.08
CA ILE A 553 -76.70 -32.43 -2.08
C ILE A 553 -77.24 -33.82 -1.72
N LYS A 554 -76.37 -34.81 -1.53
CA LYS A 554 -76.71 -36.04 -0.78
C LYS A 554 -75.81 -36.20 0.44
N LYS A 555 -76.46 -36.29 1.60
CA LYS A 555 -75.88 -36.69 2.90
C LYS A 555 -75.65 -38.21 2.93
N LEU A 556 -74.74 -38.68 3.78
CA LEU A 556 -75.13 -39.34 5.05
C LEU A 556 -73.96 -39.41 6.04
N ASP A 557 -74.29 -39.69 7.30
CA ASP A 557 -73.40 -39.66 8.47
C ASP A 557 -72.89 -41.10 8.85
N PRO A 558 -72.67 -41.52 10.12
CA PRO A 558 -71.34 -41.52 10.73
C PRO A 558 -70.94 -42.86 11.44
N LEU A 559 -70.01 -42.78 12.41
CA LEU A 559 -69.81 -43.63 13.61
C LEU A 559 -68.69 -44.70 13.63
N SER A 560 -68.32 -45.13 14.85
CA SER A 560 -67.22 -46.03 15.29
C SER A 560 -65.80 -45.39 15.20
N ARG A 561 -64.93 -45.29 16.23
CA ARG A 561 -64.67 -46.05 17.50
C ARG A 561 -64.09 -47.45 17.18
N THR A 562 -62.96 -47.92 17.75
CA THR A 562 -62.43 -47.77 19.11
C THR A 562 -60.88 -47.75 19.20
N ASP A 563 -60.34 -47.54 20.42
CA ASP A 563 -59.06 -48.03 20.98
C ASP A 563 -57.68 -47.56 20.41
N THR A 564 -56.58 -47.49 21.18
CA THR A 564 -56.36 -47.73 22.63
C THR A 564 -55.35 -46.74 23.26
N THR A 565 -55.65 -46.32 24.49
CA THR A 565 -54.76 -45.85 25.58
C THR A 565 -53.32 -45.35 25.30
N LEU A 566 -53.03 -44.13 25.77
CA LEU A 566 -51.74 -43.78 26.37
C LEU A 566 -51.98 -43.13 27.75
N SER A 567 -51.59 -43.85 28.81
CA SER A 567 -51.54 -43.39 30.21
C SER A 567 -50.21 -43.90 30.81
N ILE A 568 -49.69 -43.43 31.95
CA ILE A 568 -50.20 -42.57 33.01
C ILE A 568 -49.30 -41.34 33.17
N LEU A 569 -49.87 -40.19 33.53
CA LEU A 569 -49.17 -39.19 34.35
C LEU A 569 -50.15 -38.70 35.42
N ALA A 570 -49.88 -39.01 36.68
CA ALA A 570 -50.75 -38.72 37.81
C ALA A 570 -49.99 -37.98 38.91
N ASP A 571 -50.63 -36.93 39.44
CA ASP A 571 -50.41 -36.32 40.75
C ASP A 571 -49.02 -35.66 41.06
N ILE A 572 -48.91 -34.69 41.98
CA ILE A 572 -49.93 -34.14 42.91
C ILE A 572 -49.89 -32.60 43.04
N LYS A 573 -51.11 -32.04 43.06
CA LYS A 573 -51.64 -30.82 43.72
C LYS A 573 -50.75 -29.83 44.51
N THR A 574 -51.22 -28.56 44.45
CA THR A 574 -51.25 -27.50 45.52
C THR A 574 -49.93 -26.80 45.91
N LYS A 575 -49.89 -25.55 46.43
CA LYS A 575 -50.87 -24.46 46.75
C LYS A 575 -50.08 -23.11 46.58
N LYS A 576 -50.57 -22.04 45.94
CA LYS A 576 -51.65 -21.06 46.29
C LYS A 576 -51.17 -19.94 47.25
N ILE A 577 -51.69 -18.70 47.09
CA ILE A 577 -51.67 -17.52 48.03
C ILE A 577 -50.44 -16.57 47.88
N GLU A 578 -50.49 -15.22 47.90
CA GLU A 578 -51.54 -14.14 47.96
C GLU A 578 -51.11 -12.97 47.01
N ILE A 579 -51.98 -12.36 46.18
CA ILE A 579 -52.70 -11.04 46.30
C ILE A 579 -51.82 -9.76 46.40
N GLY A 580 -52.16 -8.70 45.61
CA GLY A 580 -51.42 -7.42 45.59
C GLY A 580 -51.93 -6.30 44.62
N ASN A 581 -53.25 -6.08 44.55
CA ASN A 581 -54.03 -5.00 43.88
C ASN A 581 -53.33 -3.86 43.11
N SER A 582 -53.77 -3.57 41.86
CA SER A 582 -54.63 -2.40 41.56
C SER A 582 -54.94 -2.19 40.05
N ASP A 583 -56.18 -2.51 39.68
CA ASP A 583 -57.13 -1.91 38.69
C ASP A 583 -56.74 -1.41 37.27
N PRO A 584 -57.71 -1.39 36.32
CA PRO A 584 -57.40 -1.47 34.88
C PRO A 584 -57.89 -0.29 34.01
N ILE A 585 -57.27 -0.12 32.84
CA ILE A 585 -57.88 0.53 31.67
C ILE A 585 -57.70 -0.39 30.45
N ALA A 586 -58.76 -0.58 29.67
CA ALA A 586 -58.80 -1.57 28.60
C ALA A 586 -58.04 -1.14 27.33
N THR A 587 -57.46 -2.11 26.62
CA THR A 587 -57.13 -1.98 25.20
C THR A 587 -57.29 -3.35 24.54
N THR A 588 -58.25 -3.47 23.63
CA THR A 588 -58.58 -4.71 22.91
C THR A 588 -57.56 -5.01 21.82
N SER A 589 -56.56 -5.85 22.11
CA SER A 589 -55.72 -6.46 21.09
C SER A 589 -56.46 -7.62 20.41
N ILE A 590 -56.93 -7.41 19.18
CA ILE A 590 -57.53 -8.46 18.35
C ILE A 590 -56.45 -9.47 17.96
N THR A 591 -56.65 -10.75 18.27
CA THR A 591 -55.73 -11.82 17.90
C THR A 591 -55.94 -12.25 16.44
N GLU A 592 -55.57 -11.40 15.50
CA GLU A 592 -55.52 -11.81 14.08
C GLU A 592 -54.37 -12.81 13.87
N ASN A 593 -54.70 -14.00 13.36
CA ASN A 593 -53.69 -14.94 12.88
C ASN A 593 -52.88 -14.30 11.74
N PRO A 594 -51.55 -14.50 11.67
CA PRO A 594 -50.76 -14.04 10.55
C PRO A 594 -51.17 -14.80 9.28
N LEU A 595 -52.05 -14.17 8.49
CA LEU A 595 -52.52 -14.64 7.19
C LEU A 595 -51.33 -15.01 6.29
N GLU A 596 -51.47 -16.09 5.52
CA GLU A 596 -50.40 -16.64 4.67
C GLU A 596 -49.83 -15.59 3.71
N GLN A 597 -48.71 -14.96 4.09
CA GLN A 597 -47.99 -14.04 3.22
C GLN A 597 -47.37 -14.84 2.07
N GLN A 598 -48.05 -14.85 0.92
CA GLN A 598 -47.52 -15.41 -0.33
C GLN A 598 -46.12 -14.85 -0.58
N THR A 599 -45.11 -15.70 -0.46
CA THR A 599 -43.71 -15.30 -0.54
C THR A 599 -43.40 -14.83 -1.96
N MET A 600 -43.25 -13.51 -2.13
CA MET A 600 -42.87 -12.91 -3.41
C MET A 600 -41.48 -13.41 -3.81
N THR A 601 -41.48 -14.49 -4.59
CA THR A 601 -40.34 -15.01 -5.32
C THR A 601 -40.41 -14.52 -6.74
N LYS A 602 -39.27 -14.16 -7.33
CA LYS A 602 -39.19 -13.75 -8.74
C LYS A 602 -37.97 -14.39 -9.39
N GLU A 603 -38.19 -14.98 -10.55
CA GLU A 603 -37.12 -15.39 -11.47
C GLU A 603 -36.71 -14.19 -12.35
N PHE A 604 -35.42 -14.01 -12.58
CA PHE A 604 -34.91 -12.91 -13.39
C PHE A 604 -33.62 -13.29 -14.13
N SER A 605 -33.48 -12.83 -15.37
CA SER A 605 -32.38 -13.20 -16.25
C SER A 605 -31.09 -12.49 -15.88
N LEU A 606 -30.25 -13.13 -15.05
CA LEU A 606 -28.90 -12.64 -14.75
C LEU A 606 -28.10 -12.39 -16.04
N LYS A 607 -27.36 -11.27 -16.10
CA LYS A 607 -26.45 -11.03 -17.23
C LYS A 607 -25.31 -12.05 -17.24
N SER A 608 -24.70 -12.24 -18.42
CA SER A 608 -23.60 -13.19 -18.59
C SER A 608 -22.46 -12.91 -17.60
N TYR A 609 -22.12 -13.90 -16.77
CA TYR A 609 -21.07 -13.84 -15.75
C TYR A 609 -19.84 -13.00 -16.16
N CYS A 610 -19.57 -11.97 -15.37
CA CYS A 610 -18.37 -11.15 -15.45
C CYS A 610 -17.77 -11.05 -14.04
N ARG A 611 -16.53 -11.50 -13.86
CA ARG A 611 -15.94 -11.71 -12.52
C ARG A 611 -16.00 -10.44 -11.67
N SER A 612 -16.68 -10.50 -10.53
CA SER A 612 -16.67 -9.43 -9.53
C SER A 612 -15.52 -9.63 -8.53
N ASN A 613 -15.13 -8.55 -7.84
CA ASN A 613 -14.22 -8.63 -6.70
C ASN A 613 -15.04 -8.78 -5.41
N LEU A 614 -15.63 -9.95 -5.21
CA LEU A 614 -16.66 -10.17 -4.18
C LEU A 614 -16.21 -9.75 -2.77
N LEU A 615 -14.99 -10.13 -2.38
CA LEU A 615 -14.40 -9.91 -1.06
C LEU A 615 -13.66 -8.55 -0.98
N SER A 616 -14.25 -7.49 -1.53
CA SER A 616 -13.76 -6.12 -1.33
C SER A 616 -14.24 -5.59 0.03
N ALA A 617 -13.43 -4.74 0.69
CA ALA A 617 -13.79 -4.12 1.96
C ALA A 617 -15.02 -3.19 1.88
N ASP A 618 -15.34 -2.70 0.68
CA ASP A 618 -16.52 -1.85 0.41
C ASP A 618 -17.79 -2.69 0.15
N ASN A 619 -17.62 -3.95 -0.29
CA ASN A 619 -18.72 -4.92 -0.44
C ASN A 619 -19.12 -5.54 0.91
N THR A 620 -18.16 -5.67 1.84
CA THR A 620 -18.39 -6.25 3.18
C THR A 620 -18.60 -5.19 4.27
N SER A 621 -18.51 -3.89 3.93
CA SER A 621 -18.90 -2.79 4.81
C SER A 621 -20.37 -2.85 5.22
N SER A 622 -20.74 -2.12 6.27
CA SER A 622 -22.13 -1.88 6.64
C SER A 622 -22.44 -0.39 6.56
N ILE A 623 -23.73 -0.04 6.50
CA ILE A 623 -24.19 1.34 6.55
C ILE A 623 -23.60 2.11 7.76
N TYR A 624 -23.56 1.49 8.95
CA TYR A 624 -22.96 2.08 10.14
C TYR A 624 -21.42 2.25 10.02
N LYS A 625 -20.75 1.33 9.32
CA LYS A 625 -19.30 1.35 9.04
C LYS A 625 -18.89 2.46 8.06
N ASP A 626 -19.79 2.85 7.17
CA ASP A 626 -19.58 3.93 6.21
C ASP A 626 -19.99 5.29 6.79
N ILE A 627 -21.02 5.34 7.63
CA ILE A 627 -21.43 6.55 8.36
C ILE A 627 -20.37 7.02 9.36
N THR A 628 -19.74 6.09 10.10
CA THR A 628 -18.72 6.42 11.10
C THR A 628 -17.49 7.14 10.53
N LYS A 629 -17.22 7.00 9.23
CA LYS A 629 -16.17 7.76 8.50
C LYS A 629 -16.51 9.25 8.38
N ASN A 630 -17.81 9.60 8.35
CA ASN A 630 -18.34 10.92 8.05
C ASN A 630 -18.74 11.74 9.30
N ILE A 631 -18.77 11.12 10.49
CA ILE A 631 -19.24 11.76 11.73
C ILE A 631 -18.54 13.10 11.98
N GLY A 632 -19.34 14.12 12.33
CA GLY A 632 -18.87 15.43 12.78
C GLY A 632 -18.12 15.32 14.11
N ILE A 633 -16.95 15.94 14.18
CA ILE A 633 -16.12 16.02 15.38
C ILE A 633 -16.05 17.48 15.80
N ASP A 634 -16.11 17.73 17.11
CA ASP A 634 -16.07 19.08 17.69
C ASP A 634 -17.22 19.97 17.18
N ASN A 635 -18.43 19.41 17.11
CA ASN A 635 -19.63 20.07 16.58
C ASN A 635 -20.01 21.35 17.36
N ASN A 636 -19.64 21.41 18.65
CA ASN A 636 -19.77 22.58 19.53
C ASN A 636 -18.55 23.54 19.43
N CYS A 637 -17.55 23.23 18.59
CA CYS A 637 -16.27 23.92 18.47
C CYS A 637 -15.51 24.10 19.81
N ARG A 638 -15.76 23.26 20.82
CA ARG A 638 -15.09 23.33 22.13
C ARG A 638 -13.57 23.24 21.98
N PHE A 639 -13.07 22.18 21.35
CA PHE A 639 -11.63 21.98 21.19
C PHE A 639 -11.00 23.07 20.31
N LYS A 640 -11.71 23.50 19.25
CA LYS A 640 -11.33 24.67 18.44
C LYS A 640 -11.17 25.93 19.30
N ASN A 641 -12.09 26.19 20.21
CA ASN A 641 -12.04 27.33 21.12
C ASN A 641 -10.87 27.21 22.11
N CYS A 642 -10.62 26.04 22.70
CA CYS A 642 -9.45 25.81 23.54
C CYS A 642 -8.12 26.01 22.78
N VAL A 643 -8.03 25.57 21.52
CA VAL A 643 -6.90 25.86 20.63
C VAL A 643 -6.77 27.36 20.34
N LEU A 644 -7.90 28.04 20.10
CA LEU A 644 -7.94 29.49 19.86
C LEU A 644 -7.53 30.32 21.07
N GLU A 645 -7.85 29.87 22.28
CA GLU A 645 -7.45 30.50 23.54
C GLU A 645 -5.96 30.30 23.81
N GLU A 646 -5.48 29.05 23.82
CA GLU A 646 -4.06 28.76 24.02
C GLU A 646 -3.17 29.42 22.96
N LEU A 647 -3.61 29.51 21.70
CA LEU A 647 -2.83 30.14 20.63
C LEU A 647 -3.15 31.63 20.40
N SER A 648 -4.16 32.20 21.07
CA SER A 648 -4.65 33.58 20.87
C SER A 648 -3.52 34.62 20.76
N ALA A 649 -2.69 34.72 21.79
CA ALA A 649 -1.56 35.65 21.83
C ALA A 649 -0.53 35.39 20.72
N CYS A 650 -0.34 34.15 20.29
CA CYS A 650 0.58 33.76 19.21
C CYS A 650 0.02 34.06 17.80
N VAL A 651 -1.31 34.09 17.66
CA VAL A 651 -2.03 34.45 16.42
C VAL A 651 -2.08 35.98 16.30
N THR A 652 -2.55 36.67 17.33
CA THR A 652 -2.69 38.13 17.34
C THR A 652 -1.34 38.84 17.18
N SER A 653 -0.29 38.42 17.90
CA SER A 653 1.07 38.99 17.76
C SER A 653 1.72 38.79 16.38
N ARG A 654 1.13 37.96 15.51
CA ARG A 654 1.56 37.73 14.13
C ARG A 654 0.66 38.41 13.09
N GLY A 655 -0.31 39.22 13.53
CA GLY A 655 -1.23 39.98 12.68
C GLY A 655 -2.35 39.14 12.05
N PHE A 656 -2.75 38.04 12.68
CA PHE A 656 -3.79 37.14 12.18
C PHE A 656 -5.10 37.25 12.95
N THR A 657 -6.23 37.00 12.27
CA THR A 657 -7.53 36.83 12.90
C THR A 657 -7.63 35.45 13.59
N LYS A 658 -8.39 35.38 14.68
CA LYS A 658 -8.74 34.10 15.34
C LYS A 658 -9.32 33.08 14.34
N SER A 659 -10.15 33.53 13.40
CA SER A 659 -10.77 32.67 12.36
C SER A 659 -9.80 31.95 11.42
N SER A 660 -8.52 32.35 11.37
CA SER A 660 -7.50 31.75 10.47
C SER A 660 -6.93 30.39 10.92
N ILE A 661 -7.25 29.91 12.13
CA ILE A 661 -6.79 28.59 12.60
C ILE A 661 -7.51 27.46 11.83
N ASN A 662 -6.75 26.74 11.00
CA ASN A 662 -7.14 25.43 10.47
C ASN A 662 -6.59 24.30 11.38
N ILE A 663 -7.45 23.40 11.84
CA ILE A 663 -7.11 22.20 12.64
C ILE A 663 -7.60 20.89 12.00
N ASP A 664 -7.89 20.90 10.70
CA ASP A 664 -8.50 19.78 9.99
C ASP A 664 -7.62 18.53 10.03
N ALA A 665 -6.29 18.68 10.01
CA ALA A 665 -5.37 17.55 10.16
C ALA A 665 -5.41 16.94 11.58
N THR A 666 -5.63 17.75 12.63
CA THR A 666 -5.91 17.23 13.98
C THR A 666 -7.24 16.46 13.97
N TYR A 667 -8.32 17.02 13.41
CA TYR A 667 -9.61 16.32 13.35
C TYR A 667 -9.57 15.04 12.51
N LEU A 668 -8.78 14.99 11.43
CA LEU A 668 -8.55 13.77 10.65
C LEU A 668 -7.78 12.71 11.46
N ASN A 669 -6.77 13.11 12.24
CA ASN A 669 -6.08 12.21 13.16
C ASN A 669 -7.02 11.71 14.29
N VAL A 670 -7.91 12.56 14.80
CA VAL A 670 -8.95 12.17 15.77
C VAL A 670 -9.94 11.19 15.16
N ARG A 671 -10.51 11.48 13.98
CA ARG A 671 -11.37 10.56 13.23
C ARG A 671 -10.70 9.20 13.06
N LYS A 672 -9.42 9.19 12.66
CA LYS A 672 -8.65 7.94 12.53
C LYS A 672 -8.48 7.22 13.87
N TYR A 673 -8.12 7.90 14.96
CA TYR A 673 -7.95 7.27 16.26
C TYR A 673 -9.26 6.65 16.79
N ILE A 674 -10.37 7.39 16.68
CA ILE A 674 -11.72 6.93 17.02
C ILE A 674 -12.11 5.72 16.16
N TRP A 675 -11.87 5.81 14.85
CA TRP A 675 -12.13 4.75 13.87
C TRP A 675 -11.35 3.47 14.18
N ASP A 676 -10.03 3.57 14.43
CA ASP A 676 -9.15 2.45 14.74
C ASP A 676 -9.54 1.76 16.08
N LYS A 677 -10.29 2.44 16.97
CA LYS A 677 -10.83 1.88 18.22
C LYS A 677 -12.22 1.25 18.07
N ILE A 678 -13.10 1.83 17.27
CA ILE A 678 -14.52 1.43 17.14
C ILE A 678 -14.76 0.42 16.00
N SER A 679 -13.93 0.41 14.96
CA SER A 679 -14.08 -0.51 13.82
C SER A 679 -14.14 -2.00 14.19
N PRO A 680 -13.45 -2.52 15.23
CA PRO A 680 -13.63 -3.90 15.68
C PRO A 680 -15.05 -4.14 16.19
N CYS A 681 -15.49 -3.41 17.22
CA CYS A 681 -16.81 -3.53 17.85
C CYS A 681 -17.95 -3.45 16.82
N ILE A 682 -17.93 -2.46 15.92
CA ILE A 682 -18.93 -2.35 14.85
C ILE A 682 -18.89 -3.54 13.88
N SER A 683 -17.71 -4.11 13.60
CA SER A 683 -17.62 -5.28 12.71
C SER A 683 -18.13 -6.55 13.39
N ASP A 684 -17.88 -6.73 14.69
CA ASP A 684 -18.30 -7.90 15.45
C ASP A 684 -19.80 -7.87 15.80
N ASP A 685 -20.31 -6.75 16.32
CA ASP A 685 -21.72 -6.56 16.67
C ASP A 685 -22.64 -6.87 15.48
N ILE A 686 -22.27 -6.38 14.28
CA ILE A 686 -23.07 -6.53 13.05
C ILE A 686 -23.14 -7.99 12.57
N THR A 687 -22.19 -8.86 12.92
CA THR A 687 -22.36 -10.30 12.63
C THR A 687 -23.52 -10.96 13.40
N THR A 688 -24.09 -10.25 14.38
CA THR A 688 -25.21 -10.72 15.22
C THR A 688 -26.41 -9.77 15.29
N THR A 689 -26.29 -8.54 14.77
CA THR A 689 -27.30 -7.46 14.90
C THR A 689 -27.52 -6.69 13.60
N ASP A 690 -27.20 -7.30 12.45
CA ASP A 690 -27.45 -6.73 11.13
C ASP A 690 -28.94 -6.39 10.92
N VAL A 691 -29.24 -5.43 10.05
CA VAL A 691 -30.63 -4.99 9.82
C VAL A 691 -31.41 -6.10 9.10
N LEU A 692 -32.51 -6.56 9.72
CA LEU A 692 -33.42 -7.51 9.09
C LEU A 692 -34.15 -6.83 7.92
N ILE A 693 -33.91 -7.37 6.73
CA ILE A 693 -34.55 -6.97 5.47
C ILE A 693 -35.51 -8.09 5.08
N THR A 694 -36.80 -7.78 4.99
CA THR A 694 -37.85 -8.68 4.51
C THR A 694 -38.21 -8.40 3.05
N PRO A 695 -38.81 -9.36 2.31
CA PRO A 695 -39.47 -9.09 1.04
C PRO A 695 -40.54 -8.00 1.18
N GLY A 696 -40.79 -7.24 0.11
CA GLY A 696 -41.86 -6.24 0.04
C GLY A 696 -41.63 -4.93 0.81
N ILE A 697 -40.65 -4.87 1.72
CA ILE A 697 -40.32 -3.66 2.49
C ILE A 697 -39.91 -2.50 1.57
N SER A 698 -40.34 -1.26 1.86
CA SER A 698 -39.94 -0.10 1.07
C SER A 698 -38.53 0.37 1.42
N LEU A 699 -37.90 1.06 0.47
CA LEU A 699 -36.55 1.64 0.67
C LEU A 699 -36.54 2.76 1.73
N SER A 700 -37.70 3.36 2.03
CA SER A 700 -37.90 4.29 3.16
C SER A 700 -37.96 3.56 4.51
N ASP A 701 -38.66 2.43 4.56
CA ASP A 701 -38.79 1.65 5.81
C ASP A 701 -37.47 0.97 6.18
N LEU A 702 -36.62 0.64 5.19
CA LEU A 702 -35.23 0.24 5.45
C LEU A 702 -34.43 1.30 6.22
N LEU A 703 -34.59 2.58 5.87
CA LEU A 703 -33.92 3.65 6.61
C LEU A 703 -34.44 3.76 8.04
N HIS A 704 -35.76 3.64 8.22
CA HIS A 704 -36.37 3.56 9.55
C HIS A 704 -35.82 2.37 10.35
N ASN A 705 -35.69 1.18 9.76
CA ASN A 705 -35.16 0.00 10.43
C ASN A 705 -33.66 0.11 10.75
N CYS A 706 -32.87 0.84 9.95
CA CYS A 706 -31.48 1.19 10.30
C CYS A 706 -31.40 2.15 11.49
N VAL A 707 -32.33 3.10 11.59
CA VAL A 707 -32.41 4.05 12.73
C VAL A 707 -32.93 3.38 14.01
N SER A 708 -33.87 2.43 13.86
CA SER A 708 -34.61 1.80 14.96
C SER A 708 -34.02 0.46 15.43
N ASN A 709 -32.81 0.09 14.98
CA ASN A 709 -32.10 -1.13 15.40
C ASN A 709 -31.53 -1.00 16.83
N LYS A 710 -32.41 -1.07 17.83
CA LYS A 710 -32.06 -0.95 19.26
C LYS A 710 -30.95 -1.92 19.68
N VAL A 711 -31.01 -3.17 19.25
CA VAL A 711 -30.05 -4.21 19.66
C VAL A 711 -28.62 -3.89 19.20
N PHE A 712 -28.44 -3.33 17.99
CA PHE A 712 -27.14 -2.82 17.54
C PHE A 712 -26.69 -1.61 18.40
N PHE A 713 -27.55 -0.61 18.58
CA PHE A 713 -27.18 0.61 19.32
C PHE A 713 -26.92 0.37 20.81
N GLU A 714 -27.60 -0.57 21.45
CA GLU A 714 -27.36 -0.96 22.85
C GLU A 714 -25.99 -1.64 23.04
N LYS A 715 -25.60 -2.53 22.11
CA LYS A 715 -24.25 -3.13 22.12
C LYS A 715 -23.19 -2.07 21.83
N LEU A 716 -23.41 -1.26 20.79
CA LEU A 716 -22.49 -0.19 20.42
C LEU A 716 -22.30 0.82 21.55
N ASN A 717 -23.35 1.18 22.30
CA ASN A 717 -23.25 2.07 23.46
C ASN A 717 -22.37 1.46 24.56
N LYS A 718 -22.60 0.20 24.93
CA LYS A 718 -21.76 -0.52 25.92
C LYS A 718 -20.29 -0.57 25.49
N ASN A 719 -20.04 -0.88 24.22
CA ASN A 719 -18.71 -0.88 23.62
C ASN A 719 -18.06 0.52 23.61
N CYS A 720 -18.83 1.58 23.32
CA CYS A 720 -18.35 2.96 23.37
C CYS A 720 -18.04 3.43 24.80
N GLU A 721 -18.87 3.07 25.78
CA GLU A 721 -18.59 3.32 27.20
C GLU A 721 -17.30 2.64 27.67
N GLU A 722 -17.07 1.38 27.30
CA GLU A 722 -15.85 0.68 27.67
C GLU A 722 -14.62 1.30 27.01
N ILE A 723 -14.70 1.64 25.72
CA ILE A 723 -13.63 2.36 25.02
C ILE A 723 -13.35 3.72 25.67
N ALA A 724 -14.38 4.47 26.08
CA ALA A 724 -14.23 5.74 26.76
C ALA A 724 -13.57 5.59 28.16
N LYS A 725 -13.98 4.56 28.94
CA LYS A 725 -13.35 4.19 30.22
C LYS A 725 -11.86 3.82 30.01
N ASN A 726 -11.57 3.00 29.01
CA ASN A 726 -10.20 2.62 28.65
C ASN A 726 -9.34 3.82 28.19
N ILE A 727 -9.92 4.79 27.49
CA ILE A 727 -9.25 6.04 27.06
C ILE A 727 -9.01 7.00 28.23
N TYR A 728 -9.89 7.04 29.23
CA TYR A 728 -9.71 7.84 30.44
C TYR A 728 -8.41 7.49 31.19
N PHE A 729 -8.06 6.20 31.27
CA PHE A 729 -6.82 5.74 31.90
C PHE A 729 -5.54 5.98 31.08
N ILE A 730 -5.63 6.33 29.79
CA ILE A 730 -4.45 6.64 28.98
C ILE A 730 -3.87 8.00 29.40
N PRO A 731 -2.57 8.10 29.76
CA PRO A 731 -1.95 9.37 30.11
C PRO A 731 -1.98 10.38 28.96
N ASP A 732 -2.31 11.63 29.26
CA ASP A 732 -2.61 12.67 28.27
C ASP A 732 -1.47 12.90 27.24
N HIS A 733 -0.22 12.65 27.61
CA HIS A 733 0.92 12.80 26.71
C HIS A 733 0.89 11.84 25.49
N TYR A 734 0.15 10.73 25.53
CA TYR A 734 -0.02 9.85 24.35
C TYR A 734 -0.74 10.56 23.18
N PHE A 735 -1.69 11.46 23.51
CA PHE A 735 -2.48 12.21 22.53
C PHE A 735 -1.67 13.35 21.86
N LEU A 736 -0.43 13.63 22.31
CA LEU A 736 0.52 14.54 21.63
C LEU A 736 0.81 14.14 20.17
N SER A 737 0.60 12.87 19.82
CA SER A 737 0.79 12.35 18.46
C SER A 737 -0.33 12.77 17.49
N ILE A 738 -1.54 12.99 18.01
CA ILE A 738 -2.76 13.26 17.21
C ILE A 738 -2.86 14.75 16.86
N ILE A 739 -2.56 15.65 17.81
CA ILE A 739 -2.55 17.09 17.56
C ILE A 739 -1.46 17.43 16.54
N GLN A 740 -1.80 18.21 15.50
CA GLN A 740 -0.83 18.67 14.50
C GLN A 740 0.32 19.48 15.15
N THR A 741 1.55 19.32 14.65
CA THR A 741 2.72 20.05 15.18
C THR A 741 2.77 21.51 14.71
N CYS A 742 2.18 21.81 13.55
CA CYS A 742 2.09 23.14 12.97
C CYS A 742 0.65 23.42 12.52
N ILE A 743 0.15 24.60 12.86
CA ILE A 743 -1.09 25.18 12.34
C ILE A 743 -0.74 26.05 11.13
N TYR A 744 -1.39 25.83 9.99
CA TYR A 744 -1.31 26.73 8.84
C TYR A 744 -2.40 27.81 8.94
N LEU A 745 -2.03 29.08 8.71
CA LEU A 745 -2.94 30.23 8.81
C LEU A 745 -3.25 30.85 7.43
N GLY A 746 -3.02 30.09 6.36
CA GLY A 746 -2.97 30.60 4.98
C GLY A 746 -1.63 31.27 4.64
N SER A 747 -1.13 31.02 3.42
CA SER A 747 0.24 31.41 3.03
C SER A 747 1.32 30.70 3.90
N PRO A 748 2.66 30.90 3.72
CA PRO A 748 3.68 30.04 4.32
C PRO A 748 3.88 30.25 5.84
N LYS A 749 3.15 31.20 6.43
CA LYS A 749 3.16 31.53 7.85
C LYS A 749 2.39 30.45 8.64
N HIS A 750 3.14 29.51 9.22
CA HIS A 750 2.63 28.51 10.15
C HIS A 750 2.96 28.89 11.60
N ILE A 751 2.08 28.54 12.53
CA ILE A 751 2.38 28.52 13.97
C ILE A 751 2.74 27.09 14.34
N GLN A 752 4.01 26.82 14.63
CA GLN A 752 4.40 25.61 15.34
C GLN A 752 3.81 25.67 16.75
N ILE A 753 3.04 24.66 17.16
CA ILE A 753 2.45 24.62 18.51
C ILE A 753 3.58 24.30 19.49
N PRO A 754 3.90 25.18 20.47
CA PRO A 754 4.93 24.89 21.46
C PRO A 754 4.54 23.65 22.28
N TYR A 755 5.50 22.77 22.58
CA TYR A 755 5.23 21.50 23.29
C TYR A 755 4.43 21.70 24.58
N THR A 756 4.70 22.76 25.35
CA THR A 756 3.97 23.09 26.57
C THR A 756 2.49 23.38 26.34
N LYS A 757 2.15 24.14 25.29
CA LYS A 757 0.75 24.39 24.88
C LYS A 757 0.12 23.14 24.30
N LYS A 758 0.88 22.37 23.51
CA LYS A 758 0.46 21.08 22.96
C LYS A 758 0.07 20.09 24.07
N ASN A 759 0.81 20.06 25.17
CA ASN A 759 0.54 19.21 26.33
C ASN A 759 -0.73 19.62 27.09
N LYS A 760 -1.02 20.92 27.24
CA LYS A 760 -2.31 21.38 27.78
C LYS A 760 -3.49 20.94 26.89
N LEU A 761 -3.33 21.09 25.58
CA LEU A 761 -4.34 20.71 24.60
C LEU A 761 -4.60 19.20 24.54
N CYS A 762 -3.71 18.36 25.10
CA CYS A 762 -3.96 16.91 25.16
C CYS A 762 -5.13 16.53 26.08
N SER A 763 -5.33 17.23 27.20
CA SER A 763 -6.44 16.94 28.11
C SER A 763 -7.78 17.25 27.44
N GLU A 764 -7.90 18.41 26.80
CA GLU A 764 -9.08 18.77 26.00
C GLU A 764 -9.26 17.87 24.77
N LEU A 765 -8.18 17.41 24.11
CA LEU A 765 -8.27 16.46 23.01
C LEU A 765 -8.78 15.09 23.49
N LYS A 766 -8.31 14.62 24.64
CA LYS A 766 -8.75 13.37 25.27
C LYS A 766 -10.23 13.45 25.65
N LEU A 767 -10.68 14.57 26.21
CA LEU A 767 -12.10 14.83 26.46
C LEU A 767 -12.91 14.87 25.16
N LEU A 768 -12.45 15.56 24.10
CA LEU A 768 -13.10 15.53 22.79
C LEU A 768 -13.24 14.11 22.22
N ILE A 769 -12.19 13.29 22.35
CA ILE A 769 -12.20 11.88 21.91
C ILE A 769 -13.24 11.09 22.70
N MET A 770 -13.26 11.20 24.03
CA MET A 770 -14.25 10.54 24.89
C MET A 770 -15.68 11.02 24.58
N GLU A 771 -15.92 12.32 24.47
CA GLU A 771 -17.21 12.95 24.15
C GLU A 771 -17.72 12.47 22.77
N THR A 772 -16.85 12.38 21.77
CA THR A 772 -17.20 11.91 20.42
C THR A 772 -17.52 10.40 20.39
N ILE A 773 -16.84 9.61 21.22
CA ILE A 773 -17.07 8.16 21.35
C ILE A 773 -18.36 7.87 22.11
N SER A 774 -18.59 8.49 23.28
CA SER A 774 -19.82 8.29 24.05
C SER A 774 -21.07 8.75 23.28
N ASN A 775 -20.97 9.82 22.48
CA ASN A 775 -22.07 10.27 21.63
C ASN A 775 -22.17 9.54 20.28
N LEU A 776 -21.30 8.57 19.99
CA LEU A 776 -21.23 7.91 18.69
C LEU A 776 -22.56 7.24 18.26
N PRO A 777 -23.32 6.52 19.12
CA PRO A 777 -24.61 5.96 18.74
C PRO A 777 -25.61 7.03 18.24
N ASN A 778 -25.70 8.15 18.98
CA ASN A 778 -26.56 9.28 18.64
C ASN A 778 -26.11 9.99 17.36
N ASN A 779 -24.79 10.14 17.17
CA ASN A 779 -24.20 10.69 15.95
C ASN A 779 -24.50 9.82 14.71
N ILE A 780 -24.45 8.48 14.83
CA ILE A 780 -24.82 7.57 13.74
C ILE A 780 -26.32 7.70 13.42
N ILE A 781 -27.19 7.74 14.43
CA ILE A 781 -28.64 7.97 14.25
C ILE A 781 -28.93 9.32 13.57
N HIS A 782 -28.18 10.37 13.91
CA HIS A 782 -28.32 11.69 13.32
C HIS A 782 -27.87 11.72 11.85
N GLU A 783 -26.73 11.13 11.50
CA GLU A 783 -26.27 11.07 10.11
C GLU A 783 -27.10 10.11 9.25
N LEU A 784 -27.60 8.99 9.81
CA LEU A 784 -28.58 8.12 9.14
C LEU A 784 -29.80 8.92 8.65
N LYS A 785 -30.37 9.79 9.50
CA LYS A 785 -31.54 10.61 9.16
C LYS A 785 -31.32 11.59 8.00
N LYS A 786 -30.07 11.79 7.53
CA LYS A 786 -29.72 12.60 6.35
C LYS A 786 -29.52 11.79 5.07
N PHE A 787 -29.48 10.46 5.15
CA PHE A 787 -29.18 9.60 4.00
C PHE A 787 -30.30 9.65 2.96
N LYS A 788 -29.91 9.73 1.68
CA LYS A 788 -30.83 9.56 0.55
C LYS A 788 -31.01 8.08 0.26
N THR A 789 -32.05 7.73 -0.48
CA THR A 789 -32.36 6.34 -0.89
C THR A 789 -31.15 5.63 -1.50
N ASN A 790 -30.34 6.31 -2.32
CA ASN A 790 -29.14 5.74 -2.92
C ASN A 790 -28.05 5.44 -1.90
N ASP A 791 -27.92 6.24 -0.84
CA ASP A 791 -26.92 6.04 0.22
C ASP A 791 -27.31 4.83 1.08
N VAL A 792 -28.61 4.63 1.33
CA VAL A 792 -29.17 3.44 1.98
C VAL A 792 -28.96 2.19 1.13
N ILE A 793 -29.23 2.25 -0.18
CA ILE A 793 -28.97 1.15 -1.12
C ILE A 793 -27.47 0.78 -1.10
N ASN A 794 -26.58 1.76 -1.22
CA ASN A 794 -25.12 1.53 -1.24
C ASN A 794 -24.55 1.09 0.12
N GLY A 795 -25.24 1.38 1.23
CA GLY A 795 -24.86 0.94 2.58
C GLY A 795 -25.32 -0.47 2.93
N LEU A 796 -26.48 -0.90 2.42
CA LEU A 796 -27.09 -2.21 2.73
C LEU A 796 -26.87 -3.26 1.64
N PHE A 797 -26.73 -2.86 0.37
CA PHE A 797 -26.59 -3.76 -0.78
C PHE A 797 -25.32 -3.47 -1.59
N VAL A 798 -24.99 -4.39 -2.49
CA VAL A 798 -23.89 -4.29 -3.46
C VAL A 798 -24.31 -4.93 -4.79
N ASN A 799 -24.06 -4.24 -5.90
CA ASN A 799 -24.40 -4.72 -7.24
C ASN A 799 -23.40 -5.79 -7.71
N ILE A 800 -23.86 -7.03 -7.85
CA ILE A 800 -23.10 -8.20 -8.30
C ILE A 800 -23.90 -8.88 -9.41
N HIS A 801 -23.33 -8.94 -10.62
CA HIS A 801 -23.97 -9.44 -11.84
C HIS A 801 -25.34 -8.81 -12.15
N ASP A 802 -25.47 -7.50 -11.90
CA ASP A 802 -26.69 -6.69 -12.04
C ASP A 802 -27.81 -6.98 -11.02
N VAL A 803 -27.48 -7.67 -9.93
CA VAL A 803 -28.37 -7.90 -8.78
C VAL A 803 -27.82 -7.13 -7.57
N TYR A 804 -28.64 -6.37 -6.86
CA TYR A 804 -28.24 -5.76 -5.60
C TYR A 804 -28.40 -6.79 -4.47
N LEU A 805 -27.30 -7.45 -4.11
CA LEU A 805 -27.24 -8.44 -3.03
C LEU A 805 -26.99 -7.74 -1.70
N GLN A 806 -27.57 -8.25 -0.61
CA GLN A 806 -27.33 -7.68 0.72
C GLN A 806 -25.86 -7.87 1.15
N LYS A 807 -25.26 -6.87 1.77
CA LYS A 807 -23.89 -6.99 2.33
C LYS A 807 -23.82 -7.98 3.49
N SER A 808 -24.95 -8.25 4.17
CA SER A 808 -25.13 -9.33 5.15
C SER A 808 -24.84 -10.71 4.55
N LEU A 809 -25.45 -11.02 3.40
CA LEU A 809 -25.22 -12.23 2.61
C LEU A 809 -23.74 -12.33 2.18
N ILE A 810 -23.11 -11.22 1.77
CA ILE A 810 -21.70 -11.23 1.37
C ILE A 810 -20.78 -11.52 2.57
N ARG A 811 -21.07 -10.94 3.75
CA ARG A 811 -20.37 -11.28 5.02
C ARG A 811 -20.49 -12.77 5.37
N LYS A 812 -21.69 -13.38 5.22
CA LYS A 812 -21.87 -14.82 5.44
C LYS A 812 -21.09 -15.68 4.43
N ILE A 813 -21.12 -15.31 3.16
CA ILE A 813 -20.37 -15.99 2.10
C ILE A 813 -18.85 -15.88 2.32
N GLU A 814 -18.37 -14.75 2.87
CA GLU A 814 -16.98 -14.60 3.32
C GLU A 814 -16.63 -15.51 4.51
N LEU A 815 -17.54 -15.69 5.48
CA LEU A 815 -17.34 -16.66 6.57
C LEU A 815 -17.30 -18.12 6.05
N ILE A 816 -18.14 -18.47 5.07
CA ILE A 816 -18.10 -19.76 4.37
C ILE A 816 -16.77 -19.94 3.63
N PHE A 817 -16.27 -18.89 2.96
CA PHE A 817 -14.97 -18.92 2.27
C PHE A 817 -13.81 -19.16 3.23
N ASN A 818 -13.72 -18.35 4.29
CA ASN A 818 -12.60 -18.37 5.23
C ASN A 818 -12.55 -19.68 6.04
N SER A 819 -13.70 -20.28 6.36
CA SER A 819 -13.78 -21.60 7.00
C SER A 819 -13.56 -22.79 6.05
N ASN A 820 -13.57 -22.57 4.74
CA ASN A 820 -13.41 -23.63 3.72
C ASN A 820 -12.37 -23.20 2.65
N LYS A 821 -11.24 -22.66 3.11
CA LYS A 821 -10.15 -22.22 2.25
C LYS A 821 -9.49 -23.42 1.58
N LEU A 822 -9.64 -23.53 0.26
CA LEU A 822 -9.08 -24.66 -0.50
C LEU A 822 -7.55 -24.62 -0.51
N PRO A 823 -6.85 -25.75 -0.29
CA PRO A 823 -5.42 -25.84 -0.56
C PRO A 823 -5.18 -25.66 -2.07
N ASP A 824 -4.08 -24.98 -2.42
CA ASP A 824 -3.92 -24.37 -3.74
C ASP A 824 -4.01 -25.36 -4.92
N ASP A 825 -4.54 -24.83 -6.03
CA ASP A 825 -4.53 -25.38 -7.39
C ASP A 825 -5.27 -26.69 -7.71
N LYS A 826 -5.69 -27.51 -6.74
CA LYS A 826 -6.37 -28.80 -7.00
C LYS A 826 -7.90 -28.77 -7.03
N PHE A 827 -8.49 -27.86 -7.80
CA PHE A 827 -9.96 -27.79 -7.99
C PHE A 827 -10.60 -29.08 -8.53
N ILE A 828 -9.87 -29.88 -9.30
CA ILE A 828 -10.43 -31.06 -9.99
C ILE A 828 -10.65 -32.25 -9.03
N SER A 829 -9.75 -32.47 -8.06
CA SER A 829 -9.94 -33.53 -7.04
C SER A 829 -11.03 -33.18 -6.03
N ASN A 830 -11.40 -31.90 -5.92
CA ASN A 830 -12.22 -31.38 -4.83
C ASN A 830 -13.66 -31.06 -5.28
N LEU A 831 -14.17 -31.73 -6.32
CA LEU A 831 -15.51 -31.48 -6.87
C LEU A 831 -16.62 -31.65 -5.80
N ASN A 832 -16.52 -32.66 -4.94
CA ASN A 832 -17.48 -32.88 -3.86
C ASN A 832 -17.47 -31.70 -2.87
N LEU A 833 -16.29 -31.18 -2.51
CA LEU A 833 -16.18 -30.00 -1.64
C LEU A 833 -16.74 -28.74 -2.33
N LEU A 834 -16.56 -28.58 -3.65
CA LEU A 834 -17.20 -27.51 -4.42
C LEU A 834 -18.72 -27.65 -4.51
N ASN A 835 -19.27 -28.87 -4.60
CA ASN A 835 -20.72 -29.11 -4.55
C ASN A 835 -21.31 -28.84 -3.16
N ASN A 836 -20.60 -29.24 -2.10
CA ASN A 836 -20.99 -28.93 -0.72
C ASN A 836 -20.96 -27.42 -0.46
N LEU A 837 -19.93 -26.71 -0.95
CA LEU A 837 -19.85 -25.25 -0.89
C LEU A 837 -20.93 -24.57 -1.72
N LEU A 838 -21.21 -25.06 -2.92
CA LEU A 838 -22.30 -24.54 -3.74
C LEU A 838 -23.66 -24.72 -3.05
N THR A 839 -23.87 -25.85 -2.36
CA THR A 839 -25.11 -26.12 -1.62
C THR A 839 -25.23 -25.19 -0.40
N LYS A 840 -24.14 -24.93 0.35
CA LYS A 840 -24.14 -23.92 1.43
C LYS A 840 -24.42 -22.51 0.92
N ILE A 841 -23.75 -22.09 -0.16
CA ILE A 841 -23.98 -20.76 -0.77
C ILE A 841 -25.41 -20.66 -1.32
N PHE A 842 -25.96 -21.74 -1.89
CA PHE A 842 -27.33 -21.78 -2.38
C PHE A 842 -28.38 -21.58 -1.27
N ILE A 843 -28.23 -22.27 -0.13
CA ILE A 843 -29.13 -22.10 1.03
C ILE A 843 -29.10 -20.64 1.53
N GLU A 844 -27.93 -20.00 1.60
CA GLU A 844 -27.84 -18.59 1.98
C GLU A 844 -28.42 -17.68 0.89
N VAL A 845 -28.11 -17.88 -0.40
CA VAL A 845 -28.64 -17.03 -1.49
C VAL A 845 -30.17 -17.11 -1.61
N GLU A 846 -30.75 -18.29 -1.47
CA GLU A 846 -32.21 -18.51 -1.54
C GLU A 846 -32.95 -17.90 -0.34
N SER A 847 -32.32 -17.89 0.84
CA SER A 847 -32.90 -17.36 2.08
C SER A 847 -32.70 -15.85 2.32
N HIS A 848 -32.05 -15.10 1.42
CA HIS A 848 -31.81 -13.66 1.57
C HIS A 848 -32.50 -12.86 0.46
N PRO A 849 -33.34 -11.85 0.79
CA PRO A 849 -33.96 -11.00 -0.23
C PRO A 849 -32.94 -10.21 -1.05
N VAL A 850 -33.19 -10.08 -2.34
CA VAL A 850 -32.40 -9.27 -3.27
C VAL A 850 -33.16 -8.01 -3.65
N LEU A 851 -32.43 -6.95 -4.00
CA LEU A 851 -32.97 -5.72 -4.56
C LEU A 851 -32.78 -5.72 -6.09
N HIS A 852 -33.85 -5.47 -6.83
CA HIS A 852 -33.87 -5.39 -8.29
C HIS A 852 -35.04 -4.50 -8.75
N GLU A 853 -34.82 -3.62 -9.73
CA GLU A 853 -35.84 -2.65 -10.21
C GLU A 853 -36.48 -1.80 -9.09
N GLY A 854 -35.74 -1.54 -8.00
CA GLY A 854 -36.24 -0.80 -6.83
C GLY A 854 -37.14 -1.59 -5.88
N LYS A 855 -37.39 -2.88 -6.13
CA LYS A 855 -38.19 -3.77 -5.26
C LYS A 855 -37.31 -4.82 -4.58
N ILE A 856 -37.72 -5.24 -3.38
CA ILE A 856 -37.04 -6.24 -2.56
C ILE A 856 -37.88 -7.52 -2.51
N PHE A 857 -37.30 -8.66 -2.87
CA PHE A 857 -38.01 -9.94 -2.99
C PHE A 857 -37.04 -11.13 -2.87
N PHE A 858 -37.54 -12.35 -2.68
CA PHE A 858 -36.69 -13.54 -2.68
C PHE A 858 -36.33 -13.96 -4.11
N PRO A 859 -35.06 -14.32 -4.39
CA PRO A 859 -34.68 -14.87 -5.70
C PRO A 859 -35.28 -16.27 -5.89
N GLY A 860 -35.93 -16.50 -7.04
CA GLY A 860 -36.49 -17.82 -7.38
C GLY A 860 -35.44 -18.93 -7.47
N GLU A 861 -35.86 -20.18 -7.28
CA GLU A 861 -34.98 -21.36 -7.16
C GLU A 861 -33.92 -21.45 -8.30
N HIS A 862 -34.30 -21.18 -9.55
CA HIS A 862 -33.37 -21.23 -10.69
C HIS A 862 -32.39 -20.05 -10.67
N THR A 863 -32.87 -18.84 -10.38
CA THR A 863 -32.02 -17.65 -10.24
C THR A 863 -31.03 -17.80 -9.08
N SER A 864 -31.48 -18.31 -7.93
CA SER A 864 -30.66 -18.63 -6.76
C SER A 864 -29.56 -19.65 -7.09
N LYS A 865 -29.88 -20.72 -7.82
CA LYS A 865 -28.89 -21.71 -8.32
C LYS A 865 -27.84 -21.08 -9.23
N LEU A 866 -28.25 -20.19 -10.14
CA LEU A 866 -27.33 -19.56 -11.10
C LEU A 866 -26.42 -18.53 -10.40
N LEU A 867 -27.00 -17.70 -9.54
CA LEU A 867 -26.30 -16.69 -8.75
C LEU A 867 -25.27 -17.33 -7.81
N SER A 868 -25.62 -18.44 -7.16
CA SER A 868 -24.70 -19.19 -6.28
C SER A 868 -23.48 -19.74 -7.04
N LYS A 869 -23.67 -20.21 -8.28
CA LYS A 869 -22.57 -20.65 -9.17
C LYS A 869 -21.67 -19.49 -9.60
N TYR A 870 -22.23 -18.28 -9.74
CA TYR A 870 -21.48 -17.08 -10.08
C TYR A 870 -20.66 -16.58 -8.87
N LEU A 871 -21.26 -16.52 -7.67
CA LEU A 871 -20.60 -16.12 -6.42
C LEU A 871 -19.42 -17.05 -6.08
N LEU A 872 -19.64 -18.38 -6.09
CA LEU A 872 -18.58 -19.39 -5.89
C LEU A 872 -17.40 -19.20 -6.87
N SER A 873 -17.68 -18.75 -8.10
CA SER A 873 -16.69 -18.47 -9.12
C SER A 873 -15.92 -17.18 -8.89
N ASP A 874 -16.57 -16.13 -8.39
CA ASP A 874 -15.88 -14.89 -8.02
C ASP A 874 -14.90 -15.11 -6.89
N MET A 875 -15.30 -15.87 -5.87
CA MET A 875 -14.48 -16.29 -4.72
C MET A 875 -13.26 -17.12 -5.17
N TYR A 876 -13.49 -18.31 -5.72
CA TYR A 876 -12.43 -19.30 -5.96
C TYR A 876 -11.84 -19.25 -7.39
N GLY A 877 -12.37 -18.41 -8.28
CA GLY A 877 -11.93 -18.33 -9.69
C GLY A 877 -12.40 -19.50 -10.57
N VAL A 878 -13.43 -20.25 -10.15
CA VAL A 878 -13.90 -21.49 -10.80
C VAL A 878 -14.27 -21.25 -12.26
N PRO A 879 -13.60 -21.86 -13.25
CA PRO A 879 -13.95 -21.62 -14.66
C PRO A 879 -15.37 -22.06 -15.01
N ILE A 880 -16.12 -21.21 -15.74
CA ILE A 880 -17.50 -21.46 -16.22
C ILE A 880 -17.71 -22.87 -16.82
N LYS A 881 -16.68 -23.44 -17.50
CA LYS A 881 -16.75 -24.80 -18.07
C LYS A 881 -16.95 -25.91 -16.99
N ILE A 882 -16.74 -25.62 -15.70
CA ILE A 882 -17.01 -26.52 -14.56
C ILE A 882 -18.44 -26.37 -14.03
N TYR A 883 -19.14 -25.24 -14.25
CA TYR A 883 -20.50 -25.00 -13.73
C TYR A 883 -21.53 -26.04 -14.18
N LYS A 884 -21.30 -26.71 -15.33
CA LYS A 884 -22.11 -27.81 -15.85
C LYS A 884 -21.98 -29.09 -15.02
N ASN A 885 -20.84 -29.27 -14.36
CA ASN A 885 -20.51 -30.43 -13.53
C ASN A 885 -20.83 -30.19 -12.04
N LEU A 886 -21.11 -28.94 -11.65
CA LEU A 886 -21.52 -28.60 -10.29
C LEU A 886 -23.02 -28.85 -10.11
N THR A 887 -23.36 -29.75 -9.20
CA THR A 887 -24.72 -30.15 -8.86
C THR A 887 -24.99 -29.81 -7.39
N ILE A 888 -26.13 -29.17 -7.13
CA ILE A 888 -26.62 -28.94 -5.76
C ILE A 888 -27.26 -30.25 -5.30
N GLN A 889 -26.88 -30.72 -4.11
CA GLN A 889 -27.36 -31.98 -3.57
C GLN A 889 -28.75 -31.77 -2.97
N LYS A 890 -29.80 -32.27 -3.65
CA LYS A 890 -31.20 -32.17 -3.20
C LYS A 890 -31.53 -32.95 -1.92
N HIS A 891 -30.64 -33.83 -1.47
CA HIS A 891 -30.84 -34.67 -0.29
C HIS A 891 -29.72 -34.47 0.73
N LEU A 892 -29.78 -33.33 1.44
CA LEU A 892 -29.38 -33.30 2.83
C LEU A 892 -30.68 -33.20 3.64
N GLY A 893 -31.20 -34.34 4.09
CA GLY A 893 -32.36 -34.37 4.97
C GLY A 893 -32.03 -33.77 6.34
N ASN A 894 -33.05 -33.47 7.15
CA ASN A 894 -32.93 -32.79 8.45
C ASN A 894 -32.24 -33.62 9.57
N ALA A 895 -31.29 -34.50 9.22
CA ALA A 895 -30.24 -34.87 10.16
C ALA A 895 -29.56 -33.56 10.59
N ALA A 896 -29.49 -33.32 11.91
CA ALA A 896 -29.13 -32.02 12.45
C ALA A 896 -27.81 -31.50 11.88
N LEU A 897 -27.73 -30.19 11.66
CA LEU A 897 -26.51 -29.51 11.24
C LEU A 897 -25.60 -29.35 12.48
N ASP A 898 -25.18 -30.50 13.00
CA ASP A 898 -24.68 -30.67 14.35
C ASP A 898 -23.27 -30.08 14.46
N ASN A 899 -23.17 -28.98 15.20
CA ASN A 899 -21.88 -28.39 15.54
C ASN A 899 -21.16 -29.34 16.51
N SER A 900 -20.36 -30.25 15.97
CA SER A 900 -19.65 -31.31 16.69
C SER A 900 -18.49 -30.80 17.57
N TYR A 901 -18.81 -29.88 18.48
CA TYR A 901 -17.91 -29.23 19.44
C TYR A 901 -18.48 -29.17 20.88
N THR A 902 -19.60 -29.84 21.17
CA THR A 902 -20.09 -30.04 22.55
C THR A 902 -20.82 -31.38 22.75
N LYS A 903 -20.08 -32.44 23.06
CA LYS A 903 -20.52 -33.55 23.94
C LYS A 903 -19.37 -34.50 24.29
N ASN A 904 -18.78 -34.30 25.47
CA ASN A 904 -18.04 -35.31 26.23
C ASN A 904 -17.86 -34.84 27.68
N ALA A 905 -18.98 -34.79 28.42
CA ALA A 905 -19.02 -34.64 29.86
C ALA A 905 -20.36 -35.20 30.37
N ARG A 906 -20.31 -36.02 31.44
CA ARG A 906 -21.47 -36.52 32.19
C ARG A 906 -21.07 -36.52 33.67
N ALA A 907 -22.06 -36.44 34.55
CA ALA A 907 -21.97 -36.32 36.02
C ALA A 907 -21.71 -34.90 36.58
N ASN A 908 -22.84 -34.24 36.91
CA ASN A 908 -23.14 -33.64 38.21
C ASN A 908 -22.29 -32.47 38.75
N THR A 909 -22.70 -31.24 38.45
CA THR A 909 -23.25 -30.30 39.46
C THR A 909 -23.84 -29.06 38.77
N PRO A 910 -25.02 -28.55 39.19
CA PRO A 910 -25.56 -27.29 38.68
C PRO A 910 -25.24 -26.12 39.64
N ASP A 911 -24.62 -25.05 39.12
CA ASP A 911 -25.12 -23.69 39.33
C ASP A 911 -24.41 -22.63 38.45
N ASN A 912 -25.00 -21.45 38.34
CA ASN A 912 -24.51 -20.26 37.62
C ASN A 912 -24.21 -20.42 36.11
N ILE A 913 -25.25 -20.27 35.28
CA ILE A 913 -25.13 -20.15 33.82
C ILE A 913 -24.51 -18.78 33.44
N LYS A 914 -23.18 -18.69 33.48
CA LYS A 914 -22.44 -17.59 32.85
C LYS A 914 -22.33 -17.85 31.34
N ILE A 915 -23.19 -17.20 30.55
CA ILE A 915 -23.27 -17.37 29.09
C ILE A 915 -21.90 -17.11 28.46
N ARG A 916 -21.26 -18.16 27.91
CA ARG A 916 -20.01 -18.03 27.14
C ARG A 916 -20.32 -17.52 25.74
N SER A 917 -19.91 -16.28 25.48
CA SER A 917 -19.82 -15.72 24.13
C SER A 917 -18.85 -16.52 23.26
N SER A 918 -19.17 -16.66 21.97
CA SER A 918 -18.32 -17.31 20.97
C SER A 918 -17.21 -16.37 20.48
N GLU A 919 -16.21 -16.16 21.34
CA GLU A 919 -14.99 -15.42 21.00
C GLU A 919 -14.29 -16.05 19.79
N LYS A 920 -14.10 -15.27 18.73
CA LYS A 920 -13.26 -15.67 17.59
C LYS A 920 -11.80 -15.43 17.99
N SER A 921 -10.99 -16.47 17.89
CA SER A 921 -9.58 -16.44 18.28
C SER A 921 -8.78 -15.44 17.47
N ILE A 922 -7.99 -14.63 18.18
CA ILE A 922 -7.28 -13.48 17.59
C ILE A 922 -5.94 -13.94 16.95
N LEU A 923 -5.49 -15.16 17.27
CA LEU A 923 -4.11 -15.61 17.08
C LEU A 923 -3.87 -16.48 15.84
N ILE A 924 -4.48 -16.16 14.69
CA ILE A 924 -4.15 -16.81 13.40
C ILE A 924 -2.89 -16.14 12.78
N PRO A 925 -1.81 -16.89 12.48
CA PRO A 925 -0.62 -16.34 11.81
C PRO A 925 -0.94 -15.69 10.45
N GLN A 926 -0.78 -14.36 10.36
CA GLN A 926 -1.19 -13.59 9.17
C GLN A 926 -0.28 -13.77 7.94
N ARG A 927 0.80 -14.56 8.03
CA ARG A 927 1.74 -14.80 6.91
C ARG A 927 2.28 -16.23 6.89
N ILE A 928 1.95 -16.94 5.82
CA ILE A 928 2.68 -18.13 5.38
C ILE A 928 4.01 -17.66 4.79
N SER A 929 5.02 -17.46 5.65
CA SER A 929 6.41 -17.27 5.26
C SER A 929 7.22 -18.52 5.59
N PRO A 930 8.16 -18.96 4.73
CA PRO A 930 9.05 -20.08 5.03
C PRO A 930 9.76 -19.87 6.37
N TRP A 931 9.86 -20.93 7.17
CA TRP A 931 10.43 -20.81 8.51
C TRP A 931 11.89 -20.33 8.48
N ASN A 932 12.26 -19.49 9.44
CA ASN A 932 13.61 -18.97 9.57
C ASN A 932 14.20 -19.43 10.92
N PRO A 933 15.08 -20.46 10.93
CA PRO A 933 15.64 -20.99 12.18
C PRO A 933 16.44 -19.94 12.98
N ASN A 934 16.88 -18.86 12.35
CA ASN A 934 17.60 -17.78 13.04
C ASN A 934 16.69 -16.93 13.94
N ILE A 935 15.38 -16.90 13.70
CA ILE A 935 14.42 -16.09 14.49
C ILE A 935 14.01 -16.80 15.79
N VAL A 936 14.13 -18.12 15.87
CA VAL A 936 13.74 -18.88 17.07
C VAL A 936 14.72 -18.57 18.21
N THR A 937 14.22 -17.82 19.19
CA THR A 937 14.88 -17.47 20.45
C THR A 937 13.91 -17.64 21.61
N SER A 938 14.13 -18.63 22.48
CA SER A 938 13.47 -18.69 23.78
C SER A 938 13.86 -17.45 24.59
N THR A 939 12.92 -16.52 24.77
CA THR A 939 13.17 -15.30 25.55
C THR A 939 12.40 -15.42 26.85
N ASN A 940 13.10 -15.75 27.95
CA ASN A 940 12.54 -15.75 29.29
C ASN A 940 11.72 -14.46 29.54
N MET A 941 10.46 -14.61 29.95
CA MET A 941 9.54 -13.48 30.03
C MET A 941 9.96 -12.44 31.08
N TYR A 942 10.73 -12.82 32.12
CA TYR A 942 11.34 -11.87 33.04
C TYR A 942 12.44 -11.03 32.36
N LYS A 943 13.24 -11.63 31.46
CA LYS A 943 14.23 -10.92 30.64
C LYS A 943 13.55 -9.96 29.67
N LEU A 944 12.40 -10.36 29.10
CA LEU A 944 11.56 -9.49 28.29
C LEU A 944 11.02 -8.31 29.13
N ALA A 945 10.48 -8.57 30.32
CA ALA A 945 9.99 -7.53 31.23
C ALA A 945 11.10 -6.53 31.63
N ILE A 946 12.27 -7.01 32.07
CA ILE A 946 13.41 -6.15 32.42
C ILE A 946 13.94 -5.39 31.20
N SER A 947 13.84 -5.94 29.98
CA SER A 947 14.15 -5.18 28.74
C SER A 947 13.17 -4.02 28.48
N MET A 948 11.94 -4.10 29.00
CA MET A 948 10.96 -2.99 28.99
C MET A 948 11.20 -1.95 30.09
N ALA A 949 12.18 -2.17 31.00
CA ALA A 949 12.47 -1.24 32.08
C ALA A 949 12.69 0.19 31.59
N ASN A 950 11.95 1.12 32.19
CA ASN A 950 11.95 2.53 31.84
C ASN A 950 12.49 3.32 33.03
N ILE A 951 13.77 3.67 32.99
CA ILE A 951 14.45 4.43 34.04
C ILE A 951 13.62 5.67 34.40
N ASN A 952 13.40 5.91 35.69
CA ASN A 952 12.70 7.10 36.17
C ASN A 952 13.53 8.37 35.90
N ARG A 953 13.33 8.87 34.68
CA ARG A 953 14.11 9.89 33.97
C ARG A 953 13.99 11.28 34.59
N SER A 954 12.77 11.72 34.87
CA SER A 954 12.45 13.10 35.28
C SER A 954 13.31 13.56 36.46
N ASN A 955 13.36 12.76 37.53
CA ASN A 955 14.02 13.17 38.77
C ASN A 955 15.55 13.25 38.64
N PHE A 956 16.15 12.41 37.79
CA PHE A 956 17.59 12.48 37.49
C PHE A 956 17.93 13.65 36.56
N GLU A 957 17.13 13.89 35.50
CA GLU A 957 17.35 15.03 34.61
C GLU A 957 17.21 16.36 35.35
N ASN A 958 16.28 16.47 36.32
CA ASN A 958 16.19 17.62 37.22
C ASN A 958 17.44 17.77 38.10
N CYS A 959 17.86 16.72 38.81
CA CYS A 959 19.00 16.81 39.74
C CYS A 959 20.33 17.12 39.00
N VAL A 960 20.56 16.48 37.85
CA VAL A 960 21.70 16.80 36.98
C VAL A 960 21.62 18.24 36.49
N ALA A 961 20.43 18.74 36.11
CA ALA A 961 20.24 20.13 35.72
C ALA A 961 20.65 21.09 36.84
N GLU A 962 20.28 20.80 38.09
CA GLU A 962 20.61 21.64 39.25
C GLU A 962 22.12 21.76 39.45
N LYS A 963 22.84 20.63 39.57
CA LYS A 963 24.30 20.64 39.76
C LYS A 963 25.04 21.37 38.62
N ILE A 964 24.55 21.32 37.38
CA ILE A 964 25.18 22.06 36.26
C ILE A 964 24.72 23.52 36.09
N LYS A 965 23.71 24.03 36.83
CA LYS A 965 23.29 25.45 36.77
C LYS A 965 24.47 26.42 36.99
N HIS A 966 25.40 26.03 37.85
CA HIS A 966 26.55 26.84 38.27
C HIS A 966 27.70 26.85 37.25
N TYR A 967 27.70 25.96 36.25
CA TYR A 967 28.80 25.87 35.28
C TYR A 967 28.80 27.11 34.36
N PRO A 968 29.96 27.77 34.09
CA PRO A 968 30.00 29.07 33.41
C PRO A 968 29.26 29.12 32.06
N ILE A 969 29.40 28.08 31.23
CA ILE A 969 28.70 27.95 29.94
C ILE A 969 27.17 27.96 30.11
N ILE A 970 26.66 27.34 31.18
CA ILE A 970 25.23 27.28 31.47
C ILE A 970 24.76 28.57 32.13
N LYS A 971 25.54 29.18 33.03
CA LYS A 971 25.27 30.52 33.57
C LYS A 971 25.17 31.58 32.45
N GLU A 972 26.04 31.52 31.44
CA GLU A 972 26.02 32.36 30.22
C GLU A 972 24.81 32.11 29.32
N CYS A 973 24.28 30.88 29.30
CA CYS A 973 23.07 30.54 28.55
C CYS A 973 21.77 30.91 29.30
N LEU A 974 21.76 30.77 30.62
CA LEU A 974 20.62 31.12 31.49
C LEU A 974 20.44 32.64 31.64
N SER A 975 21.52 33.43 31.72
CA SER A 975 21.44 34.89 31.78
C SER A 975 20.76 35.50 30.55
N LYS A 976 20.86 34.83 29.40
CA LYS A 976 20.18 35.16 28.14
C LYS A 976 18.70 34.75 28.10
N LYS A 977 18.10 34.36 29.23
CA LYS A 977 16.70 33.89 29.38
C LYS A 977 16.34 32.70 28.45
N ASN A 978 17.31 31.86 28.10
CA ASN A 978 17.07 30.68 27.27
C ASN A 978 16.66 29.46 28.12
N LYS A 979 15.75 28.63 27.59
CA LYS A 979 15.49 27.31 28.14
C LYS A 979 16.54 26.33 27.62
N ILE A 980 17.27 25.70 28.53
CA ILE A 980 18.28 24.69 28.20
C ILE A 980 17.63 23.31 28.35
N TYR A 981 17.75 22.49 27.32
CA TYR A 981 17.46 21.05 27.40
C TYR A 981 18.78 20.28 27.38
N ILE A 982 18.94 19.37 28.35
CA ILE A 982 20.15 18.60 28.58
C ILE A 982 19.89 17.21 28.03
N ASP A 983 20.54 16.84 26.92
CA ASP A 983 20.27 15.56 26.28
C ASP A 983 21.04 14.43 26.98
N LEU A 984 20.42 13.83 27.99
CA LEU A 984 20.99 12.73 28.79
C LEU A 984 20.72 11.33 28.22
N SER A 985 20.21 11.22 26.97
CA SER A 985 19.90 9.93 26.30
C SER A 985 20.99 8.87 26.48
N VAL A 986 22.24 9.17 26.09
CA VAL A 986 23.37 8.22 26.19
C VAL A 986 23.67 7.81 27.64
N THR A 987 23.43 8.69 28.62
CA THR A 987 23.57 8.33 30.05
C THR A 987 22.46 7.36 30.48
N HIS A 988 21.20 7.60 30.07
CA HIS A 988 20.10 6.68 30.35
C HIS A 988 20.30 5.33 29.67
N ASP A 989 20.75 5.30 28.42
CA ASP A 989 21.05 4.06 27.68
C ASP A 989 22.18 3.26 28.37
N ARG A 990 23.24 3.93 28.84
CA ARG A 990 24.32 3.31 29.64
C ARG A 990 23.81 2.75 30.96
N ILE A 991 22.96 3.47 31.68
CA ILE A 991 22.36 3.02 32.94
C ILE A 991 21.42 1.83 32.69
N LYS A 992 20.68 1.82 31.57
CA LYS A 992 19.82 0.70 31.20
C LYS A 992 20.63 -0.54 30.85
N ASN A 993 21.71 -0.39 30.07
CA ASN A 993 22.61 -1.49 29.75
C ASN A 993 23.31 -2.01 31.01
N TYR A 994 23.78 -1.14 31.91
CA TYR A 994 24.36 -1.56 33.20
C TYR A 994 23.38 -2.38 34.05
N ILE A 995 22.10 -1.97 34.13
CA ILE A 995 21.07 -2.77 34.80
C ILE A 995 20.88 -4.12 34.09
N LEU A 996 20.76 -4.14 32.76
CA LEU A 996 20.59 -5.38 31.99
C LEU A 996 21.78 -6.34 32.15
N GLU A 997 23.01 -5.84 32.02
CA GLU A 997 24.25 -6.60 32.20
C GLU A 997 24.38 -7.13 33.63
N THR A 998 24.00 -6.35 34.64
CA THR A 998 23.98 -6.78 36.05
C THR A 998 22.98 -7.92 36.27
N PHE A 999 21.81 -7.89 35.62
CA PHE A 999 20.76 -8.90 35.80
C PHE A 999 20.92 -10.13 34.90
N VAL A 1000 21.74 -10.08 33.83
CA VAL A 1000 21.95 -11.22 32.91
C VAL A 1000 22.45 -12.50 33.60
N PRO A 1001 23.43 -12.48 34.53
CA PRO A 1001 23.85 -13.68 35.26
C PRO A 1001 22.72 -14.31 36.08
N PHE A 1002 22.01 -13.50 36.88
CA PHE A 1002 20.87 -13.91 37.70
C PHE A 1002 19.73 -14.49 36.85
N LEU A 1003 19.41 -13.85 35.73
CA LEU A 1003 18.40 -14.34 34.81
C LEU A 1003 18.78 -15.67 34.17
N LYS A 1004 20.07 -15.88 33.84
CA LYS A 1004 20.57 -17.14 33.28
C LYS A 1004 20.56 -18.28 34.31
N GLU A 1005 20.89 -17.98 35.57
CA GLU A 1005 20.83 -18.93 36.69
C GLU A 1005 19.41 -19.47 36.90
N ILE A 1006 18.41 -18.59 36.86
CA ILE A 1006 17.01 -18.92 37.16
C ILE A 1006 16.19 -19.26 35.90
N GLU A 1007 16.72 -19.11 34.68
CA GLU A 1007 16.01 -19.44 33.43
C GLU A 1007 15.67 -20.94 33.34
N GLU A 1008 16.61 -21.84 33.67
CA GLU A 1008 16.34 -23.29 33.68
C GLU A 1008 15.40 -23.69 34.84
N GLU A 1009 15.52 -23.09 36.03
CA GLU A 1009 14.59 -23.36 37.13
C GLU A 1009 13.17 -22.89 36.80
N THR A 1010 13.02 -21.69 36.23
CA THR A 1010 11.73 -21.14 35.80
C THR A 1010 11.06 -22.05 34.76
N LYS A 1011 11.85 -22.58 33.82
CA LYS A 1011 11.42 -23.49 32.75
C LYS A 1011 11.03 -24.89 33.27
N ILE A 1012 11.58 -25.32 34.41
CA ILE A 1012 11.14 -26.53 35.12
C ILE A 1012 9.81 -26.29 35.85
N ARG A 1013 9.59 -25.10 36.42
CA ARG A 1013 8.37 -24.74 37.17
C ARG A 1013 7.19 -24.39 36.27
N ILE A 1014 7.35 -23.41 35.38
CA ILE A 1014 6.30 -22.91 34.49
C ILE A 1014 6.31 -23.73 33.20
N LYS A 1015 5.86 -24.98 33.32
CA LYS A 1015 5.66 -25.87 32.17
C LYS A 1015 4.44 -25.42 31.37
N LEU A 1016 4.53 -25.52 30.05
CA LEU A 1016 3.38 -25.40 29.16
C LEU A 1016 2.50 -26.65 29.33
N ILE A 1017 1.23 -26.50 29.68
CA ILE A 1017 0.29 -27.60 29.97
C ILE A 1017 -0.84 -27.59 28.93
N HIS A 1018 -1.33 -28.77 28.55
CA HIS A 1018 -2.47 -28.91 27.64
C HIS A 1018 -3.72 -28.21 28.20
N GLY A 1019 -4.35 -27.37 27.38
CA GLY A 1019 -5.56 -26.62 27.70
C GLY A 1019 -5.32 -25.23 28.30
N MET A 1020 -4.09 -24.93 28.74
CA MET A 1020 -3.70 -23.65 29.35
C MET A 1020 -3.90 -22.47 28.37
N THR A 1021 -4.61 -21.44 28.79
CA THR A 1021 -4.78 -20.19 28.05
C THR A 1021 -3.54 -19.30 28.12
N ILE A 1022 -3.43 -18.34 27.20
CA ILE A 1022 -2.36 -17.33 27.22
C ILE A 1022 -2.42 -16.47 28.50
N ASP A 1023 -3.60 -16.27 29.09
CA ASP A 1023 -3.77 -15.53 30.34
C ASP A 1023 -3.40 -16.36 31.58
N GLU A 1024 -3.71 -17.66 31.61
CA GLU A 1024 -3.21 -18.58 32.66
C GLU A 1024 -1.69 -18.70 32.63
N LEU A 1025 -1.07 -18.71 31.44
CA LEU A 1025 0.39 -18.65 31.30
C LEU A 1025 0.96 -17.32 31.84
N ARG A 1026 0.30 -16.18 31.59
CA ARG A 1026 0.70 -14.89 32.17
C ARG A 1026 0.58 -14.92 33.71
N LEU A 1027 -0.51 -15.49 34.24
CA LEU A 1027 -0.74 -15.61 35.68
C LEU A 1027 0.31 -16.51 36.35
N ALA A 1028 0.69 -17.64 35.74
CA ALA A 1028 1.74 -18.53 36.26
C ALA A 1028 3.10 -17.82 36.44
N TYR A 1029 3.39 -16.81 35.62
CA TYR A 1029 4.56 -15.94 35.77
C TYR A 1029 4.39 -14.81 36.79
N ILE A 1030 3.16 -14.32 37.00
CA ILE A 1030 2.85 -13.32 38.03
C ILE A 1030 2.90 -13.94 39.43
N SER A 1031 2.41 -15.18 39.59
CA SER A 1031 2.29 -15.87 40.87
C SER A 1031 3.52 -16.67 41.31
N ASN A 1032 4.66 -16.52 40.62
CA ASN A 1032 5.91 -17.24 40.94
C ASN A 1032 6.71 -16.51 42.05
N GLU A 1033 6.18 -16.53 43.27
CA GLU A 1033 6.79 -15.82 44.41
C GLU A 1033 8.24 -16.22 44.70
N GLU A 1034 8.66 -17.45 44.42
CA GLU A 1034 10.05 -17.84 44.66
C GLU A 1034 11.03 -17.15 43.69
N PHE A 1035 10.62 -16.91 42.44
CA PHE A 1035 11.39 -16.00 41.56
C PHE A 1035 11.46 -14.60 42.16
N PHE A 1036 10.35 -14.06 42.67
CA PHE A 1036 10.34 -12.72 43.26
C PHE A 1036 11.12 -12.64 44.57
N ASP A 1037 11.20 -13.69 45.38
CA ASP A 1037 12.08 -13.74 46.56
C ASP A 1037 13.56 -13.82 46.19
N LYS A 1038 13.91 -14.65 45.20
CA LYS A 1038 15.28 -14.70 44.66
C LYS A 1038 15.67 -13.34 44.06
N LEU A 1039 14.74 -12.68 43.36
CA LEU A 1039 14.89 -11.33 42.82
C LEU A 1039 15.05 -10.27 43.93
N ARG A 1040 14.20 -10.28 44.97
CA ARG A 1040 14.27 -9.36 46.14
C ARG A 1040 15.64 -9.50 46.85
N LYS A 1041 16.11 -10.73 47.07
CA LYS A 1041 17.45 -11.03 47.62
C LYS A 1041 18.57 -10.54 46.69
N PHE A 1042 18.47 -10.80 45.38
CA PHE A 1042 19.46 -10.34 44.39
C PHE A 1042 19.53 -8.81 44.30
N CYS A 1043 18.39 -8.12 44.19
CA CYS A 1043 18.32 -6.67 44.15
C CYS A 1043 18.92 -6.05 45.42
N THR A 1044 18.69 -6.66 46.59
CA THR A 1044 19.31 -6.22 47.86
C THR A 1044 20.85 -6.35 47.82
N LYS A 1045 21.39 -7.45 47.28
CA LYS A 1045 22.84 -7.67 47.09
C LYS A 1045 23.45 -6.70 46.07
N VAL A 1046 22.73 -6.37 45.00
CA VAL A 1046 23.16 -5.37 44.01
C VAL A 1046 23.12 -3.95 44.62
N VAL A 1047 22.09 -3.62 45.39
CA VAL A 1047 21.97 -2.32 46.09
C VAL A 1047 23.06 -2.12 47.12
N SER A 1048 23.43 -3.12 47.92
CA SER A 1048 24.58 -3.01 48.83
C SER A 1048 25.91 -2.93 48.08
N GLY A 1049 26.04 -3.67 46.96
CA GLY A 1049 27.18 -3.55 46.04
C GLY A 1049 27.36 -2.13 45.50
N ILE A 1050 26.27 -1.47 45.08
CA ILE A 1050 26.29 -0.08 44.59
C ILE A 1050 26.61 0.92 45.71
N LYS A 1051 25.99 0.76 46.89
CA LYS A 1051 26.29 1.62 48.07
C LYS A 1051 27.76 1.58 48.48
N ASN A 1052 28.41 0.42 48.32
CA ASN A 1052 29.82 0.21 48.66
C ASN A 1052 30.76 0.44 47.47
N CYS A 1053 30.25 0.92 46.31
CA CYS A 1053 31.02 1.01 45.08
C CYS A 1053 31.82 2.31 44.98
N ASN A 1054 33.01 2.35 45.57
CA ASN A 1054 33.96 3.47 45.38
C ASN A 1054 34.62 3.50 43.98
N ASN A 1055 34.05 2.81 42.98
CA ASN A 1055 34.69 2.57 41.69
C ASN A 1055 34.27 3.56 40.60
N ASN A 1056 35.22 3.93 39.75
CA ASN A 1056 35.02 4.80 38.59
C ASN A 1056 33.97 4.29 37.60
N THR A 1057 33.62 3.00 37.62
CA THR A 1057 32.62 2.38 36.75
C THR A 1057 31.29 3.15 36.74
N LEU A 1058 30.80 3.57 37.92
CA LEU A 1058 29.56 4.36 38.00
C LEU A 1058 29.74 5.76 37.41
N VAL A 1059 30.87 6.41 37.70
CA VAL A 1059 31.27 7.71 37.13
C VAL A 1059 31.35 7.68 35.60
N ASP A 1060 31.70 6.52 35.02
CA ASP A 1060 31.79 6.32 33.57
C ASP A 1060 30.44 6.03 32.87
N LEU A 1061 29.35 5.78 33.63
CA LEU A 1061 27.99 5.77 33.07
C LEU A 1061 27.54 7.16 32.57
N ILE A 1062 28.05 8.25 33.15
CA ILE A 1062 27.80 9.60 32.61
C ILE A 1062 28.64 9.86 31.35
N GLN A 1063 27.96 10.28 30.29
CA GLN A 1063 28.57 10.76 29.06
C GLN A 1063 29.52 11.96 29.33
N SER A 1064 30.74 11.90 28.80
CA SER A 1064 31.74 12.99 28.95
C SER A 1064 31.47 14.21 28.05
N ARG A 1065 30.54 14.08 27.10
CA ARG A 1065 30.06 15.14 26.19
C ARG A 1065 28.53 15.16 26.25
N VAL A 1066 27.97 16.17 26.90
CA VAL A 1066 26.52 16.36 27.04
C VAL A 1066 26.05 17.38 26.01
N PRO A 1067 25.16 17.03 25.06
CA PRO A 1067 24.54 18.00 24.16
C PRO A 1067 23.57 18.91 24.93
N LEU A 1068 23.80 20.21 24.88
CA LEU A 1068 22.89 21.24 25.37
C LEU A 1068 22.14 21.83 24.18
N LYS A 1069 20.84 21.54 24.09
CA LYS A 1069 19.93 22.12 23.10
C LYS A 1069 19.38 23.42 23.69
N ILE A 1070 19.82 24.57 23.16
CA ILE A 1070 19.48 25.90 23.68
C ILE A 1070 18.29 26.44 22.88
N TYR A 1071 17.20 26.75 23.59
CA TYR A 1071 15.98 27.32 23.02
C TYR A 1071 15.78 28.74 23.57
N ILE A 1072 15.60 29.72 22.67
CA ILE A 1072 15.03 31.01 23.07
C ILE A 1072 13.61 30.74 23.59
N MET A 1073 13.15 31.46 24.62
CA MET A 1073 11.79 31.29 25.18
C MET A 1073 10.64 31.38 24.16
N GLN A 1074 10.90 31.88 22.95
CA GLN A 1074 9.93 32.05 21.86
C GLN A 1074 10.14 31.09 20.67
N SER A 1075 11.19 30.23 20.67
CA SER A 1075 11.52 29.35 19.53
C SER A 1075 11.60 27.86 19.90
N SER A 1076 10.78 27.04 19.25
CA SER A 1076 10.77 25.58 19.38
C SER A 1076 11.83 24.86 18.52
N THR A 1077 12.53 25.56 17.64
CA THR A 1077 13.82 25.12 17.08
C THR A 1077 14.95 25.46 18.06
N PRO A 1078 15.90 24.54 18.32
CA PRO A 1078 17.09 24.90 19.06
C PRO A 1078 17.91 25.88 18.23
N LEU A 1079 18.30 27.01 18.84
CA LEU A 1079 19.10 28.04 18.17
C LEU A 1079 20.54 27.53 17.92
N GLU A 1080 21.06 26.79 18.89
CA GLU A 1080 22.42 26.30 18.92
C GLU A 1080 22.45 24.99 19.74
N THR A 1081 23.24 24.01 19.29
CA THR A 1081 23.61 22.83 20.09
C THR A 1081 25.04 22.99 20.59
N LYS A 1082 25.22 23.54 21.80
CA LYS A 1082 26.52 23.59 22.47
C LYS A 1082 26.82 22.22 23.09
N ILE A 1083 28.08 21.80 23.09
CA ILE A 1083 28.52 20.54 23.73
C ILE A 1083 29.21 20.86 25.05
N LEU A 1084 28.58 20.52 26.16
CA LEU A 1084 29.21 20.60 27.47
C LEU A 1084 30.16 19.40 27.65
N ARG A 1085 31.46 19.68 27.83
CA ARG A 1085 32.44 18.65 28.22
C ARG A 1085 32.48 18.53 29.74
N ILE A 1086 32.12 17.37 30.27
CA ILE A 1086 32.23 17.05 31.69
C ILE A 1086 33.47 16.17 31.88
N ASN A 1087 34.48 16.69 32.58
CA ASN A 1087 35.74 15.97 32.83
C ASN A 1087 35.56 14.90 33.94
N LYS A 1088 36.54 14.02 34.14
CA LYS A 1088 36.40 12.90 35.09
C LYS A 1088 36.16 13.35 36.54
N LYS A 1089 36.85 14.42 37.00
CA LYS A 1089 36.60 15.02 38.33
C LYS A 1089 35.14 15.48 38.46
N ARG A 1090 34.62 16.20 37.47
CA ARG A 1090 33.24 16.66 37.45
C ARG A 1090 32.21 15.54 37.34
N ARG A 1091 32.49 14.46 36.63
CA ARG A 1091 31.58 13.29 36.61
C ARG A 1091 31.49 12.62 37.98
N ALA A 1092 32.55 12.65 38.79
CA ALA A 1092 32.50 12.15 40.16
C ALA A 1092 31.61 13.01 41.09
N GLU A 1093 31.39 14.29 40.77
CA GLU A 1093 30.42 15.16 41.48
C GLU A 1093 28.96 14.66 41.36
N PHE A 1094 28.68 13.72 40.44
CA PHE A 1094 27.36 13.10 40.24
C PHE A 1094 27.28 11.64 40.71
N HIS A 1095 28.32 11.12 41.37
CA HIS A 1095 28.39 9.72 41.79
C HIS A 1095 27.12 9.30 42.56
N ASP A 1096 26.70 10.13 43.51
CA ASP A 1096 25.61 9.81 44.40
C ASP A 1096 24.23 9.93 43.72
N GLU A 1097 24.07 10.80 42.71
CA GLU A 1097 22.87 10.80 41.88
C GLU A 1097 22.75 9.55 41.00
N ILE A 1098 23.87 9.05 40.45
CA ILE A 1098 23.88 7.81 39.67
C ILE A 1098 23.56 6.63 40.60
N SER A 1099 24.21 6.56 41.76
CA SER A 1099 24.00 5.51 42.76
C SER A 1099 22.55 5.53 43.28
N ASN A 1100 22.01 6.69 43.69
CA ASN A 1100 20.62 6.79 44.14
C ASN A 1100 19.61 6.50 43.02
N LEU A 1101 19.90 6.87 41.77
CA LEU A 1101 19.05 6.48 40.63
C LEU A 1101 19.09 4.96 40.43
N LEU A 1102 20.27 4.34 40.36
CA LEU A 1102 20.41 2.89 40.20
C LEU A 1102 19.72 2.15 41.34
N ILE A 1103 19.99 2.50 42.59
CA ILE A 1103 19.36 1.93 43.78
C ILE A 1103 17.84 2.02 43.66
N ARG A 1104 17.26 3.19 43.35
CA ARG A 1104 15.79 3.34 43.28
C ARG A 1104 15.17 2.48 42.16
N ASN A 1105 15.75 2.44 40.96
CA ASN A 1105 15.20 1.58 39.91
C ASN A 1105 15.37 0.09 40.29
N ILE A 1106 16.52 -0.32 40.81
CA ILE A 1106 16.83 -1.72 41.14
C ILE A 1106 15.99 -2.22 42.33
N SER A 1107 15.73 -1.39 43.34
CA SER A 1107 14.80 -1.72 44.43
C SER A 1107 13.35 -1.87 43.96
N ASN A 1108 12.94 -1.16 42.91
CA ASN A 1108 11.59 -1.21 42.37
C ASN A 1108 11.34 -2.34 41.35
N ILE A 1109 12.40 -3.01 40.86
CA ILE A 1109 12.30 -3.93 39.72
C ILE A 1109 11.33 -5.10 39.95
N SER A 1110 11.07 -5.55 41.19
CA SER A 1110 10.05 -6.59 41.45
C SER A 1110 8.64 -6.13 41.06
N GLU A 1111 8.22 -4.97 41.57
CA GLU A 1111 6.88 -4.41 41.36
C GLU A 1111 6.71 -3.92 39.92
N GLU A 1112 7.78 -3.39 39.34
CA GLU A 1112 7.79 -2.95 37.96
C GLU A 1112 7.75 -4.16 36.99
N ILE A 1113 8.42 -5.29 37.26
CA ILE A 1113 8.25 -6.53 36.48
C ILE A 1113 6.81 -7.04 36.55
N LEU A 1114 6.20 -7.12 37.73
CA LEU A 1114 4.80 -7.54 37.89
C LEU A 1114 3.85 -6.66 37.05
N THR A 1115 4.14 -5.35 37.00
CA THR A 1115 3.39 -4.38 36.20
C THR A 1115 3.63 -4.55 34.70
N TRP A 1116 4.88 -4.73 34.27
CA TRP A 1116 5.22 -4.94 32.85
C TRP A 1116 4.63 -6.24 32.32
N ILE A 1117 4.69 -7.35 33.06
CA ILE A 1117 4.10 -8.63 32.66
C ILE A 1117 2.60 -8.52 32.39
N LYS A 1118 1.86 -7.80 33.26
CA LYS A 1118 0.44 -7.47 33.07
C LYS A 1118 0.19 -6.64 31.80
N LEU A 1119 1.16 -5.83 31.37
CA LEU A 1119 1.10 -4.96 30.20
C LEU A 1119 1.69 -5.56 28.91
N ILE A 1120 2.31 -6.76 28.93
CA ILE A 1120 2.83 -7.41 27.71
C ILE A 1120 1.65 -7.82 26.81
N PRO A 1121 1.56 -7.30 25.55
CA PRO A 1121 0.53 -7.69 24.60
C PRO A 1121 0.64 -9.17 24.22
N HIS A 1122 -0.50 -9.83 23.99
CA HIS A 1122 -0.57 -11.28 23.77
C HIS A 1122 0.42 -11.78 22.69
N PRO A 1123 0.57 -11.14 21.51
CA PRO A 1123 1.57 -11.56 20.52
C PRO A 1123 3.01 -11.59 21.04
N LYS A 1124 3.42 -10.60 21.86
CA LYS A 1124 4.77 -10.55 22.45
C LYS A 1124 4.98 -11.56 23.56
N LEU A 1125 3.92 -11.89 24.30
CA LEU A 1125 3.96 -12.97 25.30
C LEU A 1125 4.14 -14.32 24.60
N ILE A 1126 3.38 -14.53 23.52
CA ILE A 1126 3.45 -15.73 22.67
C ILE A 1126 4.83 -15.89 22.04
N GLU A 1127 5.39 -14.83 21.43
CA GLU A 1127 6.72 -14.85 20.78
C GLU A 1127 7.85 -15.37 21.71
N GLY A 1128 7.73 -15.18 23.02
CA GLY A 1128 8.69 -15.73 24.01
C GLY A 1128 8.69 -17.25 24.10
N PHE A 1129 7.53 -17.90 23.93
CA PHE A 1129 7.31 -19.34 24.13
C PHE A 1129 7.00 -20.13 22.86
N PHE A 1130 6.47 -19.50 21.81
CA PHE A 1130 6.11 -20.09 20.53
C PHE A 1130 6.54 -19.17 19.39
N SER A 1131 7.06 -19.76 18.31
CA SER A 1131 7.29 -19.03 17.06
C SER A 1131 6.21 -19.39 16.03
N PRO A 1132 5.84 -18.45 15.13
CA PRO A 1132 4.99 -18.79 13.99
C PRO A 1132 5.74 -19.76 13.07
N PHE A 1133 5.13 -20.91 12.79
CA PHE A 1133 5.62 -21.96 11.92
C PHE A 1133 4.53 -22.31 10.90
N HIS A 1134 4.68 -21.78 9.67
CA HIS A 1134 3.64 -21.77 8.62
C HIS A 1134 2.33 -21.12 9.10
N ASP A 1135 1.29 -21.89 9.36
CA ASP A 1135 -0.04 -21.45 9.79
C ASP A 1135 -0.35 -21.77 11.27
N VAL A 1136 0.61 -22.34 12.01
CA VAL A 1136 0.48 -22.71 13.43
C VAL A 1136 1.56 -22.02 14.27
N TYR A 1137 1.25 -21.63 15.50
CA TYR A 1137 2.29 -21.28 16.49
C TYR A 1137 2.81 -22.56 17.15
N VAL A 1138 4.10 -22.84 17.02
CA VAL A 1138 4.76 -24.05 17.56
C VAL A 1138 5.78 -23.64 18.62
N ASP A 1139 5.88 -24.42 19.70
CA ASP A 1139 6.69 -24.06 20.86
C ASP A 1139 8.20 -23.93 20.53
N ASN A 1140 8.84 -22.95 21.19
CA ASN A 1140 10.23 -22.60 20.97
C ASN A 1140 11.19 -23.71 21.42
N THR A 1141 10.81 -24.62 22.32
CA THR A 1141 11.66 -25.74 22.75
C THR A 1141 11.75 -26.78 21.64
N SER A 1142 10.61 -27.17 21.05
CA SER A 1142 10.54 -28.03 19.87
C SER A 1142 11.30 -27.41 18.69
N LEU A 1143 11.08 -26.13 18.38
CA LEU A 1143 11.76 -25.46 17.26
C LEU A 1143 13.27 -25.26 17.50
N LEU A 1144 13.74 -25.11 18.73
CA LEU A 1144 15.17 -25.10 19.05
C LEU A 1144 15.81 -26.50 18.86
N LYS A 1145 15.09 -27.59 19.14
CA LYS A 1145 15.55 -28.94 18.77
C LYS A 1145 15.67 -29.09 17.25
N VAL A 1146 14.70 -28.61 16.47
CA VAL A 1146 14.77 -28.58 15.00
C VAL A 1146 15.98 -27.77 14.52
N LYS A 1147 16.23 -26.60 15.12
CA LYS A 1147 17.40 -25.76 14.86
C LYS A 1147 18.72 -26.49 15.12
N SER A 1148 18.82 -27.30 16.19
CA SER A 1148 20.04 -28.09 16.46
C SER A 1148 20.35 -29.11 15.35
N VAL A 1149 19.32 -29.71 14.75
CA VAL A 1149 19.47 -30.59 13.58
C VAL A 1149 19.71 -29.79 12.30
N PHE A 1150 19.10 -28.62 12.13
CA PHE A 1150 19.41 -27.69 11.04
C PHE A 1150 20.91 -27.35 11.01
N ASP A 1151 21.48 -26.96 12.15
CA ASP A 1151 22.89 -26.60 12.28
C ASP A 1151 23.81 -27.82 12.08
N THR A 1152 23.37 -29.02 12.47
CA THR A 1152 24.08 -30.28 12.21
C THR A 1152 24.07 -30.63 10.72
N VAL A 1153 22.94 -30.48 10.02
CA VAL A 1153 22.83 -30.58 8.56
C VAL A 1153 23.75 -29.57 7.87
N GLN A 1154 23.76 -28.29 8.30
CA GLN A 1154 24.68 -27.30 7.73
C GLN A 1154 26.15 -27.64 7.99
N LYS A 1155 26.49 -28.25 9.14
CA LYS A 1155 27.85 -28.70 9.47
C LYS A 1155 28.26 -29.91 8.62
N LYS A 1156 27.37 -30.91 8.45
CA LYS A 1156 27.60 -32.03 7.52
C LYS A 1156 27.81 -31.53 6.09
N LEU A 1157 26.91 -30.70 5.57
CA LEU A 1157 27.01 -30.10 4.23
C LEU A 1157 28.34 -29.35 3.98
N LYS A 1158 28.85 -28.62 4.99
CA LYS A 1158 30.12 -27.88 4.91
C LYS A 1158 31.36 -28.77 4.95
N ASN A 1159 31.23 -30.00 5.43
CA ASN A 1159 32.31 -30.97 5.61
C ASN A 1159 32.20 -32.15 4.62
N ASP A 1160 31.19 -32.15 3.76
CA ASP A 1160 30.91 -33.21 2.79
C ASP A 1160 31.88 -33.13 1.61
N HIS A 1161 32.84 -34.05 1.57
CA HIS A 1161 33.93 -34.06 0.60
C HIS A 1161 33.45 -34.09 -0.87
N LEU A 1162 32.33 -34.76 -1.16
CA LEU A 1162 31.76 -34.85 -2.51
C LEU A 1162 31.12 -33.52 -2.93
N LEU A 1163 30.32 -32.92 -2.04
CA LEU A 1163 29.70 -31.63 -2.28
C LEU A 1163 30.72 -30.49 -2.34
N ILE A 1164 31.80 -30.54 -1.53
CA ILE A 1164 32.91 -29.58 -1.55
C ILE A 1164 33.66 -29.67 -2.88
N GLY A 1165 34.10 -30.86 -3.30
CA GLY A 1165 34.88 -31.03 -4.54
C GLY A 1165 34.14 -30.55 -5.79
N LEU A 1166 32.80 -30.57 -5.76
CA LEU A 1166 31.96 -30.05 -6.83
C LEU A 1166 31.76 -28.52 -6.81
N VAL A 1167 32.02 -27.81 -5.70
CA VAL A 1167 31.79 -26.35 -5.62
C VAL A 1167 32.55 -25.59 -6.70
N ASP A 1168 33.82 -25.93 -6.92
CA ASP A 1168 34.69 -25.24 -7.87
C ASP A 1168 34.42 -25.72 -9.30
N GLN A 1169 34.17 -27.02 -9.51
CA GLN A 1169 33.76 -27.57 -10.81
C GLN A 1169 32.46 -26.93 -11.31
N ILE A 1170 31.44 -26.81 -10.45
CA ILE A 1170 30.18 -26.11 -10.75
C ILE A 1170 30.44 -24.63 -11.03
N SER A 1171 31.39 -24.01 -10.32
CA SER A 1171 31.74 -22.59 -10.53
C SER A 1171 32.36 -22.35 -11.91
N ILE A 1172 33.21 -23.26 -12.38
CA ILE A 1172 33.74 -23.26 -13.75
C ILE A 1172 32.62 -23.52 -14.76
N ASP A 1173 31.76 -24.52 -14.52
CA ASP A 1173 30.66 -24.87 -15.43
C ASP A 1173 29.63 -23.73 -15.60
N ILE A 1174 29.44 -22.91 -14.55
CA ILE A 1174 28.65 -21.69 -14.59
C ILE A 1174 29.29 -20.60 -15.48
N MET A 1175 30.62 -20.45 -15.48
CA MET A 1175 31.31 -19.41 -16.28
C MET A 1175 31.06 -19.61 -17.78
N GLY A 1176 31.06 -20.84 -18.28
CA GLY A 1176 30.80 -21.16 -19.70
C GLY A 1176 29.34 -20.98 -20.15
N LYS A 1177 28.38 -20.75 -19.24
CA LYS A 1177 26.93 -20.88 -19.51
C LYS A 1177 26.11 -19.64 -19.10
N ILE A 1178 26.75 -18.47 -19.10
CA ILE A 1178 26.19 -17.21 -18.56
C ILE A 1178 25.02 -16.68 -19.41
N GLY A 1179 23.94 -16.27 -18.74
CA GLY A 1179 22.86 -15.50 -19.37
C GLY A 1179 21.72 -15.09 -18.44
N LYS A 1180 21.30 -15.94 -17.47
CA LYS A 1180 20.19 -15.64 -16.55
C LYS A 1180 20.38 -16.29 -15.17
N ILE A 1181 20.26 -15.50 -14.09
CA ILE A 1181 20.41 -15.95 -12.69
C ILE A 1181 19.46 -17.10 -12.31
N LYS A 1182 18.25 -17.15 -12.87
CA LYS A 1182 17.29 -18.25 -12.62
C LYS A 1182 17.77 -19.60 -13.20
N THR A 1183 18.61 -19.59 -14.23
CA THR A 1183 19.18 -20.82 -14.82
C THR A 1183 20.26 -21.41 -13.92
N LEU A 1184 21.10 -20.57 -13.28
CA LEU A 1184 22.20 -21.04 -12.41
C LEU A 1184 21.70 -22.00 -11.31
N ARG A 1185 20.62 -21.67 -10.59
CA ARG A 1185 20.08 -22.56 -9.56
C ARG A 1185 19.58 -23.90 -10.10
N MET A 1186 19.04 -23.93 -11.33
CA MET A 1186 18.65 -25.18 -11.98
C MET A 1186 19.86 -25.98 -12.47
N LEU A 1187 20.98 -25.32 -12.78
CA LEU A 1187 22.21 -25.94 -13.25
C LEU A 1187 23.05 -26.52 -12.09
N ILE A 1188 23.15 -25.79 -10.96
CA ILE A 1188 23.72 -26.28 -9.69
C ILE A 1188 22.93 -27.52 -9.23
N ASN A 1189 21.61 -27.41 -9.09
CA ASN A 1189 20.76 -28.51 -8.61
C ASN A 1189 20.70 -29.73 -9.56
N ARG A 1190 21.17 -29.61 -10.81
CA ARG A 1190 21.21 -30.69 -11.82
C ARG A 1190 22.56 -31.36 -11.98
N HIS A 1191 23.64 -30.84 -11.39
CA HIS A 1191 24.91 -31.56 -11.36
C HIS A 1191 24.72 -32.91 -10.65
N ILE A 1192 25.40 -33.94 -11.16
CA ILE A 1192 25.39 -35.30 -10.64
C ILE A 1192 26.64 -35.46 -9.77
N ILE A 1193 26.50 -36.12 -8.62
CA ILE A 1193 27.62 -36.37 -7.71
C ILE A 1193 28.22 -37.75 -7.99
N SER A 1194 27.52 -38.79 -7.57
CA SER A 1194 27.79 -40.20 -7.85
C SER A 1194 26.44 -40.90 -8.10
N GLU A 1195 26.46 -42.16 -8.55
CA GLU A 1195 25.28 -43.04 -8.62
C GLU A 1195 24.06 -42.47 -9.40
N LYS A 1196 24.27 -41.51 -10.30
CA LYS A 1196 23.23 -40.75 -11.02
C LYS A 1196 22.37 -39.83 -10.11
N LEU A 1197 22.73 -39.65 -8.84
CA LEU A 1197 22.06 -38.71 -7.94
C LEU A 1197 22.45 -37.27 -8.28
N SER A 1198 21.42 -36.43 -8.51
CA SER A 1198 21.59 -34.99 -8.60
C SER A 1198 21.89 -34.39 -7.23
N ILE A 1199 22.57 -33.23 -7.18
CA ILE A 1199 22.82 -32.50 -5.92
C ILE A 1199 21.53 -32.22 -5.13
N HIS A 1200 20.40 -31.98 -5.81
CA HIS A 1200 19.10 -31.86 -5.17
C HIS A 1200 18.68 -33.15 -4.43
N ASN A 1201 18.83 -34.31 -5.08
CA ASN A 1201 18.46 -35.60 -4.52
C ASN A 1201 19.45 -36.04 -3.41
N TYR A 1202 20.73 -35.74 -3.58
CA TYR A 1202 21.76 -36.05 -2.58
C TYR A 1202 21.59 -35.23 -1.30
N ILE A 1203 21.39 -33.91 -1.40
CA ILE A 1203 21.04 -33.08 -0.24
C ILE A 1203 19.72 -33.55 0.40
N LYS A 1204 18.75 -34.00 -0.39
CA LYS A 1204 17.51 -34.60 0.15
C LYS A 1204 17.77 -35.93 0.88
N LYS A 1205 18.74 -36.76 0.45
CA LYS A 1205 19.15 -37.98 1.17
C LYS A 1205 19.79 -37.62 2.53
N LEU A 1206 20.78 -36.73 2.53
CA LEU A 1206 21.45 -36.25 3.75
C LEU A 1206 20.48 -35.64 4.77
N VAL A 1207 19.53 -34.80 4.31
CA VAL A 1207 18.50 -34.24 5.19
C VAL A 1207 17.59 -35.35 5.74
N LYS A 1208 17.19 -36.33 4.91
CA LYS A 1208 16.33 -37.42 5.36
C LYS A 1208 16.96 -38.23 6.49
N GLU A 1209 18.22 -38.62 6.33
CA GLU A 1209 19.00 -39.34 7.35
C GLU A 1209 18.98 -38.60 8.70
N GLU A 1210 19.23 -37.29 8.71
CA GLU A 1210 19.14 -36.45 9.93
C GLU A 1210 17.71 -36.26 10.46
N THR A 1211 16.69 -36.20 9.58
CA THR A 1211 15.28 -36.06 10.03
C THR A 1211 14.72 -37.30 10.72
N HIS A 1212 15.29 -38.48 10.51
CA HIS A 1212 14.96 -39.65 11.34
C HIS A 1212 15.40 -39.40 12.80
N THR A 1213 16.67 -39.05 13.02
CA THR A 1213 17.20 -38.70 14.34
C THR A 1213 16.49 -37.47 14.97
N LEU A 1214 15.93 -36.58 14.15
CA LEU A 1214 15.08 -35.48 14.64
C LEU A 1214 13.74 -35.97 15.21
N LYS A 1215 13.11 -37.01 14.63
CA LYS A 1215 11.88 -37.59 15.19
C LYS A 1215 12.11 -38.17 16.57
N ASP A 1216 13.23 -38.87 16.76
CA ASP A 1216 13.62 -39.45 18.05
C ASP A 1216 13.88 -38.36 19.11
N LYS A 1217 14.58 -37.28 18.71
CA LYS A 1217 14.83 -36.10 19.58
C LYS A 1217 13.57 -35.27 19.87
N LEU A 1218 12.54 -35.37 19.03
CA LEU A 1218 11.20 -34.80 19.21
C LEU A 1218 10.17 -35.87 19.62
N SER A 1219 10.60 -36.85 20.42
CA SER A 1219 9.72 -37.75 21.18
C SER A 1219 8.70 -36.97 22.01
N ASP A 1220 9.17 -35.93 22.71
CA ASP A 1220 8.38 -35.01 23.55
C ASP A 1220 7.07 -34.50 22.90
N PRO A 1221 6.05 -34.13 23.72
CA PRO A 1221 4.86 -33.45 23.23
C PRO A 1221 5.22 -32.11 22.58
N ILE A 1222 4.90 -31.94 21.29
CA ILE A 1222 5.00 -30.64 20.62
C ILE A 1222 3.78 -29.82 21.05
N MET A 1223 4.01 -28.62 21.57
CA MET A 1223 2.95 -27.74 22.04
C MET A 1223 2.66 -26.67 20.97
N ILE A 1224 1.38 -26.40 20.75
CA ILE A 1224 0.88 -25.47 19.74
C ILE A 1224 -0.15 -24.52 20.34
N ILE A 1225 -0.34 -23.33 19.77
CA ILE A 1225 -1.49 -22.48 20.12
C ILE A 1225 -2.62 -22.70 19.13
N ARG A 1226 -3.82 -22.95 19.66
CA ARG A 1226 -5.07 -23.03 18.92
C ARG A 1226 -6.19 -22.45 19.77
N ASN A 1227 -7.01 -21.58 19.17
CA ASN A 1227 -8.13 -20.91 19.86
C ASN A 1227 -7.74 -20.30 21.21
N ASP A 1228 -6.62 -19.58 21.19
CA ASP A 1228 -6.02 -18.83 22.31
C ASP A 1228 -5.70 -19.70 23.55
N LYS A 1229 -5.61 -21.01 23.33
CA LYS A 1229 -5.14 -22.06 24.25
C LYS A 1229 -3.92 -22.78 23.72
N ILE A 1230 -3.16 -23.33 24.64
CA ILE A 1230 -2.00 -24.18 24.39
C ILE A 1230 -2.49 -25.63 24.32
N GLU A 1231 -2.51 -26.20 23.13
CA GLU A 1231 -2.87 -27.60 22.88
C GLU A 1231 -1.61 -28.43 22.63
N THR A 1232 -1.65 -29.72 22.96
CA THR A 1232 -0.65 -30.68 22.47
C THR A 1232 -1.00 -31.04 21.03
N ALA A 1233 -0.03 -30.95 20.11
CA ALA A 1233 -0.23 -31.33 18.72
C ALA A 1233 -0.61 -32.82 18.62
N ALA A 1234 -1.85 -33.10 18.19
CA ALA A 1234 -2.29 -34.45 17.87
C ALA A 1234 -1.40 -35.09 16.80
N THR A 1235 -1.27 -36.41 16.78
CA THR A 1235 -0.29 -37.15 15.96
C THR A 1235 -0.25 -36.68 14.50
N LYS A 1236 -1.42 -36.52 13.86
CA LYS A 1236 -1.55 -36.00 12.49
C LYS A 1236 -0.92 -34.60 12.30
N THR A 1237 -1.12 -33.70 13.25
CA THR A 1237 -0.54 -32.34 13.23
C THR A 1237 0.96 -32.38 13.55
N LYS A 1238 1.40 -33.27 14.44
CA LYS A 1238 2.83 -33.53 14.69
C LYS A 1238 3.53 -34.06 13.43
N ASP A 1239 2.91 -34.98 12.69
CA ASP A 1239 3.40 -35.46 11.39
C ASP A 1239 3.38 -34.37 10.30
N GLU A 1240 2.35 -33.53 10.24
CA GLU A 1240 2.26 -32.40 9.31
C GLU A 1240 3.37 -31.36 9.57
N ILE A 1241 3.61 -31.03 10.85
CA ILE A 1241 4.75 -30.21 11.28
C ILE A 1241 6.08 -30.86 10.89
N PHE A 1242 6.28 -32.17 11.12
CA PHE A 1242 7.50 -32.88 10.67
C PHE A 1242 7.71 -32.83 9.16
N ASN A 1243 6.65 -32.98 8.36
CA ASN A 1243 6.74 -32.92 6.89
C ASN A 1243 7.12 -31.52 6.40
N LEU A 1244 6.57 -30.46 7.02
CA LEU A 1244 6.95 -29.08 6.75
C LEU A 1244 8.41 -28.80 7.17
N ILE A 1245 8.86 -29.35 8.30
CA ILE A 1245 10.25 -29.30 8.75
C ILE A 1245 11.20 -29.97 7.74
N GLU A 1246 10.89 -31.18 7.22
CA GLU A 1246 11.70 -31.85 6.17
C GLU A 1246 11.85 -30.91 4.95
N LEU A 1247 10.75 -30.30 4.51
CA LEU A 1247 10.71 -29.43 3.33
C LEU A 1247 11.51 -28.13 3.52
N ASP A 1248 11.38 -27.45 4.65
CA ASP A 1248 12.13 -26.22 4.95
C ASP A 1248 13.63 -26.49 5.17
N LEU A 1249 13.99 -27.64 5.80
CA LEU A 1249 15.36 -28.12 5.89
C LEU A 1249 15.96 -28.36 4.49
N ILE A 1250 15.23 -29.05 3.61
CA ILE A 1250 15.66 -29.31 2.23
C ILE A 1250 15.85 -27.98 1.47
N GLU A 1251 14.84 -27.11 1.41
CA GLU A 1251 14.94 -25.89 0.59
C GLU A 1251 16.06 -24.97 1.09
N THR A 1252 16.17 -24.79 2.40
CA THR A 1252 17.16 -23.88 2.99
C THR A 1252 18.57 -24.45 2.88
N THR A 1253 18.76 -25.77 3.00
CA THR A 1253 20.07 -26.41 2.79
C THR A 1253 20.52 -26.32 1.33
N ILE A 1254 19.61 -26.55 0.37
CA ILE A 1254 19.85 -26.28 -1.05
C ILE A 1254 20.20 -24.81 -1.28
N ARG A 1255 19.50 -23.88 -0.61
CA ARG A 1255 19.71 -22.43 -0.70
C ARG A 1255 21.09 -22.03 -0.13
N SER A 1256 21.56 -22.69 0.93
CA SER A 1256 22.92 -22.56 1.47
C SER A 1256 23.97 -23.08 0.49
N TYR A 1257 23.82 -24.29 -0.05
CA TYR A 1257 24.76 -24.84 -1.02
C TYR A 1257 24.85 -23.97 -2.29
N ASN A 1258 23.71 -23.50 -2.81
CA ASN A 1258 23.66 -22.54 -3.92
C ASN A 1258 24.39 -21.22 -3.58
N LYS A 1259 24.36 -20.73 -2.33
CA LYS A 1259 25.16 -19.56 -1.91
C LYS A 1259 26.66 -19.86 -1.91
N LEU A 1260 27.09 -21.06 -1.53
CA LEU A 1260 28.50 -21.48 -1.57
C LEU A 1260 29.03 -21.51 -3.01
N CYS A 1261 28.34 -22.22 -3.93
CA CYS A 1261 28.69 -22.22 -5.36
C CYS A 1261 28.73 -20.80 -5.95
N LEU A 1262 27.78 -19.93 -5.60
CA LEU A 1262 27.78 -18.53 -6.06
C LEU A 1262 28.90 -17.67 -5.44
N LYS A 1263 29.43 -18.04 -4.26
CA LYS A 1263 30.60 -17.38 -3.65
C LYS A 1263 31.90 -17.84 -4.34
N ALA A 1264 32.05 -19.13 -4.61
CA ALA A 1264 33.18 -19.67 -5.36
C ALA A 1264 33.22 -19.12 -6.79
N TYR A 1265 32.11 -19.16 -7.54
CA TYR A 1265 31.98 -18.52 -8.86
C TYR A 1265 32.38 -17.03 -8.86
N ARG A 1266 32.00 -16.26 -7.81
CA ARG A 1266 32.45 -14.86 -7.67
C ARG A 1266 33.96 -14.76 -7.44
N SER A 1267 34.54 -15.66 -6.65
CA SER A 1267 36.00 -15.74 -6.40
C SER A 1267 36.78 -16.05 -7.68
N HIS A 1268 36.36 -17.05 -8.45
CA HIS A 1268 36.95 -17.36 -9.76
C HIS A 1268 36.80 -16.18 -10.73
N LYS A 1269 35.62 -15.55 -10.81
CA LYS A 1269 35.39 -14.36 -11.64
C LYS A 1269 36.17 -13.10 -11.17
N SER A 1270 36.74 -13.09 -9.97
CA SER A 1270 37.69 -12.04 -9.55
C SER A 1270 39.16 -12.39 -9.78
N LYS A 1271 39.44 -13.58 -10.35
CA LYS A 1271 40.77 -14.05 -10.74
C LYS A 1271 40.94 -14.17 -12.27
N VAL A 1272 39.90 -13.80 -13.04
CA VAL A 1272 39.80 -13.85 -14.51
C VAL A 1272 39.20 -12.54 -15.00
#